data_AF-A0AB73ZG88-F1
#
_entry.id   AF-A0AB73ZG88-F1
#
_cell.length_a   1.000
_cell.length_b   1.000
_cell.length_c   1.000
_cell.angle_alpha   90.00
_cell.angle_beta   90.00
_cell.angle_gamma   90.00
#
_symmetry.space_group_name_H-M   'P 1'
#
loop_
_entity.id
_entity.type
_entity.pdbx_description
1 polymer ?
#
loop_
_entity_poly.entity_id
_entity_poly.type
_entity_poly.pdbx_seq_one_letter_code
_entity_poly.pdbx_strand_id
1 'polypeptide(L)'
;MKKLIITCLCALIGLCVHSQTQYINPFIGTQGMGHTFPGACVPHGGVQLSPETDTIPHSVDGVYQKEVYKYCAGYQYDDTTIVGFSHTHFSGTGHSDLGDILLMPTTGKIQLNPGTKSNPTLGYRSTFRHENETASPGYYSVLLDEYQVKAELTTTERVGVHRYTYPKGEGNLILDLNHGIYNYDGKTLWSGICVESDTLVTGFRMTNGWARMNLIYFAISFSHPILRYESKDTSKRSLYGGFWRKFDVQHNFPEMEGRELKAGFVFDLSDGRSLEIKVAISAVDKEGALLNLKKETQGKNFDKVLAEAKSKWNKAVSSISVNGTEEVKELFYTSLYRTLIHPSVYMDVDGRYRGIDHSIHNAEHFTNYTIFSLWDTFRALHPLINLIDANKSKDMMESIMAHQGQSIHKALPVWSHMGNENWCMIGYHGVSLLSDAFAKGIPMDGKKALEAMVQSSNLTYYDGLGSYIEKGYVPLNENVSSASISLEYSYDDWTIYRMALMAGNAELANQYKQRAYNYQKSFLNGYARPRYKDGRWKEDFNIYETHGQGFIEGNSLNYSFFVPHDVKGMINLMGGDKAFIRRLDNLFGSSLDPSYYAHTEDVTKEGILGGYIHGNEPSHHIPYLYMWTSQPWKTSENIYKIIDKMYNTRIDGLCGNDDCGQMSAWYIFTALGFYPVCPGSDEYIFGLPQIQQAEISLKAGKKLKIQVCNQSEENKYIQAIYWNGERYTKRFISHHTLIEGGNLIYEMGNKPAETCFDKYSLPYSLSSEDNHRIIPAVQEQQVYASNLNLSSGYHIVLQDNRLENERLWLKKYLQNDFQLIENSQGKTIRLILQSSSEQKEDEYQIDIQDEVKIISPSARGIFYGIQTLRQLMITTAGQCSLPQLAIKDRPYYPWRAYMLDESRVFQGKEAVKSILDEMARLKMNIFHWHLTDDQGWRIEIKKYPKLCQIGARRDSTQLNGWKGNSFDGKVHEGYYTQKEIKEIIEYAQSLHIQIIPEIEMPGHSSAVIAAYPEFGTTKKQIKVPCSFGVQYEVLDVSSQKVIQFLHDVLDEVIALFPSPIIHIGGDEVKYDQWNASVAISNYIKKLGVANPAELQIEFTNAISEWLKGRNKHMMGWNDIMGNKIHEYNSAEDAIALKSKLAEGTIVQFWKGDLDLIEETAQKGYDIVNSYHYGTYLDYDKSRIPLAKSYAFNPIPAGMDKSLQYKILGLGCQMWGEQILTIESMNRMTFPRIAAYAEIGWVSPARKNYMEFLPALMRLVKFNKHYETGER
;
A
#
# COMPACT_ATOMS: atom_id res chain seq x y z
N MET A 1 -26.41 -20.07 36.21
CA MET A 1 -27.63 -20.07 35.35
C MET A 1 -28.76 -19.11 35.76
N LYS A 2 -28.53 -18.05 36.56
CA LYS A 2 -29.49 -16.92 36.70
C LYS A 2 -28.88 -15.51 36.57
N LYS A 3 -27.57 -15.41 36.31
CA LYS A 3 -26.85 -14.15 35.97
C LYS A 3 -26.54 -13.98 34.48
N LEU A 4 -26.91 -14.97 33.64
CA LEU A 4 -26.61 -14.97 32.19
C LEU A 4 -27.78 -14.48 31.32
N ILE A 5 -28.96 -14.23 31.91
CA ILE A 5 -30.19 -13.88 31.16
C ILE A 5 -30.50 -12.37 31.22
N ILE A 6 -29.84 -11.61 32.10
CA ILE A 6 -30.03 -10.15 32.19
C ILE A 6 -29.04 -9.39 31.28
N THR A 7 -27.94 -10.02 30.85
CA THR A 7 -26.96 -9.39 29.93
C THR A 7 -27.41 -9.46 28.45
N CYS A 8 -28.33 -10.35 28.09
CA CYS A 8 -28.84 -10.47 26.71
C CYS A 8 -30.04 -9.57 26.39
N LEU A 9 -30.66 -8.90 27.38
CA LEU A 9 -31.82 -8.03 27.13
C LEU A 9 -31.48 -6.53 27.00
N CYS A 10 -30.24 -6.11 27.28
CA CYS A 10 -29.76 -4.75 26.94
C CYS A 10 -29.14 -4.65 25.54
N ALA A 11 -29.08 -5.75 24.78
CA ALA A 11 -28.53 -5.78 23.42
C ALA A 11 -29.56 -5.44 22.31
N LEU A 12 -30.78 -5.01 22.69
CA LEU A 12 -31.89 -4.73 21.76
C LEU A 12 -32.64 -3.42 22.07
N ILE A 13 -31.98 -2.48 22.76
CA ILE A 13 -32.39 -1.07 22.70
C ILE A 13 -31.67 -0.48 21.51
N GLY A 14 -32.42 -0.12 20.47
CA GLY A 14 -31.89 0.39 19.21
C GLY A 14 -30.84 1.45 19.46
N LEU A 15 -29.59 1.12 19.12
CA LEU A 15 -28.58 2.13 18.82
C LEU A 15 -29.15 2.92 17.65
N CYS A 16 -29.73 4.08 17.93
CA CYS A 16 -29.70 5.19 16.99
C CYS A 16 -28.23 5.35 16.62
N VAL A 17 -27.82 4.78 15.49
CA VAL A 17 -26.52 5.04 14.88
C VAL A 17 -26.55 6.52 14.54
N HIS A 18 -26.04 7.34 15.47
CA HIS A 18 -25.89 8.75 15.20
C HIS A 18 -24.84 8.88 14.09
N SER A 19 -25.13 9.70 13.09
CA SER A 19 -24.23 9.90 11.97
C SER A 19 -22.91 10.50 12.45
N GLN A 20 -21.77 9.94 12.02
CA GLN A 20 -20.43 10.43 12.38
C GLN A 20 -20.22 11.90 11.95
N THR A 21 -20.96 12.36 10.94
CA THR A 21 -20.91 13.76 10.47
C THR A 21 -21.36 14.78 11.51
N GLN A 22 -22.03 14.37 12.59
CA GLN A 22 -22.42 15.28 13.68
C GLN A 22 -21.21 15.82 14.46
N TYR A 23 -20.07 15.14 14.40
CA TYR A 23 -18.84 15.53 15.06
C TYR A 23 -17.97 16.44 14.18
N ILE A 24 -18.42 16.80 12.97
CA ILE A 24 -17.60 17.56 12.04
C ILE A 24 -17.93 19.03 12.17
N ASN A 25 -16.91 19.83 12.46
CA ASN A 25 -17.02 21.28 12.57
C ASN A 25 -16.15 21.97 11.51
N PRO A 26 -16.73 22.41 10.38
CA PRO A 26 -15.99 23.07 9.30
C PRO A 26 -15.33 24.40 9.67
N PHE A 27 -15.63 24.99 10.83
CA PHE A 27 -14.97 26.22 11.30
C PHE A 27 -13.59 25.97 11.94
N ILE A 28 -13.25 24.73 12.31
CA ILE A 28 -11.94 24.44 12.91
C ILE A 28 -10.85 24.60 11.85
N GLY A 29 -9.99 25.59 12.06
CA GLY A 29 -8.94 26.01 11.14
C GLY A 29 -9.30 27.21 10.27
N THR A 30 -10.44 27.87 10.49
CA THR A 30 -10.81 29.10 9.75
C THR A 30 -10.34 30.37 10.47
N GLN A 31 -9.67 30.25 11.61
CA GLN A 31 -9.03 31.32 12.36
C GLN A 31 -7.54 31.03 12.49
N GLY A 32 -6.71 32.08 12.46
CA GLY A 32 -5.26 31.94 12.55
C GLY A 32 -4.69 31.28 11.30
N MET A 33 -3.77 30.33 11.48
CA MET A 33 -2.95 29.77 10.41
C MET A 33 -3.56 28.55 9.71
N GLY A 34 -4.74 28.07 10.12
CA GLY A 34 -5.30 26.85 9.52
C GLY A 34 -5.67 26.99 8.04
N HIS A 35 -6.02 28.20 7.60
CA HIS A 35 -6.45 28.56 6.24
C HIS A 35 -7.46 27.58 5.61
N THR A 36 -8.44 27.13 6.38
CA THR A 36 -9.55 26.33 5.84
C THR A 36 -10.76 27.21 5.53
N PHE A 37 -11.80 26.63 4.92
CA PHE A 37 -13.05 27.34 4.60
C PHE A 37 -14.28 26.60 5.16
N PRO A 38 -15.33 27.31 5.60
CA PRO A 38 -16.53 26.69 6.17
C PRO A 38 -17.60 26.31 5.11
N GLY A 39 -17.39 26.69 3.86
CA GLY A 39 -18.30 26.47 2.74
C GLY A 39 -18.66 25.01 2.44
N ALA A 40 -19.69 24.84 1.64
CA ALA A 40 -20.18 23.54 1.24
C ALA A 40 -19.31 22.92 0.14
N CYS A 41 -18.88 21.68 0.35
CA CYS A 41 -18.30 20.82 -0.67
C CYS A 41 -18.79 19.36 -0.48
N VAL A 42 -18.56 18.50 -1.47
CA VAL A 42 -18.70 17.04 -1.33
C VAL A 42 -17.31 16.41 -1.31
N PRO A 43 -17.15 15.16 -0.81
CA PRO A 43 -15.84 14.50 -0.80
C PRO A 43 -15.18 14.52 -2.19
N HIS A 44 -13.98 15.08 -2.27
CA HIS A 44 -13.19 15.29 -3.49
C HIS A 44 -13.93 16.06 -4.61
N GLY A 45 -14.91 16.88 -4.26
CA GLY A 45 -15.67 17.70 -5.22
C GLY A 45 -14.80 18.77 -5.88
N GLY A 46 -15.05 19.04 -7.15
CA GLY A 46 -14.44 20.14 -7.91
C GLY A 46 -15.00 21.51 -7.56
N VAL A 47 -16.20 21.58 -6.99
CA VAL A 47 -16.80 22.82 -6.43
C VAL A 47 -16.62 22.88 -4.91
N GLN A 48 -16.08 24.00 -4.44
CA GLN A 48 -15.99 24.39 -3.04
C GLN A 48 -16.75 25.72 -2.89
N LEU A 49 -18.04 25.65 -2.56
CA LEU A 49 -18.91 26.82 -2.52
C LEU A 49 -18.86 27.47 -1.13
N SER A 50 -18.11 28.56 -0.99
CA SER A 50 -17.78 29.17 0.30
C SER A 50 -17.94 30.69 0.32
N PRO A 51 -18.25 31.29 1.48
CA PRO A 51 -18.12 32.74 1.70
C PRO A 51 -16.68 33.25 1.59
N GLU A 52 -16.56 34.48 1.11
CA GLU A 52 -15.33 35.28 1.03
C GLU A 52 -15.46 36.47 1.99
N THR A 53 -14.53 36.65 2.94
CA THR A 53 -14.65 37.69 3.97
C THR A 53 -13.89 38.97 3.67
N ASP A 54 -12.90 38.95 2.77
CA ASP A 54 -12.23 40.17 2.33
C ASP A 54 -11.75 40.13 0.85
N THR A 55 -11.28 41.27 0.35
CA THR A 55 -10.77 41.49 -1.00
C THR A 55 -9.38 42.10 -0.97
N ILE A 56 -8.57 41.75 0.04
CA ILE A 56 -7.20 42.27 0.16
C ILE A 56 -6.41 41.84 -1.08
N PRO A 57 -5.81 42.79 -1.82
CA PRO A 57 -5.00 42.43 -2.98
C PRO A 57 -3.68 41.80 -2.54
N HIS A 58 -3.19 40.84 -3.31
CA HIS A 58 -1.86 40.23 -3.12
C HIS A 58 -0.76 41.29 -3.14
N SER A 59 -0.87 42.26 -4.06
CA SER A 59 0.11 43.33 -4.19
C SER A 59 -0.56 44.66 -4.56
N VAL A 60 -0.02 45.74 -4.00
CA VAL A 60 -0.39 47.13 -4.32
C VAL A 60 0.86 47.82 -4.84
N ASP A 61 0.78 48.45 -6.01
CA ASP A 61 1.92 49.11 -6.68
C ASP A 61 3.18 48.23 -6.79
N GLY A 62 2.99 46.92 -6.99
CA GLY A 62 4.06 45.92 -7.08
C GLY A 62 4.64 45.47 -5.75
N VAL A 63 4.07 45.88 -4.61
CA VAL A 63 4.52 45.51 -3.26
C VAL A 63 3.56 44.49 -2.64
N TYR A 64 4.09 43.34 -2.21
CA TYR A 64 3.33 42.28 -1.51
C TYR A 64 2.66 42.81 -0.23
N GLN A 65 1.39 42.46 -0.05
CA GLN A 65 0.61 42.81 1.13
C GLN A 65 0.56 41.63 2.09
N LYS A 66 1.37 41.65 3.15
CA LYS A 66 1.46 40.53 4.12
C LYS A 66 0.11 40.09 4.69
N GLU A 67 -0.81 41.02 4.92
CA GLU A 67 -2.14 40.71 5.46
C GLU A 67 -2.97 39.79 4.55
N VAL A 68 -2.67 39.72 3.25
CA VAL A 68 -3.36 38.83 2.31
C VAL A 68 -3.15 37.36 2.66
N TYR A 69 -2.06 37.02 3.34
CA TYR A 69 -1.70 35.65 3.73
C TYR A 69 -2.79 34.98 4.55
N LYS A 70 -3.46 35.73 5.44
CA LYS A 70 -4.58 35.23 6.23
C LYS A 70 -5.73 34.74 5.36
N TYR A 71 -5.87 35.25 4.14
CA TYR A 71 -7.02 34.99 3.29
C TYR A 71 -6.74 33.92 2.23
N CYS A 72 -5.77 33.01 2.43
CA CYS A 72 -5.46 31.97 1.45
C CYS A 72 -6.62 31.02 1.12
N ALA A 73 -7.64 30.93 1.98
CA ALA A 73 -8.88 30.21 1.69
C ALA A 73 -10.11 31.12 1.56
N GLY A 74 -9.90 32.43 1.42
CA GLY A 74 -10.98 33.40 1.21
C GLY A 74 -11.76 33.83 2.45
N TYR A 75 -11.75 33.01 3.50
CA TYR A 75 -12.50 33.23 4.74
C TYR A 75 -11.59 33.37 5.96
N GLN A 76 -11.91 34.32 6.83
CA GLN A 76 -11.34 34.48 8.16
C GLN A 76 -12.44 34.63 9.20
N TYR A 77 -12.44 33.78 10.23
CA TYR A 77 -13.51 33.76 11.24
C TYR A 77 -13.63 35.08 12.00
N ASP A 78 -12.53 35.82 12.22
CA ASP A 78 -12.59 37.10 12.96
C ASP A 78 -13.24 38.25 12.16
N ASP A 79 -13.56 38.03 10.88
CA ASP A 79 -14.20 39.03 10.05
C ASP A 79 -15.70 39.10 10.29
N THR A 80 -16.22 40.33 10.25
CA THR A 80 -17.65 40.61 10.46
C THR A 80 -18.37 40.99 9.16
N THR A 81 -17.73 40.80 8.01
CA THR A 81 -18.30 41.11 6.70
C THR A 81 -18.05 40.00 5.68
N ILE A 82 -19.01 39.79 4.79
CA ILE A 82 -18.92 38.89 3.63
C ILE A 82 -19.00 39.70 2.34
N VAL A 83 -18.07 39.43 1.44
CA VAL A 83 -17.99 39.97 0.08
C VAL A 83 -19.00 39.27 -0.83
N GLY A 84 -19.05 37.95 -0.75
CA GLY A 84 -19.93 37.10 -1.54
C GLY A 84 -19.54 35.63 -1.41
N PHE A 85 -20.03 34.80 -2.33
CA PHE A 85 -19.85 33.35 -2.32
C PHE A 85 -19.25 32.89 -3.65
N SER A 86 -18.04 32.35 -3.63
CA SER A 86 -17.32 31.86 -4.82
C SER A 86 -17.29 30.32 -4.85
N HIS A 87 -16.90 29.72 -5.98
CA HIS A 87 -17.12 28.28 -6.26
C HIS A 87 -15.86 27.41 -6.23
N THR A 88 -14.68 28.01 -6.07
CA THR A 88 -13.39 27.29 -6.10
C THR A 88 -12.47 27.83 -5.00
N HIS A 89 -11.94 26.94 -4.16
CA HIS A 89 -11.11 27.28 -3.01
C HIS A 89 -10.03 26.22 -2.76
N PHE A 90 -8.89 26.65 -2.22
CA PHE A 90 -7.97 25.74 -1.55
C PHE A 90 -8.36 25.56 -0.08
N SER A 91 -8.04 24.40 0.49
CA SER A 91 -8.15 24.14 1.92
C SER A 91 -6.75 23.99 2.50
N GLY A 92 -6.35 24.97 3.30
CA GLY A 92 -5.17 24.91 4.16
C GLY A 92 -3.87 25.31 3.53
N THR A 93 -3.83 25.95 2.36
CA THR A 93 -2.58 26.31 1.69
C THR A 93 -1.94 27.58 2.25
N GLY A 94 -0.60 27.67 2.21
CA GLY A 94 0.18 28.89 2.48
C GLY A 94 0.32 29.86 1.30
N HIS A 95 -0.36 29.59 0.20
CA HIS A 95 -0.49 30.49 -0.96
C HIS A 95 -1.89 30.35 -1.56
N SER A 96 -2.29 31.23 -2.46
CA SER A 96 -3.65 31.20 -3.00
C SER A 96 -3.78 31.52 -4.47
N ASP A 97 -4.84 30.97 -5.03
CA ASP A 97 -5.44 31.33 -6.31
C ASP A 97 -6.96 31.11 -6.18
N LEU A 98 -7.69 30.95 -7.28
CA LEU A 98 -9.11 30.59 -7.29
C LEU A 98 -10.00 31.75 -6.80
N GLY A 99 -11.10 31.44 -6.10
CA GLY A 99 -12.17 32.40 -5.83
C GLY A 99 -13.02 32.67 -7.07
N ASP A 100 -13.27 31.64 -7.89
CA ASP A 100 -13.93 31.80 -9.18
C ASP A 100 -15.45 31.90 -9.07
N ILE A 101 -16.02 32.76 -9.92
CA ILE A 101 -17.46 32.96 -10.08
C ILE A 101 -18.10 33.39 -8.75
N LEU A 102 -17.86 34.64 -8.33
CA LEU A 102 -18.45 35.17 -7.10
C LEU A 102 -19.89 35.64 -7.33
N LEU A 103 -20.80 35.15 -6.49
CA LEU A 103 -22.19 35.59 -6.40
C LEU A 103 -22.46 36.32 -5.09
N MET A 104 -23.22 37.41 -5.11
CA MET A 104 -23.65 38.11 -3.90
C MET A 104 -25.12 38.56 -4.02
N PRO A 105 -26.03 38.04 -3.17
CA PRO A 105 -27.43 38.49 -3.15
C PRO A 105 -27.54 39.84 -2.42
N THR A 106 -28.27 40.79 -3.00
CA THR A 106 -28.48 42.12 -2.40
C THR A 106 -29.91 42.61 -2.57
N THR A 107 -30.31 43.64 -1.82
CA THR A 107 -31.60 44.34 -1.98
C THR A 107 -31.37 45.81 -2.27
N GLY A 108 -32.35 46.48 -2.87
CA GLY A 108 -32.28 47.92 -3.15
C GLY A 108 -31.50 48.24 -4.42
N LYS A 109 -30.68 49.30 -4.39
CA LYS A 109 -29.93 49.75 -5.57
C LYS A 109 -28.76 48.82 -5.87
N ILE A 110 -28.58 48.44 -7.13
CA ILE A 110 -27.42 47.66 -7.59
C ILE A 110 -26.14 48.48 -7.37
N GLN A 111 -25.16 47.85 -6.71
CA GLN A 111 -23.80 48.36 -6.55
C GLN A 111 -22.84 47.32 -7.12
N LEU A 112 -22.00 47.71 -8.08
CA LEU A 112 -21.04 46.81 -8.76
C LEU A 112 -19.60 47.03 -8.25
N ASN A 113 -19.46 47.36 -6.98
CA ASN A 113 -18.15 47.44 -6.30
C ASN A 113 -18.30 46.75 -4.94
N PRO A 114 -17.27 46.09 -4.40
CA PRO A 114 -17.37 45.34 -3.14
C PRO A 114 -17.39 46.24 -1.89
N GLY A 115 -17.10 47.54 -2.00
CA GLY A 115 -16.82 48.36 -0.81
C GLY A 115 -15.56 47.88 -0.08
N THR A 116 -15.42 48.26 1.19
CA THR A 116 -14.28 47.83 2.03
C THR A 116 -14.79 47.24 3.34
N LYS A 117 -13.96 46.46 4.04
CA LYS A 117 -14.27 45.97 5.39
C LYS A 117 -14.69 47.08 6.36
N SER A 118 -14.03 48.25 6.29
CA SER A 118 -14.34 49.42 7.12
C SER A 118 -15.57 50.22 6.69
N ASN A 119 -16.00 50.10 5.43
CA ASN A 119 -17.15 50.82 4.87
C ASN A 119 -17.94 49.91 3.92
N PRO A 120 -18.61 48.87 4.43
CA PRO A 120 -19.26 47.84 3.60
C PRO A 120 -20.36 48.42 2.71
N THR A 121 -21.09 49.44 3.19
CA THR A 121 -22.22 50.05 2.49
C THR A 121 -21.84 50.89 1.26
N LEU A 122 -20.54 51.15 1.02
CA LEU A 122 -20.06 51.77 -0.23
C LEU A 122 -20.18 50.84 -1.44
N GLY A 123 -20.42 49.54 -1.20
CA GLY A 123 -20.53 48.52 -2.21
C GLY A 123 -21.57 47.45 -1.88
N TYR A 124 -21.38 46.26 -2.45
CA TYR A 124 -22.30 45.12 -2.30
C TYR A 124 -22.01 44.21 -1.09
N ARG A 125 -20.95 44.50 -0.30
CA ARG A 125 -20.57 43.71 0.88
C ARG A 125 -21.61 43.84 1.99
N SER A 126 -21.83 42.75 2.73
CA SER A 126 -22.72 42.74 3.89
C SER A 126 -21.97 42.48 5.18
N THR A 127 -22.42 43.08 6.27
CA THR A 127 -22.12 42.62 7.62
C THR A 127 -22.84 41.28 7.91
N PHE A 128 -22.31 40.49 8.84
CA PHE A 128 -22.94 39.25 9.34
C PHE A 128 -22.52 38.97 10.79
N ARG A 129 -23.13 37.95 11.42
CA ARG A 129 -22.80 37.48 12.77
C ARG A 129 -22.76 35.96 12.82
N HIS A 130 -21.78 35.38 13.52
CA HIS A 130 -21.65 33.93 13.68
C HIS A 130 -22.85 33.28 14.39
N GLU A 131 -23.60 34.02 15.22
CA GLU A 131 -24.85 33.55 15.82
C GLU A 131 -25.91 33.15 14.77
N ASN A 132 -25.83 33.76 13.58
CA ASN A 132 -26.70 33.50 12.43
C ASN A 132 -25.95 32.76 11.31
N GLU A 133 -24.80 32.16 11.62
CA GLU A 133 -23.98 31.39 10.69
C GLU A 133 -23.96 29.92 11.13
N THR A 134 -23.99 29.00 10.18
CA THR A 134 -23.93 27.56 10.48
C THR A 134 -23.27 26.83 9.33
N ALA A 135 -22.36 25.90 9.66
CA ALA A 135 -21.69 25.02 8.70
C ALA A 135 -21.80 23.56 9.15
N SER A 136 -21.92 22.65 8.18
CA SER A 136 -21.84 21.20 8.37
C SER A 136 -21.42 20.54 7.06
N PRO A 137 -20.99 19.27 7.04
CA PRO A 137 -20.54 18.64 5.79
C PRO A 137 -21.57 18.74 4.64
N GLY A 138 -21.19 19.45 3.58
CA GLY A 138 -22.03 19.71 2.41
C GLY A 138 -23.07 20.84 2.56
N TYR A 139 -22.97 21.67 3.60
CA TYR A 139 -23.90 22.76 3.86
C TYR A 139 -23.28 23.96 4.58
N TYR A 140 -23.62 25.15 4.12
CA TYR A 140 -23.31 26.40 4.80
C TYR A 140 -24.55 27.32 4.79
N SER A 141 -24.76 28.11 5.83
CA SER A 141 -25.81 29.14 5.89
C SER A 141 -25.35 30.36 6.67
N VAL A 142 -25.77 31.54 6.22
CA VAL A 142 -25.56 32.82 6.92
C VAL A 142 -26.69 33.81 6.66
N LEU A 143 -26.97 34.69 7.61
CA LEU A 143 -27.80 35.89 7.39
C LEU A 143 -26.93 37.09 7.03
N LEU A 144 -27.23 37.73 5.89
CA LEU A 144 -26.59 38.96 5.44
C LEU A 144 -27.34 40.16 6.02
N ASP A 145 -26.79 40.78 7.06
CA ASP A 145 -27.48 41.80 7.87
C ASP A 145 -27.85 43.06 7.08
N GLU A 146 -27.03 43.50 6.12
CA GLU A 146 -27.31 44.72 5.33
C GLU A 146 -28.53 44.55 4.41
N TYR A 147 -28.77 43.33 3.94
CA TYR A 147 -29.83 43.04 2.96
C TYR A 147 -30.98 42.25 3.54
N GLN A 148 -30.84 41.75 4.77
CA GLN A 148 -31.79 40.83 5.41
C GLN A 148 -32.09 39.61 4.53
N VAL A 149 -31.05 39.10 3.85
CA VAL A 149 -31.13 37.92 2.98
C VAL A 149 -30.47 36.74 3.68
N LYS A 150 -31.21 35.64 3.84
CA LYS A 150 -30.61 34.38 4.29
C LYS A 150 -30.01 33.65 3.10
N ALA A 151 -28.71 33.37 3.16
CA ALA A 151 -27.97 32.57 2.20
C ALA A 151 -27.79 31.15 2.71
N GLU A 152 -28.07 30.17 1.85
CA GLU A 152 -27.86 28.74 2.10
C GLU A 152 -27.17 28.11 0.90
N LEU A 153 -26.15 27.29 1.14
CA LEU A 153 -25.26 26.74 0.12
C LEU A 153 -25.17 25.21 0.27
N THR A 154 -25.17 24.49 -0.85
CA THR A 154 -24.84 23.06 -0.93
C THR A 154 -24.22 22.75 -2.29
N THR A 155 -23.67 21.54 -2.49
CA THR A 155 -22.97 21.21 -3.74
C THR A 155 -23.18 19.77 -4.20
N THR A 156 -22.94 19.55 -5.49
CA THR A 156 -22.56 18.26 -6.07
C THR A 156 -21.06 18.27 -6.39
N GLU A 157 -20.55 17.31 -7.15
CA GLU A 157 -19.14 17.28 -7.56
C GLU A 157 -18.75 18.51 -8.38
N ARG A 158 -19.62 19.03 -9.24
CA ARG A 158 -19.31 20.09 -10.22
C ARG A 158 -20.31 21.25 -10.23
N VAL A 159 -21.31 21.23 -9.34
CA VAL A 159 -22.37 22.23 -9.29
C VAL A 159 -22.52 22.77 -7.87
N GLY A 160 -22.41 24.10 -7.73
CA GLY A 160 -22.81 24.82 -6.53
C GLY A 160 -24.29 25.17 -6.58
N VAL A 161 -25.01 24.98 -5.48
CA VAL A 161 -26.44 25.25 -5.39
C VAL A 161 -26.71 26.20 -4.22
N HIS A 162 -27.32 27.33 -4.54
CA HIS A 162 -27.64 28.40 -3.62
C HIS A 162 -29.15 28.42 -3.40
N ARG A 163 -29.59 28.75 -2.18
CA ARG A 163 -30.95 29.15 -1.86
C ARG A 163 -30.91 30.47 -1.11
N TYR A 164 -31.41 31.53 -1.73
CA TYR A 164 -31.49 32.85 -1.14
C TYR A 164 -32.93 33.20 -0.75
N THR A 165 -33.13 33.51 0.53
CA THR A 165 -34.43 33.94 1.05
C THR A 165 -34.39 35.44 1.28
N TYR A 166 -35.02 36.19 0.39
CA TYR A 166 -35.09 37.65 0.41
C TYR A 166 -36.30 38.16 1.20
N PRO A 167 -36.28 39.42 1.65
CA PRO A 167 -37.50 40.16 1.94
C PRO A 167 -38.42 40.20 0.71
N LYS A 168 -39.74 40.29 0.92
CA LYS A 168 -40.70 40.37 -0.19
C LYS A 168 -40.47 41.61 -1.05
N GLY A 169 -40.49 41.45 -2.37
CA GLY A 169 -40.32 42.52 -3.35
C GLY A 169 -39.27 42.15 -4.40
N GLU A 170 -38.54 43.14 -4.90
CA GLU A 170 -37.42 42.89 -5.82
C GLU A 170 -36.16 42.48 -5.04
N GLY A 171 -35.49 41.44 -5.55
CA GLY A 171 -34.17 41.01 -5.09
C GLY A 171 -33.15 41.12 -6.21
N ASN A 172 -31.90 41.45 -5.86
CA ASN A 172 -30.79 41.51 -6.80
C ASN A 172 -29.80 40.37 -6.56
N LEU A 173 -29.09 39.97 -7.61
CA LEU A 173 -27.93 39.10 -7.55
C LEU A 173 -26.77 39.75 -8.31
N ILE A 174 -25.63 39.93 -7.63
CA ILE A 174 -24.39 40.39 -8.25
C ILE A 174 -23.58 39.18 -8.69
N LEU A 175 -23.05 39.23 -9.91
CA LEU A 175 -22.02 38.33 -10.43
C LEU A 175 -20.75 39.15 -10.66
N ASP A 176 -19.70 38.86 -9.89
CA ASP A 176 -18.39 39.52 -10.01
C ASP A 176 -17.36 38.56 -10.61
N LEU A 177 -16.99 38.79 -11.88
CA LEU A 177 -15.96 37.99 -12.57
C LEU A 177 -14.55 38.58 -12.41
N ASN A 178 -14.42 39.72 -11.72
CA ASN A 178 -13.14 40.32 -11.37
C ASN A 178 -12.60 39.85 -10.02
N HIS A 179 -13.50 39.47 -9.10
CA HIS A 179 -13.12 38.94 -7.79
C HIS A 179 -12.24 37.69 -7.91
N GLY A 180 -11.25 37.54 -7.05
CA GLY A 180 -10.52 36.29 -6.83
C GLY A 180 -9.74 36.38 -5.53
N ILE A 181 -9.37 35.24 -4.97
CA ILE A 181 -8.49 35.21 -3.80
C ILE A 181 -7.06 35.54 -4.26
N TYR A 182 -6.29 36.27 -3.46
CA TYR A 182 -5.00 36.83 -3.87
C TYR A 182 -5.14 37.67 -5.16
N ASN A 183 -6.09 38.61 -5.17
CA ASN A 183 -6.37 39.43 -6.34
C ASN A 183 -5.27 40.48 -6.60
N TYR A 184 -5.13 40.92 -7.84
CA TYR A 184 -4.28 42.05 -8.21
C TYR A 184 -4.70 42.61 -9.57
N ASP A 185 -4.28 43.84 -9.88
CA ASP A 185 -4.58 44.49 -11.14
C ASP A 185 -4.16 43.63 -12.34
N GLY A 186 -5.13 43.26 -13.18
CA GLY A 186 -4.90 42.44 -14.37
C GLY A 186 -4.87 40.92 -14.12
N LYS A 187 -5.25 40.43 -12.92
CA LYS A 187 -5.42 38.99 -12.66
C LYS A 187 -6.42 38.34 -13.62
N THR A 188 -7.60 38.94 -13.78
CA THR A 188 -8.58 38.52 -14.79
C THR A 188 -8.15 39.01 -16.17
N LEU A 189 -7.76 38.09 -17.04
CA LEU A 189 -7.27 38.38 -18.38
C LEU A 189 -8.40 38.70 -19.36
N TRP A 190 -9.49 37.93 -19.27
CA TRP A 190 -10.73 38.14 -20.03
C TRP A 190 -11.87 37.35 -19.39
N SER A 191 -13.09 37.82 -19.56
CA SER A 191 -14.29 37.16 -19.07
C SER A 191 -15.49 37.51 -19.93
N GLY A 192 -16.49 36.63 -19.95
CA GLY A 192 -17.71 36.81 -20.72
C GLY A 192 -18.94 36.28 -19.98
N ILE A 193 -20.08 36.95 -20.18
CA ILE A 193 -21.40 36.58 -19.70
C ILE A 193 -22.36 36.60 -20.89
N CYS A 194 -23.11 35.51 -21.06
CA CYS A 194 -24.15 35.34 -22.05
C CYS A 194 -25.48 35.03 -21.35
N VAL A 195 -26.49 35.89 -21.53
CA VAL A 195 -27.87 35.64 -21.09
C VAL A 195 -28.59 34.83 -22.16
N GLU A 196 -28.65 33.50 -21.98
CA GLU A 196 -29.23 32.57 -22.96
C GLU A 196 -30.76 32.58 -22.92
N SER A 197 -31.34 32.83 -21.75
CA SER A 197 -32.78 33.00 -21.52
C SER A 197 -33.01 33.76 -20.21
N ASP A 198 -34.28 34.01 -19.87
CA ASP A 198 -34.65 34.61 -18.58
C ASP A 198 -34.27 33.76 -17.36
N THR A 199 -33.87 32.50 -17.53
CA THR A 199 -33.53 31.58 -16.43
C THR A 199 -32.19 30.89 -16.61
N LEU A 200 -31.41 31.23 -17.63
CA LEU A 200 -30.12 30.62 -17.94
C LEU A 200 -29.09 31.67 -18.37
N VAL A 201 -27.97 31.69 -17.66
CA VAL A 201 -26.79 32.49 -17.98
C VAL A 201 -25.59 31.56 -18.14
N THR A 202 -24.79 31.75 -19.18
CA THR A 202 -23.51 31.04 -19.35
C THR A 202 -22.36 32.02 -19.45
N GLY A 203 -21.14 31.54 -19.34
CA GLY A 203 -19.99 32.41 -19.49
C GLY A 203 -18.67 31.70 -19.28
N PHE A 204 -17.63 32.50 -19.23
CA PHE A 204 -16.28 32.03 -18.95
C PHE A 204 -15.47 33.11 -18.23
N ARG A 205 -14.40 32.68 -17.57
CA ARG A 205 -13.41 33.53 -16.96
C ARG A 205 -12.03 32.94 -17.20
N MET A 206 -11.10 33.78 -17.62
CA MET A 206 -9.69 33.44 -17.76
C MET A 206 -8.85 34.29 -16.82
N THR A 207 -8.05 33.65 -15.96
CA THR A 207 -7.16 34.32 -15.02
C THR A 207 -5.70 33.90 -15.22
N ASN A 208 -4.80 34.79 -14.79
CA ASN A 208 -3.39 34.50 -14.58
C ASN A 208 -3.09 34.73 -13.10
N GLY A 209 -2.55 33.72 -12.43
CA GLY A 209 -2.29 33.65 -10.99
C GLY A 209 -1.15 32.71 -10.69
N TRP A 210 -1.32 31.93 -9.63
CA TRP A 210 -0.45 30.80 -9.35
C TRP A 210 -0.59 29.74 -10.46
N ALA A 211 -1.80 29.56 -11.00
CA ALA A 211 -2.01 29.00 -12.32
C ALA A 211 -1.73 30.07 -13.38
N ARG A 212 -0.75 29.83 -14.26
CA ARG A 212 -0.39 30.77 -15.33
C ARG A 212 -1.54 31.05 -16.30
N MET A 213 -2.41 30.06 -16.50
CA MET A 213 -3.65 30.22 -17.23
C MET A 213 -4.72 29.30 -16.64
N ASN A 214 -5.66 29.86 -15.89
CA ASN A 214 -6.86 29.15 -15.47
C ASN A 214 -8.05 29.64 -16.31
N LEU A 215 -8.67 28.72 -17.06
CA LEU A 215 -9.85 29.00 -17.88
C LEU A 215 -11.02 28.16 -17.37
N ILE A 216 -12.02 28.84 -16.82
CA ILE A 216 -13.21 28.22 -16.26
C ILE A 216 -14.45 28.70 -17.01
N TYR A 217 -15.25 27.75 -17.47
CA TYR A 217 -16.57 27.96 -18.05
C TYR A 217 -17.63 27.72 -16.99
N PHE A 218 -18.76 28.43 -17.07
CA PHE A 218 -19.85 28.26 -16.13
C PHE A 218 -21.23 28.31 -16.79
N ALA A 219 -22.19 27.66 -16.14
CA ALA A 219 -23.61 27.74 -16.47
C ALA A 219 -24.43 27.96 -15.18
N ILE A 220 -25.22 29.03 -15.15
CA ILE A 220 -26.06 29.44 -14.03
C ILE A 220 -27.53 29.28 -14.43
N SER A 221 -28.27 28.48 -13.68
CA SER A 221 -29.74 28.41 -13.81
C SER A 221 -30.43 29.06 -12.62
N PHE A 222 -31.53 29.75 -12.90
CA PHE A 222 -32.34 30.46 -11.91
C PHE A 222 -33.74 29.82 -11.80
N SER A 223 -34.25 29.74 -10.58
CA SER A 223 -35.64 29.31 -10.32
C SER A 223 -36.70 30.36 -10.66
N HIS A 224 -36.29 31.63 -10.79
CA HIS A 224 -37.14 32.76 -11.14
C HIS A 224 -36.59 33.44 -12.39
N PRO A 225 -37.47 34.00 -13.26
CA PRO A 225 -37.02 34.72 -14.44
C PRO A 225 -36.34 36.04 -14.06
N ILE A 226 -35.27 36.37 -14.78
CA ILE A 226 -34.57 37.65 -14.71
C ILE A 226 -35.51 38.73 -15.30
N LEU A 227 -35.84 39.75 -14.51
CA LEU A 227 -36.65 40.89 -14.97
C LEU A 227 -35.85 41.87 -15.82
N ARG A 228 -34.65 42.18 -15.34
CA ARG A 228 -33.71 43.13 -15.94
C ARG A 228 -32.32 42.90 -15.38
N TYR A 229 -31.31 43.38 -16.11
CA TYR A 229 -29.93 43.29 -15.67
C TYR A 229 -29.09 44.45 -16.19
N GLU A 230 -28.07 44.79 -15.41
CA GLU A 230 -27.06 45.78 -15.77
C GLU A 230 -25.64 45.21 -15.65
N SER A 231 -24.71 45.74 -16.43
CA SER A 231 -23.32 45.28 -16.43
C SER A 231 -22.33 46.45 -16.52
N LYS A 232 -21.13 46.20 -16.00
CA LYS A 232 -20.04 47.17 -16.03
C LYS A 232 -18.69 46.47 -16.12
N ASP A 233 -17.88 46.88 -17.10
CA ASP A 233 -16.44 46.65 -17.09
C ASP A 233 -15.75 47.92 -16.59
N THR A 234 -15.05 47.82 -15.46
CA THR A 234 -14.29 48.93 -14.85
C THR A 234 -12.86 49.04 -15.37
N SER A 235 -12.44 48.13 -16.25
CA SER A 235 -11.09 48.13 -16.81
C SER A 235 -10.78 49.39 -17.61
N LYS A 236 -9.49 49.69 -17.80
CA LYS A 236 -9.06 50.83 -18.62
C LYS A 236 -9.65 50.72 -20.02
N ARG A 237 -10.55 51.66 -20.35
CA ARG A 237 -11.26 51.70 -21.63
C ARG A 237 -10.28 51.72 -22.81
N SER A 238 -10.43 50.76 -23.72
CA SER A 238 -9.71 50.77 -25.00
C SER A 238 -10.04 52.02 -25.82
N LEU A 239 -9.02 52.64 -26.42
CA LEU A 239 -9.21 53.73 -27.40
C LEU A 239 -9.96 53.25 -28.65
N TYR A 240 -9.87 51.95 -28.95
CA TYR A 240 -10.61 51.30 -30.02
C TYR A 240 -11.88 50.64 -29.45
N GLY A 241 -13.02 51.32 -29.58
CA GLY A 241 -14.33 50.82 -29.14
C GLY A 241 -15.17 50.15 -30.24
N GLY A 242 -14.64 50.02 -31.46
CA GLY A 242 -15.33 49.39 -32.60
C GLY A 242 -16.74 49.92 -32.87
N PHE A 243 -17.63 49.04 -33.34
CA PHE A 243 -19.05 49.35 -33.57
C PHE A 243 -19.94 49.14 -32.32
N TRP A 244 -19.36 48.68 -31.20
CA TRP A 244 -20.09 48.44 -29.94
C TRP A 244 -20.74 49.70 -29.36
N ARG A 245 -20.21 50.89 -29.68
CA ARG A 245 -20.81 52.20 -29.34
C ARG A 245 -22.24 52.42 -29.86
N LYS A 246 -22.74 51.57 -30.76
CA LYS A 246 -24.11 51.61 -31.28
C LYS A 246 -25.14 51.00 -30.31
N PHE A 247 -24.69 50.20 -29.36
CA PHE A 247 -25.53 49.47 -28.42
C PHE A 247 -25.39 50.05 -27.02
N ASP A 248 -26.49 50.02 -26.26
CA ASP A 248 -26.41 50.11 -24.81
C ASP A 248 -26.00 48.73 -24.29
N VAL A 249 -24.69 48.52 -24.18
CA VAL A 249 -24.12 47.26 -23.68
C VAL A 249 -24.22 47.11 -22.16
N GLN A 250 -24.70 48.15 -21.45
CA GLN A 250 -24.76 48.17 -20.00
C GLN A 250 -26.11 47.75 -19.44
N HIS A 251 -27.20 47.85 -20.21
CA HIS A 251 -28.55 47.51 -19.73
C HIS A 251 -29.24 46.50 -20.65
N ASN A 252 -29.65 45.35 -20.09
CA ASN A 252 -30.39 44.29 -20.78
C ASN A 252 -29.74 43.81 -22.09
N PHE A 253 -28.41 43.89 -22.20
CA PHE A 253 -27.67 43.44 -23.37
C PHE A 253 -27.12 42.02 -23.14
N PRO A 254 -27.56 41.01 -23.90
CA PRO A 254 -27.35 39.60 -23.55
C PRO A 254 -25.91 39.10 -23.68
N GLU A 255 -25.01 39.88 -24.29
CA GLU A 255 -23.61 39.52 -24.53
C GLU A 255 -22.68 40.54 -23.86
N MET A 256 -21.96 40.16 -22.82
CA MET A 256 -21.10 41.06 -22.06
C MET A 256 -19.70 40.48 -21.98
N GLU A 257 -18.69 41.28 -22.30
CA GLU A 257 -17.29 40.88 -22.17
C GLU A 257 -16.45 42.01 -21.58
N GLY A 258 -15.40 41.64 -20.86
CA GLY A 258 -14.48 42.59 -20.27
C GLY A 258 -13.44 41.94 -19.37
N ARG A 259 -12.56 42.78 -18.81
CA ARG A 259 -11.50 42.34 -17.90
C ARG A 259 -11.90 42.47 -16.43
N GLU A 260 -12.66 43.51 -16.09
CA GLU A 260 -13.17 43.74 -14.74
C GLU A 260 -14.71 43.68 -14.71
N LEU A 261 -15.26 42.74 -15.48
CA LEU A 261 -16.68 42.59 -15.76
C LEU A 261 -17.48 42.18 -14.51
N LYS A 262 -18.56 42.90 -14.25
CA LYS A 262 -19.53 42.63 -13.20
C LYS A 262 -20.94 42.83 -13.74
N ALA A 263 -21.90 42.04 -13.26
CA ALA A 263 -23.30 42.16 -13.64
C ALA A 263 -24.22 42.09 -12.42
N GLY A 264 -25.36 42.79 -12.48
CA GLY A 264 -26.44 42.72 -11.51
C GLY A 264 -27.73 42.26 -12.18
N PHE A 265 -28.36 41.22 -11.65
CA PHE A 265 -29.62 40.64 -12.14
C PHE A 265 -30.74 40.90 -11.14
N VAL A 266 -31.92 41.33 -11.60
CA VAL A 266 -33.08 41.63 -10.75
C VAL A 266 -34.18 40.59 -10.95
N PHE A 267 -34.80 40.16 -9.85
CA PHE A 267 -35.87 39.16 -9.80
C PHE A 267 -37.10 39.70 -9.05
N ASP A 268 -38.30 39.29 -9.47
CA ASP A 268 -39.52 39.48 -8.68
C ASP A 268 -39.67 38.33 -7.68
N LEU A 269 -39.60 38.65 -6.39
CA LEU A 269 -39.72 37.72 -5.27
C LEU A 269 -40.91 38.10 -4.37
N SER A 270 -41.90 38.81 -4.93
CA SER A 270 -43.11 39.22 -4.22
C SER A 270 -43.99 38.05 -3.77
N ASP A 271 -43.84 36.88 -4.42
CA ASP A 271 -44.53 35.64 -4.06
C ASP A 271 -43.98 34.97 -2.78
N GLY A 272 -42.83 35.44 -2.27
CA GLY A 272 -42.19 34.96 -1.06
C GLY A 272 -41.45 33.62 -1.21
N ARG A 273 -41.29 33.09 -2.43
CA ARG A 273 -40.45 31.91 -2.67
C ARG A 273 -38.97 32.31 -2.69
N SER A 274 -38.12 31.45 -2.15
CA SER A 274 -36.66 31.65 -2.22
C SER A 274 -36.14 31.53 -3.65
N LEU A 275 -35.12 32.31 -3.99
CA LEU A 275 -34.40 32.18 -5.25
C LEU A 275 -33.38 31.03 -5.13
N GLU A 276 -33.69 29.89 -5.72
CA GLU A 276 -32.70 28.83 -5.97
C GLU A 276 -31.88 29.15 -7.22
N ILE A 277 -30.55 28.98 -7.10
CA ILE A 277 -29.56 29.21 -8.17
C ILE A 277 -28.65 27.99 -8.23
N LYS A 278 -28.33 27.52 -9.43
CA LYS A 278 -27.40 26.41 -9.63
C LYS A 278 -26.30 26.83 -10.60
N VAL A 279 -25.05 26.73 -10.17
CA VAL A 279 -23.85 27.15 -10.92
C VAL A 279 -22.99 25.93 -11.18
N ALA A 280 -22.96 25.46 -12.42
CA ALA A 280 -22.03 24.41 -12.84
C ALA A 280 -20.76 25.01 -13.40
N ILE A 281 -19.62 24.40 -13.13
CA ILE A 281 -18.32 24.78 -13.69
C ILE A 281 -17.77 23.69 -14.62
N SER A 282 -16.93 24.08 -15.58
CA SER A 282 -16.16 23.19 -16.46
C SER A 282 -14.81 23.83 -16.82
N ALA A 283 -13.75 23.03 -16.90
CA ALA A 283 -12.45 23.45 -17.42
C ALA A 283 -12.34 23.34 -18.96
N VAL A 284 -13.37 22.77 -19.59
CA VAL A 284 -13.36 22.37 -21.00
C VAL A 284 -14.05 23.42 -21.85
N ASP A 285 -15.37 23.57 -21.70
CA ASP A 285 -16.20 24.46 -22.51
C ASP A 285 -17.59 24.71 -21.89
N LYS A 286 -18.36 25.57 -22.56
CA LYS A 286 -19.75 25.91 -22.21
C LYS A 286 -20.65 24.66 -22.19
N GLU A 287 -20.50 23.78 -23.18
CA GLU A 287 -21.27 22.55 -23.32
C GLU A 287 -21.02 21.60 -22.14
N GLY A 288 -19.78 21.50 -21.69
CA GLY A 288 -19.37 20.76 -20.49
C GLY A 288 -20.06 21.30 -19.24
N ALA A 289 -20.02 22.62 -19.03
CA ALA A 289 -20.71 23.25 -17.90
C ALA A 289 -22.24 22.99 -17.93
N LEU A 290 -22.88 23.12 -19.10
CA LEU A 290 -24.31 22.81 -19.27
C LEU A 290 -24.63 21.34 -19.02
N LEU A 291 -23.75 20.42 -19.44
CA LEU A 291 -23.93 18.99 -19.23
C LEU A 291 -23.76 18.61 -17.76
N ASN A 292 -22.76 19.17 -17.07
CA ASN A 292 -22.57 19.03 -15.63
C ASN A 292 -23.82 19.51 -14.88
N LEU A 293 -24.31 20.72 -15.20
CA LEU A 293 -25.52 21.29 -14.63
C LEU A 293 -26.71 20.33 -14.76
N LYS A 294 -26.96 19.86 -15.99
CA LYS A 294 -28.07 18.97 -16.31
C LYS A 294 -27.95 17.63 -15.59
N LYS A 295 -26.81 16.95 -15.72
CA LYS A 295 -26.63 15.58 -15.19
C LYS A 295 -26.70 15.52 -13.67
N GLU A 296 -26.14 16.51 -12.98
CA GLU A 296 -26.05 16.46 -11.53
C GLU A 296 -27.29 17.05 -10.83
N THR A 297 -28.03 17.97 -11.46
CA THR A 297 -29.11 18.72 -10.78
C THR A 297 -30.49 18.77 -11.45
N GLN A 298 -30.67 18.16 -12.64
CA GLN A 298 -31.98 18.14 -13.31
C GLN A 298 -33.05 17.47 -12.42
N GLY A 299 -34.18 18.16 -12.23
CA GLY A 299 -35.30 17.68 -11.41
C GLY A 299 -35.04 17.66 -9.89
N LYS A 300 -33.91 18.16 -9.42
CA LYS A 300 -33.56 18.26 -7.98
C LYS A 300 -33.70 19.71 -7.51
N ASN A 301 -34.32 19.93 -6.36
CA ASN A 301 -34.31 21.22 -5.65
C ASN A 301 -33.13 21.26 -4.65
N PHE A 302 -32.98 22.37 -3.93
CA PHE A 302 -31.92 22.55 -2.93
C PHE A 302 -31.88 21.40 -1.91
N ASP A 303 -33.01 21.07 -1.29
CA ASP A 303 -33.07 20.06 -0.22
C ASP A 303 -32.69 18.65 -0.71
N LYS A 304 -33.02 18.32 -1.97
CA LYS A 304 -32.62 17.04 -2.56
C LYS A 304 -31.11 16.95 -2.77
N VAL A 305 -30.48 18.02 -3.28
CA VAL A 305 -29.02 18.08 -3.45
C VAL A 305 -28.33 18.02 -2.08
N LEU A 306 -28.83 18.78 -1.11
CA LEU A 306 -28.32 18.76 0.26
C LEU A 306 -28.40 17.36 0.89
N ALA A 307 -29.51 16.64 0.72
CA ALA A 307 -29.64 15.28 1.22
C ALA A 307 -28.63 14.32 0.57
N GLU A 308 -28.36 14.48 -0.73
CA GLU A 308 -27.35 13.71 -1.45
C GLU A 308 -25.92 14.06 -0.99
N ALA A 309 -25.61 15.33 -0.78
CA ALA A 309 -24.33 15.80 -0.23
C ALA A 309 -24.07 15.21 1.16
N LYS A 310 -25.06 15.28 2.06
CA LYS A 310 -25.01 14.64 3.39
C LYS A 310 -24.82 13.13 3.29
N SER A 311 -25.51 12.47 2.36
CA SER A 311 -25.34 11.02 2.13
C SER A 311 -23.94 10.67 1.65
N LYS A 312 -23.32 11.49 0.80
CA LYS A 312 -21.93 11.28 0.34
C LYS A 312 -20.95 11.43 1.50
N TRP A 313 -21.11 12.46 2.33
CA TRP A 313 -20.28 12.64 3.52
C TRP A 313 -20.43 11.50 4.52
N ASN A 314 -21.67 11.11 4.87
CA ASN A 314 -21.93 9.97 5.75
C ASN A 314 -21.22 8.70 5.26
N LYS A 315 -21.24 8.44 3.94
CA LYS A 315 -20.56 7.31 3.34
C LYS A 315 -19.03 7.45 3.43
N ALA A 316 -18.48 8.62 3.09
CA ALA A 316 -17.04 8.82 3.03
C ALA A 316 -16.38 8.69 4.42
N VAL A 317 -16.97 9.31 5.45
CA VAL A 317 -16.41 9.23 6.81
C VAL A 317 -16.63 7.86 7.47
N SER A 318 -17.64 7.09 7.04
CA SER A 318 -17.90 5.72 7.54
C SER A 318 -16.79 4.71 7.21
N SER A 319 -15.81 5.09 6.39
CA SER A 319 -14.59 4.31 6.16
C SER A 319 -13.83 4.01 7.46
N ILE A 320 -13.91 4.91 8.46
CA ILE A 320 -13.35 4.72 9.79
C ILE A 320 -14.43 5.01 10.84
N SER A 321 -14.66 4.08 11.75
CA SER A 321 -15.51 4.29 12.92
C SER A 321 -14.66 4.32 14.17
N VAL A 322 -14.65 5.46 14.90
CA VAL A 322 -13.91 5.61 16.16
C VAL A 322 -14.83 5.73 17.38
N ASN A 323 -14.33 5.27 18.52
CA ASN A 323 -14.89 5.52 19.85
C ASN A 323 -13.83 6.17 20.74
N GLY A 324 -14.25 7.13 21.56
CA GLY A 324 -13.41 7.98 22.40
C GLY A 324 -14.25 9.09 23.07
N THR A 325 -13.58 10.09 23.64
CA THR A 325 -14.27 11.28 24.18
C THR A 325 -14.94 12.08 23.05
N GLU A 326 -15.89 12.95 23.39
CA GLU A 326 -16.53 13.84 22.41
C GLU A 326 -15.49 14.70 21.66
N GLU A 327 -14.52 15.25 22.39
CA GLU A 327 -13.43 16.06 21.84
C GLU A 327 -12.57 15.26 20.84
N VAL A 328 -12.20 14.02 21.19
CA VAL A 328 -11.43 13.15 20.28
C VAL A 328 -12.24 12.82 19.02
N LYS A 329 -13.55 12.58 19.15
CA LYS A 329 -14.42 12.32 17.98
C LYS A 329 -14.53 13.56 17.10
N GLU A 330 -14.72 14.74 17.68
CA GLU A 330 -14.81 16.01 16.93
C GLU A 330 -13.53 16.30 16.16
N LEU A 331 -12.38 16.20 16.83
CA LEU A 331 -11.08 16.42 16.22
C LEU A 331 -10.76 15.37 15.13
N PHE A 332 -11.07 14.09 15.37
CA PHE A 332 -10.83 13.01 14.43
C PHE A 332 -11.69 13.14 13.17
N TYR A 333 -13.01 13.31 13.30
CA TYR A 333 -13.89 13.39 12.14
C TYR A 333 -13.75 14.72 11.39
N THR A 334 -13.42 15.82 12.07
CA THR A 334 -13.09 17.08 11.40
C THR A 334 -11.77 16.98 10.62
N SER A 335 -10.75 16.31 11.18
CA SER A 335 -9.53 16.00 10.44
C SER A 335 -9.82 15.11 9.23
N LEU A 336 -10.60 14.03 9.40
CA LEU A 336 -10.99 13.14 8.30
C LEU A 336 -11.76 13.89 7.21
N TYR A 337 -12.66 14.80 7.57
CA TYR A 337 -13.35 15.69 6.63
C TYR A 337 -12.36 16.45 5.74
N ARG A 338 -11.36 17.12 6.32
CA ARG A 338 -10.38 17.92 5.57
C ARG A 338 -9.51 17.09 4.63
N THR A 339 -9.12 15.87 5.04
CA THR A 339 -8.38 14.93 4.16
C THR A 339 -9.16 14.45 2.93
N LEU A 340 -10.48 14.66 2.92
CA LEU A 340 -11.37 14.22 1.84
C LEU A 340 -11.84 15.38 0.96
N ILE A 341 -11.28 16.60 1.11
CA ILE A 341 -11.60 17.76 0.26
C ILE A 341 -10.74 17.75 -1.00
N HIS A 342 -9.41 17.64 -0.83
CA HIS A 342 -8.42 17.59 -1.92
C HIS A 342 -7.67 16.26 -1.92
N PRO A 343 -7.12 15.79 -3.07
CA PRO A 343 -7.30 16.30 -4.43
C PRO A 343 -8.76 16.29 -4.92
N SER A 344 -9.10 17.18 -5.84
CA SER A 344 -10.47 17.43 -6.30
C SER A 344 -10.69 16.95 -7.74
N VAL A 345 -11.91 16.49 -8.07
CA VAL A 345 -12.27 16.06 -9.42
C VAL A 345 -12.05 17.20 -10.43
N TYR A 346 -11.36 16.91 -11.53
CA TYR A 346 -11.04 17.86 -12.61
C TYR A 346 -11.29 17.24 -13.98
N MET A 347 -12.53 16.85 -14.21
CA MET A 347 -13.06 16.41 -15.50
C MET A 347 -14.57 16.62 -15.50
N ASP A 348 -15.17 16.84 -16.65
CA ASP A 348 -16.62 16.90 -16.80
C ASP A 348 -17.26 15.51 -16.68
N VAL A 349 -18.60 15.46 -16.55
CA VAL A 349 -19.36 14.21 -16.44
C VAL A 349 -19.27 13.30 -17.67
N ASP A 350 -18.79 13.82 -18.80
CA ASP A 350 -18.54 13.07 -20.04
C ASP A 350 -17.12 12.49 -20.13
N GLY A 351 -16.25 12.77 -19.14
CA GLY A 351 -14.87 12.31 -19.09
C GLY A 351 -13.85 13.26 -19.73
N ARG A 352 -14.28 14.38 -20.34
CA ARG A 352 -13.37 15.37 -20.91
C ARG A 352 -12.73 16.21 -19.80
N TYR A 353 -11.46 16.57 -19.96
CA TYR A 353 -10.75 17.46 -19.06
C TYR A 353 -9.68 18.28 -19.77
N ARG A 354 -9.26 19.39 -19.14
CA ARG A 354 -8.15 20.22 -19.60
C ARG A 354 -6.82 19.63 -19.08
N GLY A 355 -5.95 19.19 -19.97
CA GLY A 355 -4.61 18.72 -19.62
C GLY A 355 -3.64 19.86 -19.30
N ILE A 356 -2.45 19.53 -18.82
CA ILE A 356 -1.38 20.52 -18.56
C ILE A 356 -0.84 21.19 -19.83
N ASP A 357 -0.99 20.54 -20.98
CA ASP A 357 -0.75 21.11 -22.30
C ASP A 357 -1.88 22.05 -22.78
N HIS A 358 -2.89 22.27 -21.92
CA HIS A 358 -4.13 22.98 -22.19
C HIS A 358 -4.98 22.41 -23.34
N SER A 359 -4.65 21.21 -23.82
CA SER A 359 -5.51 20.47 -24.74
C SER A 359 -6.65 19.82 -23.98
N ILE A 360 -7.71 19.45 -24.71
CA ILE A 360 -8.80 18.66 -24.16
C ILE A 360 -8.48 17.19 -24.33
N HIS A 361 -8.40 16.49 -23.20
CA HIS A 361 -8.17 15.05 -23.12
C HIS A 361 -9.43 14.35 -22.64
N ASN A 362 -9.47 13.03 -22.79
CA ASN A 362 -10.56 12.20 -22.29
C ASN A 362 -9.99 11.15 -21.34
N ALA A 363 -10.54 11.07 -20.12
CA ALA A 363 -10.10 10.08 -19.15
C ALA A 363 -10.71 8.71 -19.47
N GLU A 364 -9.86 7.72 -19.78
CA GLU A 364 -10.28 6.34 -20.06
C GLU A 364 -10.08 5.47 -18.82
N HIS A 365 -11.17 5.00 -18.21
CA HIS A 365 -11.15 4.07 -17.07
C HIS A 365 -10.56 4.63 -15.75
N PHE A 366 -10.44 5.95 -15.60
CA PHE A 366 -10.10 6.64 -14.36
C PHE A 366 -10.83 7.98 -14.23
N THR A 367 -10.89 8.53 -13.02
CA THR A 367 -11.33 9.92 -12.78
C THR A 367 -10.13 10.84 -12.70
N ASN A 368 -10.10 11.91 -13.50
CA ASN A 368 -9.01 12.89 -13.42
C ASN A 368 -9.17 13.80 -12.19
N TYR A 369 -8.07 13.99 -11.46
CA TYR A 369 -7.97 14.83 -10.26
C TYR A 369 -6.98 15.99 -10.46
N THR A 370 -7.13 17.03 -9.63
CA THR A 370 -6.27 18.21 -9.55
C THR A 370 -6.05 18.65 -8.09
N ILE A 371 -5.16 19.62 -7.86
CA ILE A 371 -4.73 20.10 -6.52
C ILE A 371 -3.87 19.03 -5.87
N PHE A 372 -2.67 18.93 -6.39
CA PHE A 372 -1.63 18.03 -5.90
C PHE A 372 -0.57 18.85 -5.18
N SER A 373 -0.76 19.08 -3.87
CA SER A 373 0.21 19.73 -2.98
C SER A 373 1.26 18.72 -2.53
N LEU A 374 2.14 18.29 -3.45
CA LEU A 374 2.87 17.04 -3.24
C LEU A 374 3.99 17.14 -2.23
N TRP A 375 4.55 18.33 -1.98
CA TRP A 375 5.56 18.51 -0.94
C TRP A 375 5.04 18.16 0.46
N ASP A 376 3.75 18.37 0.70
CA ASP A 376 3.09 18.06 1.97
C ASP A 376 2.49 16.66 1.94
N THR A 377 1.63 16.44 0.94
CA THR A 377 0.67 15.34 0.95
C THR A 377 1.28 13.96 0.67
N PHE A 378 2.54 13.87 0.21
CA PHE A 378 3.24 12.60 0.12
C PHE A 378 3.50 11.99 1.50
N ARG A 379 3.61 12.83 2.54
CA ARG A 379 4.06 12.45 3.88
C ARG A 379 3.03 11.62 4.63
N ALA A 380 1.75 12.03 4.60
CA ALA A 380 0.68 11.33 5.30
C ALA A 380 -0.64 11.22 4.51
N LEU A 381 -1.07 12.25 3.77
CA LEU A 381 -2.38 12.22 3.10
C LEU A 381 -2.49 11.07 2.08
N HIS A 382 -1.56 10.97 1.11
CA HIS A 382 -1.59 9.89 0.12
C HIS A 382 -1.38 8.50 0.74
N PRO A 383 -0.49 8.31 1.73
CA PRO A 383 -0.44 7.08 2.52
C PRO A 383 -1.75 6.70 3.22
N LEU A 384 -2.54 7.68 3.67
CA LEU A 384 -3.86 7.46 4.27
C LEU A 384 -4.87 7.00 3.22
N ILE A 385 -4.92 7.67 2.06
CA ILE A 385 -5.79 7.29 0.93
C ILE A 385 -5.47 5.86 0.46
N ASN A 386 -4.18 5.48 0.41
CA ASN A 386 -3.77 4.10 0.10
C ASN A 386 -4.37 3.07 1.07
N LEU A 387 -4.56 3.43 2.35
CA LEU A 387 -5.12 2.55 3.38
C LEU A 387 -6.65 2.47 3.31
N ILE A 388 -7.34 3.60 3.09
CA ILE A 388 -8.80 3.69 3.25
C ILE A 388 -9.58 3.68 1.92
N ASP A 389 -8.98 4.10 0.81
CA ASP A 389 -9.60 4.10 -0.53
C ASP A 389 -8.58 3.89 -1.66
N ALA A 390 -8.15 2.64 -1.81
CA ALA A 390 -7.22 2.24 -2.84
C ALA A 390 -7.75 2.39 -4.29
N ASN A 391 -9.06 2.59 -4.49
CA ASN A 391 -9.59 2.90 -5.84
C ASN A 391 -9.41 4.38 -6.16
N LYS A 392 -9.65 5.25 -5.17
CA LYS A 392 -9.35 6.68 -5.29
C LYS A 392 -7.86 6.92 -5.52
N SER A 393 -7.01 6.20 -4.78
CA SER A 393 -5.56 6.23 -5.01
C SER A 393 -5.20 5.86 -6.45
N LYS A 394 -5.78 4.78 -7.00
CA LYS A 394 -5.55 4.41 -8.40
C LYS A 394 -5.87 5.56 -9.36
N ASP A 395 -7.03 6.19 -9.23
CA ASP A 395 -7.43 7.31 -10.10
C ASP A 395 -6.47 8.52 -9.98
N MET A 396 -5.99 8.81 -8.76
CA MET A 396 -4.98 9.85 -8.53
C MET A 396 -3.63 9.50 -9.16
N MET A 397 -3.19 8.24 -9.08
CA MET A 397 -1.95 7.77 -9.73
C MET A 397 -2.04 7.86 -11.26
N GLU A 398 -3.19 7.51 -11.84
CA GLU A 398 -3.44 7.71 -13.28
C GLU A 398 -3.46 9.21 -13.66
N SER A 399 -4.00 10.08 -12.81
CA SER A 399 -4.00 11.53 -13.04
C SER A 399 -2.58 12.12 -13.06
N ILE A 400 -1.70 11.73 -12.14
CA ILE A 400 -0.31 12.22 -12.13
C ILE A 400 0.52 11.65 -13.30
N MET A 401 0.25 10.42 -13.73
CA MET A 401 0.86 9.85 -14.93
C MET A 401 0.36 10.55 -16.20
N ALA A 402 -0.93 10.88 -16.27
CA ALA A 402 -1.50 11.65 -17.36
C ALA A 402 -0.88 13.06 -17.43
N HIS A 403 -0.72 13.73 -16.28
CA HIS A 403 0.00 15.00 -16.17
C HIS A 403 1.41 14.88 -16.78
N GLN A 404 2.19 13.88 -16.38
CA GLN A 404 3.55 13.69 -16.89
C GLN A 404 3.58 13.43 -18.40
N GLY A 405 2.69 12.56 -18.89
CA GLY A 405 2.58 12.22 -20.31
C GLY A 405 2.21 13.43 -21.18
N GLN A 406 1.41 14.34 -20.66
CA GLN A 406 0.94 15.56 -21.33
C GLN A 406 1.90 16.74 -21.15
N SER A 407 2.71 16.75 -20.10
CA SER A 407 3.68 17.82 -19.83
C SER A 407 4.74 17.91 -20.94
N ILE A 408 5.05 19.13 -21.36
CA ILE A 408 6.17 19.40 -22.27
C ILE A 408 7.53 19.13 -21.60
N HIS A 409 7.59 19.26 -20.27
CA HIS A 409 8.77 18.97 -19.48
C HIS A 409 8.98 17.47 -19.27
N LYS A 410 7.95 16.65 -19.55
CA LYS A 410 7.91 15.23 -19.23
C LYS A 410 8.21 14.95 -17.75
N ALA A 411 7.78 15.86 -16.89
CA ALA A 411 7.90 15.77 -15.45
C ALA A 411 6.56 15.41 -14.81
N LEU A 412 6.62 14.61 -13.76
CA LEU A 412 5.53 14.45 -12.80
C LEU A 412 5.22 15.80 -12.13
N PRO A 413 3.99 15.99 -11.62
CA PRO A 413 3.65 17.21 -10.92
C PRO A 413 4.59 17.45 -9.73
N VAL A 414 4.97 18.70 -9.50
CA VAL A 414 5.63 19.16 -8.26
C VAL A 414 4.55 19.75 -7.36
N TRP A 415 3.86 20.78 -7.86
CA TRP A 415 2.61 21.25 -7.28
C TRP A 415 1.72 21.75 -8.40
N SER A 416 0.59 21.06 -8.58
CA SER A 416 -0.28 21.31 -9.73
C SER A 416 -1.73 21.53 -9.36
N HIS A 417 -2.36 22.47 -10.06
CA HIS A 417 -3.79 22.72 -9.99
C HIS A 417 -4.35 23.22 -11.33
N MET A 418 -5.63 22.95 -11.57
CA MET A 418 -6.39 23.42 -12.73
C MET A 418 -5.65 23.24 -14.07
N GLY A 419 -4.97 22.10 -14.26
CA GLY A 419 -4.19 21.84 -15.48
C GLY A 419 -2.96 22.76 -15.64
N ASN A 420 -2.35 23.19 -14.54
CA ASN A 420 -1.13 23.98 -14.50
C ASN A 420 -0.12 23.36 -13.52
N GLU A 421 1.16 23.43 -13.86
CA GLU A 421 2.28 23.21 -12.92
C GLU A 421 2.79 24.57 -12.46
N ASN A 422 2.96 24.75 -11.15
CA ASN A 422 3.39 26.02 -10.56
C ASN A 422 4.75 25.95 -9.84
N TRP A 423 5.35 24.77 -9.76
CA TRP A 423 6.70 24.49 -9.27
C TRP A 423 6.92 24.79 -7.79
N CYS A 424 5.85 24.97 -7.02
CA CYS A 424 5.89 24.91 -5.57
C CYS A 424 6.07 23.44 -5.13
N MET A 425 6.64 23.08 -3.98
CA MET A 425 7.72 23.78 -3.29
C MET A 425 9.06 23.36 -3.89
N ILE A 426 9.68 22.32 -3.34
CA ILE A 426 10.93 21.70 -3.79
C ILE A 426 10.70 20.19 -3.98
N GLY A 427 11.73 19.46 -4.42
CA GLY A 427 11.64 18.01 -4.60
C GLY A 427 10.95 17.63 -5.92
N TYR A 428 10.79 16.34 -6.15
CA TYR A 428 9.97 15.82 -7.26
C TYR A 428 9.07 14.69 -6.75
N HIS A 429 8.40 14.96 -5.63
CA HIS A 429 7.67 13.98 -4.81
C HIS A 429 6.53 13.22 -5.49
N GLY A 430 6.15 13.57 -6.73
CA GLY A 430 5.36 12.67 -7.58
C GLY A 430 5.97 11.26 -7.69
N VAL A 431 7.30 11.14 -7.58
CA VAL A 431 7.98 9.83 -7.52
C VAL A 431 7.65 9.04 -6.25
N SER A 432 7.49 9.73 -5.11
CA SER A 432 7.12 9.12 -3.84
C SER A 432 5.71 8.54 -3.89
N LEU A 433 4.74 9.28 -4.42
CA LEU A 433 3.36 8.83 -4.59
C LEU A 433 3.29 7.53 -5.40
N LEU A 434 3.94 7.50 -6.58
CA LEU A 434 3.95 6.31 -7.44
C LEU A 434 4.63 5.13 -6.73
N SER A 435 5.77 5.35 -6.10
CA SER A 435 6.51 4.29 -5.39
C SER A 435 5.73 3.74 -4.19
N ASP A 436 5.08 4.60 -3.39
CA ASP A 436 4.27 4.21 -2.22
C ASP A 436 3.02 3.42 -2.62
N ALA A 437 2.27 3.93 -3.60
CA ALA A 437 1.09 3.26 -4.13
C ALA A 437 1.46 1.90 -4.74
N PHE A 438 2.55 1.83 -5.50
CA PHE A 438 3.02 0.56 -6.08
C PHE A 438 3.51 -0.43 -5.01
N ALA A 439 4.24 0.06 -4.00
CA ALA A 439 4.69 -0.75 -2.86
C ALA A 439 3.50 -1.37 -2.12
N LYS A 440 2.38 -0.66 -2.04
CA LYS A 440 1.13 -1.07 -1.36
C LYS A 440 0.15 -1.85 -2.25
N GLY A 441 0.55 -2.17 -3.48
CA GLY A 441 -0.26 -2.98 -4.40
C GLY A 441 -1.44 -2.24 -5.04
N ILE A 442 -1.37 -0.90 -5.13
CA ILE A 442 -2.30 -0.13 -5.94
C ILE A 442 -2.04 -0.44 -7.43
N PRO A 443 -3.05 -0.88 -8.20
CA PRO A 443 -2.84 -1.26 -9.61
C PRO A 443 -2.37 -0.09 -10.46
N MET A 444 -1.25 -0.25 -11.18
CA MET A 444 -0.73 0.69 -12.17
C MET A 444 0.29 0.00 -13.10
N ASP A 445 0.60 0.63 -14.23
CA ASP A 445 1.68 0.18 -15.12
C ASP A 445 3.05 0.57 -14.53
N GLY A 446 3.68 -0.38 -13.83
CA GLY A 446 4.94 -0.14 -13.13
C GLY A 446 6.10 0.28 -14.03
N LYS A 447 6.10 -0.15 -15.30
CA LYS A 447 7.13 0.26 -16.26
C LYS A 447 6.96 1.71 -16.68
N LYS A 448 5.73 2.12 -17.04
CA LYS A 448 5.43 3.52 -17.36
C LYS A 448 5.67 4.44 -16.17
N ALA A 449 5.27 4.02 -14.97
CA ALA A 449 5.53 4.77 -13.75
C ALA A 449 7.04 4.96 -13.52
N LEU A 450 7.84 3.90 -13.63
CA LEU A 450 9.30 4.01 -13.50
C LEU A 450 9.93 4.90 -14.57
N GLU A 451 9.47 4.83 -15.82
CA GLU A 451 9.91 5.72 -16.90
C GLU A 451 9.59 7.20 -16.59
N ALA A 452 8.37 7.50 -16.13
CA ALA A 452 7.96 8.85 -15.71
C ALA A 452 8.80 9.37 -14.53
N MET A 453 9.10 8.50 -13.56
CA MET A 453 9.93 8.83 -12.41
C MET A 453 11.38 9.17 -12.82
N VAL A 454 11.97 8.36 -13.71
CA VAL A 454 13.32 8.59 -14.25
C VAL A 454 13.38 9.87 -15.08
N GLN A 455 12.35 10.17 -15.90
CA GLN A 455 12.33 11.41 -16.67
C GLN A 455 12.29 12.64 -15.76
N SER A 456 11.46 12.61 -14.72
CA SER A 456 11.33 13.69 -13.74
C SER A 456 12.64 13.94 -12.99
N SER A 457 13.31 12.88 -12.52
CA SER A 457 14.55 12.96 -11.73
C SER A 457 15.81 13.22 -12.55
N ASN A 458 15.68 13.42 -13.87
CA ASN A 458 16.77 13.83 -14.77
C ASN A 458 16.48 15.18 -15.47
N LEU A 459 15.52 15.97 -14.97
CA LEU A 459 15.24 17.32 -15.45
C LEU A 459 16.32 18.31 -15.01
N THR A 460 17.50 18.26 -15.64
CA THR A 460 18.74 18.87 -15.12
C THR A 460 18.71 20.40 -14.90
N TYR A 461 17.78 21.12 -15.52
CA TYR A 461 17.60 22.56 -15.34
C TYR A 461 16.68 22.93 -14.17
N TYR A 462 16.00 21.96 -13.55
CA TYR A 462 15.11 22.19 -12.41
C TYR A 462 15.90 22.19 -11.10
N ASP A 463 15.79 23.27 -10.32
CA ASP A 463 16.22 23.37 -8.91
C ASP A 463 17.58 22.73 -8.57
N GLY A 464 18.59 23.02 -9.39
CA GLY A 464 19.97 22.55 -9.17
C GLY A 464 20.18 21.04 -9.37
N LEU A 465 19.19 20.34 -9.94
CA LEU A 465 19.21 18.89 -10.15
C LEU A 465 20.41 18.42 -11.00
N GLY A 466 20.81 19.20 -12.01
CA GLY A 466 22.03 18.91 -12.79
C GLY A 466 23.29 18.84 -11.91
N SER A 467 23.49 19.85 -11.05
CA SER A 467 24.60 19.86 -10.08
C SER A 467 24.47 18.76 -9.03
N TYR A 468 23.25 18.43 -8.60
CA TYR A 468 23.00 17.31 -7.70
C TYR A 468 23.40 15.97 -8.33
N ILE A 469 23.07 15.71 -9.60
CA ILE A 469 23.47 14.48 -10.29
C ILE A 469 25.00 14.40 -10.42
N GLU A 470 25.67 15.52 -10.75
CA GLU A 470 27.12 15.57 -10.94
C GLU A 470 27.91 15.46 -9.60
N LYS A 471 27.51 16.24 -8.59
CA LYS A 471 28.26 16.44 -7.35
C LYS A 471 27.70 15.62 -6.17
N GLY A 472 26.43 15.27 -6.23
CA GLY A 472 25.66 14.66 -5.14
C GLY A 472 25.15 15.64 -4.09
N TYR A 473 25.08 16.93 -4.41
CA TYR A 473 24.40 17.95 -3.60
C TYR A 473 24.09 19.16 -4.48
N VAL A 474 23.05 19.91 -4.14
CA VAL A 474 22.74 21.21 -4.76
C VAL A 474 23.63 22.29 -4.14
N PRO A 475 24.33 23.12 -4.94
CA PRO A 475 25.12 24.23 -4.41
C PRO A 475 24.28 25.40 -3.90
N LEU A 476 24.68 25.99 -2.76
CA LEU A 476 24.02 27.16 -2.15
C LEU A 476 23.98 28.40 -3.06
N ASN A 477 25.02 28.59 -3.86
CA ASN A 477 25.09 29.71 -4.81
C ASN A 477 24.30 29.44 -6.11
N GLU A 478 23.62 28.30 -6.22
CA GLU A 478 22.67 27.99 -7.30
C GLU A 478 21.23 28.02 -6.77
N ASN A 479 20.99 27.51 -5.55
CA ASN A 479 19.69 27.60 -4.89
C ASN A 479 19.85 27.83 -3.37
N VAL A 480 19.15 28.84 -2.85
CA VAL A 480 19.20 29.25 -1.44
C VAL A 480 18.62 28.21 -0.48
N SER A 481 17.87 27.23 -0.98
CA SER A 481 17.30 26.08 -0.24
C SER A 481 18.07 24.78 -0.49
N SER A 482 19.31 24.90 -0.97
CA SER A 482 20.20 23.80 -1.38
C SER A 482 20.26 22.58 -0.45
N ALA A 483 20.29 22.78 0.87
CA ALA A 483 20.42 21.66 1.81
C ALA A 483 19.11 20.88 1.92
N SER A 484 17.96 21.55 2.02
CA SER A 484 16.64 20.90 1.98
C SER A 484 16.48 20.09 0.70
N ILE A 485 16.73 20.71 -0.46
CA ILE A 485 16.62 20.06 -1.77
C ILE A 485 17.52 18.83 -1.87
N SER A 486 18.77 18.91 -1.40
CA SER A 486 19.71 17.78 -1.46
C SER A 486 19.25 16.58 -0.62
N LEU A 487 18.63 16.82 0.54
CA LEU A 487 18.09 15.78 1.41
C LEU A 487 16.84 15.15 0.78
N GLU A 488 15.92 15.98 0.31
CA GLU A 488 14.66 15.54 -0.30
C GLU A 488 14.87 14.81 -1.62
N TYR A 489 15.77 15.27 -2.50
CA TYR A 489 16.18 14.53 -3.70
C TYR A 489 16.79 13.16 -3.37
N SER A 490 17.54 13.06 -2.27
CA SER A 490 18.11 11.77 -1.86
C SER A 490 17.02 10.79 -1.41
N TYR A 491 15.95 11.28 -0.78
CA TYR A 491 14.76 10.48 -0.49
C TYR A 491 13.99 10.13 -1.78
N ASP A 492 13.73 11.09 -2.65
CA ASP A 492 13.03 10.86 -3.91
C ASP A 492 13.77 9.84 -4.78
N ASP A 493 15.10 9.92 -4.86
CA ASP A 493 15.93 8.91 -5.55
C ASP A 493 15.88 7.53 -4.90
N TRP A 494 15.74 7.47 -3.57
CA TRP A 494 15.46 6.19 -2.90
C TRP A 494 14.12 5.61 -3.35
N THR A 495 13.08 6.43 -3.55
CA THR A 495 11.79 5.92 -4.05
C THR A 495 11.91 5.34 -5.46
N ILE A 496 12.77 5.91 -6.32
CA ILE A 496 13.09 5.40 -7.66
C ILE A 496 13.90 4.11 -7.57
N TYR A 497 14.87 4.05 -6.65
CA TYR A 497 15.57 2.80 -6.34
C TYR A 497 14.59 1.69 -5.96
N ARG A 498 13.66 1.96 -5.05
CA ARG A 498 12.64 1.00 -4.62
C ARG A 498 11.73 0.60 -5.78
N MET A 499 11.27 1.55 -6.58
CA MET A 499 10.45 1.26 -7.75
C MET A 499 11.21 0.39 -8.76
N ALA A 500 12.47 0.71 -9.04
CA ALA A 500 13.32 -0.08 -9.93
C ALA A 500 13.52 -1.51 -9.41
N LEU A 501 13.72 -1.70 -8.10
CA LEU A 501 13.77 -3.05 -7.50
C LEU A 501 12.45 -3.80 -7.67
N MET A 502 11.32 -3.14 -7.37
CA MET A 502 9.99 -3.76 -7.48
C MET A 502 9.60 -4.05 -8.92
N ALA A 503 10.12 -3.29 -9.88
CA ALA A 503 9.96 -3.46 -11.32
C ALA A 503 11.06 -4.35 -11.96
N GLY A 504 11.98 -4.92 -11.17
CA GLY A 504 13.01 -5.86 -11.62
C GLY A 504 14.17 -5.24 -12.42
N ASN A 505 14.37 -3.92 -12.39
CA ASN A 505 15.46 -3.24 -13.09
C ASN A 505 16.67 -3.03 -12.16
N ALA A 506 17.53 -4.05 -12.06
CA ALA A 506 18.68 -4.06 -11.14
C ALA A 506 19.73 -2.98 -11.45
N GLU A 507 20.01 -2.72 -12.74
CA GLU A 507 21.00 -1.73 -13.16
C GLU A 507 20.57 -0.32 -12.72
N LEU A 508 19.33 0.05 -13.05
CA LEU A 508 18.75 1.32 -12.64
C LEU A 508 18.63 1.43 -11.12
N ALA A 509 18.22 0.35 -10.44
CA ALA A 509 18.17 0.31 -8.99
C ALA A 509 19.55 0.64 -8.37
N ASN A 510 20.63 0.05 -8.88
CA ASN A 510 21.98 0.33 -8.38
C ASN A 510 22.38 1.79 -8.62
N GLN A 511 22.05 2.38 -9.76
CA GLN A 511 22.31 3.80 -10.05
C GLN A 511 21.61 4.71 -9.04
N TYR A 512 20.31 4.52 -8.82
CA TYR A 512 19.52 5.34 -7.90
C TYR A 512 19.84 5.06 -6.43
N LYS A 513 20.30 3.85 -6.08
CA LYS A 513 20.83 3.56 -4.73
C LYS A 513 22.03 4.45 -4.41
N GLN A 514 22.94 4.69 -5.37
CA GLN A 514 24.06 5.60 -5.15
C GLN A 514 23.59 7.05 -4.97
N ARG A 515 22.60 7.48 -5.75
CA ARG A 515 22.02 8.82 -5.58
C ARG A 515 21.27 8.96 -4.25
N ALA A 516 20.58 7.92 -3.80
CA ALA A 516 19.91 7.90 -2.50
C ALA A 516 20.86 8.11 -1.30
N TYR A 517 22.15 7.77 -1.45
CA TYR A 517 23.19 8.04 -0.43
C TYR A 517 23.78 9.47 -0.48
N ASN A 518 23.39 10.30 -1.45
CA ASN A 518 23.93 11.65 -1.59
C ASN A 518 23.69 12.55 -0.37
N TYR A 519 22.67 12.28 0.45
CA TYR A 519 22.44 13.00 1.72
C TYR A 519 23.70 13.06 2.58
N GLN A 520 24.55 12.03 2.56
CA GLN A 520 25.80 11.97 3.33
C GLN A 520 26.75 13.13 2.98
N LYS A 521 26.71 13.64 1.74
CA LYS A 521 27.55 14.76 1.26
C LYS A 521 27.10 16.12 1.78
N SER A 522 25.92 16.19 2.40
CA SER A 522 25.34 17.39 2.99
C SER A 522 25.54 17.46 4.51
N PHE A 523 26.17 16.47 5.15
CA PHE A 523 26.40 16.46 6.60
C PHE A 523 27.81 16.90 6.99
N LEU A 524 27.88 17.78 7.99
CA LEU A 524 29.12 18.14 8.69
C LEU A 524 28.84 18.23 10.19
N ASN A 525 29.64 17.54 11.02
CA ASN A 525 29.49 17.49 12.49
C ASN A 525 28.08 17.06 12.96
N GLY A 526 27.43 16.18 12.21
CA GLY A 526 26.11 15.64 12.52
C GLY A 526 24.93 16.58 12.26
N TYR A 527 25.13 17.67 11.51
CA TYR A 527 24.07 18.52 11.00
C TYR A 527 24.16 18.62 9.48
N ALA A 528 23.01 18.73 8.81
CA ALA A 528 22.95 19.14 7.42
C ALA A 528 23.48 20.57 7.31
N ARG A 529 24.41 20.83 6.38
CA ARG A 529 25.04 22.12 6.17
C ARG A 529 25.19 22.40 4.67
N PRO A 530 24.86 23.59 4.17
CA PRO A 530 24.98 23.89 2.75
C PRO A 530 26.43 23.97 2.29
N ARG A 531 26.64 23.71 0.99
CA ARG A 531 27.94 23.78 0.32
C ARG A 531 27.87 24.67 -0.90
N TYR A 532 28.94 25.38 -1.17
CA TYR A 532 29.11 26.13 -2.42
C TYR A 532 29.52 25.19 -3.57
N LYS A 533 29.44 25.71 -4.78
CA LYS A 533 29.75 24.98 -6.03
C LYS A 533 31.21 24.49 -6.08
N ASP A 534 32.11 25.19 -5.40
CA ASP A 534 33.53 24.85 -5.24
C ASP A 534 33.82 23.78 -4.17
N GLY A 535 32.78 23.32 -3.45
CA GLY A 535 32.89 22.28 -2.42
C GLY A 535 33.07 22.78 -1.00
N ARG A 536 33.30 24.09 -0.78
CA ARG A 536 33.41 24.67 0.56
C ARG A 536 32.06 24.67 1.27
N TRP A 537 32.06 24.42 2.58
CA TRP A 537 30.87 24.55 3.42
C TRP A 537 30.56 26.03 3.70
N LYS A 538 29.29 26.39 3.91
CA LYS A 538 28.91 27.75 4.36
C LYS A 538 29.57 28.04 5.70
N GLU A 539 30.50 29.00 5.78
CA GLU A 539 31.31 29.29 6.97
C GLU A 539 30.47 29.90 8.12
N ASP A 540 29.69 30.96 7.84
CA ASP A 540 28.76 31.59 8.78
C ASP A 540 27.44 30.82 8.84
N PHE A 541 27.41 29.78 9.67
CA PHE A 541 26.28 28.85 9.75
C PHE A 541 25.64 28.82 11.14
N ASN A 542 24.32 29.04 11.17
CA ASN A 542 23.51 28.93 12.39
C ASN A 542 22.45 27.84 12.20
N ILE A 543 22.42 26.87 13.12
CA ILE A 543 21.49 25.73 13.03
C ILE A 543 20.04 26.10 13.40
N TYR A 544 19.82 27.22 14.08
CA TYR A 544 18.51 27.67 14.58
C TYR A 544 17.79 28.60 13.61
N GLU A 545 18.55 29.36 12.82
CA GLU A 545 18.04 30.36 11.88
C GLU A 545 17.28 29.70 10.72
N THR A 546 16.07 30.18 10.45
CA THR A 546 15.19 29.65 9.39
C THR A 546 15.39 30.36 8.06
N HIS A 547 16.04 31.52 8.04
CA HIS A 547 16.24 32.29 6.82
C HIS A 547 17.71 32.30 6.33
N GLY A 548 17.93 32.09 5.03
CA GLY A 548 19.24 32.25 4.38
C GLY A 548 20.32 31.23 4.79
N GLN A 549 19.94 30.14 5.46
CA GLN A 549 20.85 29.08 5.92
C GLN A 549 20.85 27.82 5.05
N GLY A 550 20.25 27.87 3.86
CA GLY A 550 20.18 26.71 2.97
C GLY A 550 18.93 25.84 3.11
N PHE A 551 17.94 26.25 3.90
CA PHE A 551 16.74 25.48 4.21
C PHE A 551 15.50 26.26 3.81
N ILE A 552 14.50 25.55 3.26
CA ILE A 552 13.18 26.13 2.95
C ILE A 552 12.28 25.99 4.19
N GLU A 553 11.74 27.11 4.66
CA GLU A 553 10.71 27.18 5.72
C GLU A 553 11.06 26.40 7.01
N GLY A 554 12.34 26.31 7.30
CA GLY A 554 12.84 25.56 8.45
C GLY A 554 14.32 25.81 8.66
N ASN A 555 14.92 25.06 9.55
CA ASN A 555 16.32 25.23 9.92
C ASN A 555 17.06 23.90 9.94
N SER A 556 18.39 23.96 10.10
CA SER A 556 19.22 22.75 10.18
C SER A 556 18.83 21.86 11.37
N LEU A 557 18.39 22.46 12.47
CA LEU A 557 17.97 21.73 13.66
C LEU A 557 16.83 20.73 13.37
N ASN A 558 15.89 21.08 12.49
CA ASN A 558 14.80 20.19 12.05
C ASN A 558 15.19 19.37 10.81
N TYR A 559 15.67 20.01 9.74
CA TYR A 559 15.96 19.34 8.45
C TYR A 559 17.08 18.29 8.53
N SER A 560 18.01 18.40 9.49
CA SER A 560 19.03 17.35 9.67
C SER A 560 18.42 15.98 9.97
N PHE A 561 17.15 15.91 10.37
CA PHE A 561 16.41 14.66 10.57
C PHE A 561 15.70 14.13 9.31
N PHE A 562 15.73 14.86 8.19
CA PHE A 562 15.06 14.47 6.94
C PHE A 562 15.91 13.49 6.13
N VAL A 563 16.06 12.27 6.65
CA VAL A 563 16.63 11.11 5.94
C VAL A 563 15.76 9.88 6.22
N PRO A 564 14.45 9.93 5.87
CA PRO A 564 13.49 8.90 6.29
C PRO A 564 13.81 7.52 5.70
N HIS A 565 14.47 7.48 4.53
CA HIS A 565 14.88 6.24 3.87
C HIS A 565 16.09 5.57 4.53
N ASP A 566 16.87 6.29 5.34
CA ASP A 566 18.09 5.75 5.98
C ASP A 566 18.36 6.32 7.38
N VAL A 567 17.38 6.15 8.28
CA VAL A 567 17.48 6.64 9.66
C VAL A 567 18.72 6.07 10.37
N LYS A 568 19.07 4.81 10.13
CA LYS A 568 20.31 4.21 10.67
C LYS A 568 21.57 4.90 10.14
N GLY A 569 21.65 5.16 8.83
CA GLY A 569 22.76 5.92 8.24
C GLY A 569 22.86 7.33 8.82
N MET A 570 21.74 8.00 9.02
CA MET A 570 21.66 9.31 9.69
C MET A 570 22.14 9.26 11.15
N ILE A 571 21.71 8.26 11.94
CA ILE A 571 22.20 8.05 13.32
C ILE A 571 23.72 7.94 13.34
N ASN A 572 24.32 7.22 12.39
CA ASN A 572 25.77 7.10 12.28
C ASN A 572 26.45 8.45 12.01
N LEU A 573 25.94 9.25 11.07
CA LEU A 573 26.46 10.60 10.78
C LEU A 573 26.34 11.56 11.97
N MET A 574 25.32 11.38 12.81
CA MET A 574 25.08 12.20 14.00
C MET A 574 25.92 11.80 15.23
N GLY A 575 26.74 10.75 15.12
CA GLY A 575 27.63 10.27 16.18
C GLY A 575 27.10 9.08 16.98
N GLY A 576 26.18 8.30 16.40
CA GLY A 576 25.61 7.09 16.99
C GLY A 576 24.42 7.34 17.93
N ASP A 577 23.82 6.25 18.40
CA ASP A 577 22.55 6.21 19.16
C ASP A 577 22.46 7.25 20.29
N LYS A 578 23.47 7.30 21.17
CA LYS A 578 23.49 8.25 22.30
C LYS A 578 23.52 9.72 21.85
N ALA A 579 24.26 10.03 20.79
CA ALA A 579 24.35 11.40 20.28
C ALA A 579 23.06 11.81 19.57
N PHE A 580 22.47 10.88 18.83
CA PHE A 580 21.18 11.06 18.17
C PHE A 580 20.05 11.34 19.18
N ILE A 581 19.94 10.54 20.25
CA ILE A 581 18.96 10.76 21.33
C ILE A 581 19.13 12.15 21.95
N ARG A 582 20.37 12.57 22.25
CA ARG A 582 20.62 13.92 22.82
C ARG A 582 20.19 15.04 21.87
N ARG A 583 20.35 14.86 20.57
CA ARG A 583 19.93 15.85 19.56
C ARG A 583 18.40 15.95 19.50
N LEU A 584 17.69 14.81 19.51
CA LEU A 584 16.23 14.80 19.61
C LEU A 584 15.74 15.40 20.94
N ASP A 585 16.37 15.05 22.06
CA ASP A 585 16.03 15.63 23.37
C ASP A 585 16.23 17.15 23.37
N ASN A 586 17.31 17.63 22.75
CA ASN A 586 17.57 19.06 22.59
C ASN A 586 16.53 19.75 21.69
N LEU A 587 16.12 19.10 20.60
CA LEU A 587 15.08 19.62 19.70
C LEU A 587 13.76 19.85 20.46
N PHE A 588 13.29 18.88 21.24
CA PHE A 588 12.03 19.00 21.98
C PHE A 588 12.15 19.81 23.29
N GLY A 589 13.36 19.93 23.85
CA GLY A 589 13.59 20.54 25.16
C GLY A 589 14.03 22.01 25.16
N SER A 590 14.68 22.49 24.09
CA SER A 590 15.27 23.84 24.04
C SER A 590 14.34 24.85 23.39
N SER A 591 14.21 26.06 23.94
CA SER A 591 13.39 27.13 23.35
C SER A 591 14.03 27.72 22.10
N LEU A 592 13.26 27.86 21.01
CA LEU A 592 13.66 28.61 19.83
C LEU A 592 13.30 30.11 19.99
N ASP A 593 14.30 30.98 19.94
CA ASP A 593 14.09 32.44 20.03
C ASP A 593 13.31 32.97 18.81
N PRO A 594 12.30 33.85 18.99
CA PRO A 594 11.55 34.47 17.90
C PRO A 594 12.38 35.13 16.81
N SER A 595 13.57 35.66 17.15
CA SER A 595 14.48 36.26 16.16
C SER A 595 14.93 35.29 15.06
N TYR A 596 14.92 33.98 15.31
CA TYR A 596 15.32 32.96 14.32
C TYR A 596 14.23 32.61 13.31
N TYR A 597 12.98 33.03 13.52
CA TYR A 597 11.86 32.75 12.61
C TYR A 597 11.03 33.98 12.25
N ALA A 598 11.42 35.17 12.71
CA ALA A 598 10.73 36.43 12.41
C ALA A 598 10.65 36.78 10.91
N HIS A 599 11.43 36.10 10.06
CA HIS A 599 11.49 36.29 8.62
C HIS A 599 10.78 35.20 7.81
N THR A 600 10.06 34.31 8.49
CA THR A 600 9.44 33.11 7.90
C THR A 600 7.95 33.13 8.28
N GLU A 601 7.06 33.33 7.31
CA GLU A 601 5.64 33.68 7.53
C GLU A 601 4.80 32.51 8.06
N ASP A 602 5.17 31.29 7.68
CA ASP A 602 4.53 30.01 8.02
C ASP A 602 4.96 29.42 9.38
N VAL A 603 6.09 29.87 9.93
CA VAL A 603 6.62 29.39 11.23
C VAL A 603 6.14 30.28 12.36
N THR A 604 5.14 29.81 13.11
CA THR A 604 4.52 30.56 14.22
C THR A 604 4.85 29.98 15.60
N LYS A 605 4.66 30.78 16.64
CA LYS A 605 4.91 30.38 18.03
C LYS A 605 4.00 29.23 18.48
N GLU A 606 2.78 29.23 17.97
CA GLU A 606 1.74 28.23 18.22
C GLU A 606 2.17 26.86 17.68
N GLY A 607 2.82 26.86 16.51
CA GLY A 607 3.38 25.68 15.84
C GLY A 607 4.73 25.17 16.37
N ILE A 608 5.32 25.78 17.42
CA ILE A 608 6.67 25.40 17.92
C ILE A 608 6.60 24.69 19.28
N LEU A 609 7.26 23.54 19.44
CA LEU A 609 7.50 22.86 20.73
C LEU A 609 9.01 22.75 21.00
N GLY A 610 9.53 23.62 21.85
CA GLY A 610 10.99 23.75 21.99
C GLY A 610 11.59 24.33 20.71
N GLY A 611 12.33 23.52 19.96
CA GLY A 611 12.85 23.79 18.62
C GLY A 611 12.19 22.95 17.52
N TYR A 612 11.28 22.04 17.87
CA TYR A 612 10.44 21.29 16.94
C TYR A 612 9.36 22.19 16.34
N ILE A 613 9.17 22.14 15.01
CA ILE A 613 8.20 22.98 14.29
C ILE A 613 7.11 22.06 13.72
N HIS A 614 5.96 21.96 14.37
CA HIS A 614 4.84 21.13 13.91
C HIS A 614 3.96 21.81 12.88
N GLY A 615 3.88 23.15 12.90
CA GLY A 615 3.11 23.90 11.90
C GLY A 615 3.71 23.87 10.49
N ASN A 616 4.76 23.07 10.27
CA ASN A 616 5.37 22.82 8.97
C ASN A 616 5.89 21.37 8.88
N GLU A 617 5.75 20.81 7.70
CA GLU A 617 5.89 19.43 7.28
C GLU A 617 7.26 18.75 7.46
N PRO A 618 8.41 19.45 7.39
CA PRO A 618 9.73 18.84 7.55
C PRO A 618 9.93 18.12 8.88
N SER A 619 9.13 18.46 9.90
CA SER A 619 9.25 17.90 11.24
C SER A 619 8.28 16.74 11.52
N HIS A 620 7.29 16.49 10.67
CA HIS A 620 6.18 15.58 10.95
C HIS A 620 6.60 14.15 11.35
N HIS A 621 7.71 13.63 10.79
CA HIS A 621 8.21 12.29 11.09
C HIS A 621 9.14 12.21 12.31
N ILE A 622 9.71 13.34 12.76
CA ILE A 622 10.76 13.37 13.80
C ILE A 622 10.39 12.66 15.12
N PRO A 623 9.18 12.82 15.72
CA PRO A 623 8.89 12.17 17.00
C PRO A 623 8.94 10.64 16.93
N TYR A 624 8.75 10.07 15.73
CA TYR A 624 8.81 8.63 15.48
C TYR A 624 10.26 8.10 15.38
N LEU A 625 11.25 8.96 15.21
CA LEU A 625 12.66 8.55 15.05
C LEU A 625 13.26 7.89 16.30
N TYR A 626 12.67 8.11 17.49
CA TYR A 626 13.05 7.35 18.69
C TYR A 626 12.84 5.84 18.53
N MET A 627 11.95 5.39 17.63
CA MET A 627 11.77 3.96 17.33
C MET A 627 12.99 3.30 16.68
N TRP A 628 13.97 4.05 16.17
CA TRP A 628 15.25 3.49 15.74
C TRP A 628 16.31 3.41 16.85
N THR A 629 16.00 3.95 18.03
CA THR A 629 17.00 4.17 19.10
C THR A 629 16.87 3.17 20.24
N SER A 630 17.75 3.27 21.23
CA SER A 630 17.62 2.57 22.51
C SER A 630 16.46 3.07 23.39
N GLN A 631 15.78 4.16 23.05
CA GLN A 631 14.73 4.79 23.87
C GLN A 631 13.40 5.00 23.12
N PRO A 632 12.75 3.93 22.61
CA PRO A 632 11.53 4.04 21.79
C PRO A 632 10.32 4.66 22.53
N TRP A 633 10.26 4.57 23.86
CA TRP A 633 9.15 5.14 24.65
C TRP A 633 9.05 6.68 24.56
N LYS A 634 10.14 7.36 24.19
CA LYS A 634 10.15 8.82 23.98
C LYS A 634 9.33 9.26 22.77
N THR A 635 9.01 8.35 21.84
CA THR A 635 8.04 8.63 20.77
C THR A 635 6.68 9.01 21.39
N SER A 636 6.17 8.19 22.31
CA SER A 636 4.88 8.46 22.94
C SER A 636 4.87 9.75 23.77
N GLU A 637 5.96 10.04 24.49
CA GLU A 637 6.09 11.27 25.29
C GLU A 637 6.00 12.54 24.45
N ASN A 638 6.72 12.60 23.33
CA ASN A 638 6.78 13.80 22.51
C ASN A 638 5.53 13.94 21.64
N ILE A 639 4.94 12.84 21.15
CA ILE A 639 3.63 12.88 20.48
C ILE A 639 2.56 13.44 21.42
N TYR A 640 2.53 13.00 22.68
CA TYR A 640 1.58 13.54 23.66
C TYR A 640 1.69 15.06 23.77
N LYS A 641 2.91 15.59 23.93
CA LYS A 641 3.15 17.04 24.04
C LYS A 641 2.75 17.82 22.79
N ILE A 642 2.94 17.23 21.61
CA ILE A 642 2.52 17.82 20.33
C ILE A 642 0.99 17.92 20.31
N ILE A 643 0.28 16.81 20.52
CA ILE A 643 -1.18 16.78 20.45
C ILE A 643 -1.80 17.73 21.48
N ASP A 644 -1.37 17.64 22.74
CA ASP A 644 -1.85 18.48 23.85
C ASP A 644 -1.71 19.98 23.58
N LYS A 645 -0.64 20.39 22.89
CA LYS A 645 -0.38 21.79 22.58
C LYS A 645 -1.05 22.26 21.28
N MET A 646 -1.06 21.42 20.25
CA MET A 646 -1.20 21.87 18.85
C MET A 646 -2.49 21.41 18.16
N TYR A 647 -3.27 20.52 18.79
CA TYR A 647 -4.57 20.09 18.27
C TYR A 647 -5.65 20.25 19.32
N ASN A 648 -6.78 20.83 18.94
CA ASN A 648 -7.92 21.03 19.81
C ASN A 648 -9.17 21.37 18.97
N THR A 649 -10.34 21.46 19.60
CA THR A 649 -11.63 21.71 18.93
C THR A 649 -12.02 23.18 18.83
N ARG A 650 -11.12 24.11 19.16
CA ARG A 650 -11.37 25.55 18.95
C ARG A 650 -11.27 25.89 17.46
N ILE A 651 -11.80 27.05 17.10
CA ILE A 651 -11.77 27.56 15.72
C ILE A 651 -10.33 27.79 15.25
N ASP A 652 -9.44 28.23 16.16
CA ASP A 652 -7.99 28.32 15.96
C ASP A 652 -7.24 27.00 16.23
N GLY A 653 -7.93 25.86 16.08
CA GLY A 653 -7.46 24.55 16.53
C GLY A 653 -6.30 23.93 15.76
N LEU A 654 -5.82 24.58 14.69
CA LEU A 654 -4.64 24.20 13.92
C LEU A 654 -3.46 25.14 14.20
N CYS A 655 -2.28 24.59 14.46
CA CYS A 655 -1.08 25.36 14.78
C CYS A 655 -0.30 25.88 13.54
N GLY A 656 -0.79 25.59 12.34
CA GLY A 656 -0.20 25.91 11.04
C GLY A 656 -1.21 25.62 9.93
N ASN A 657 -0.78 25.80 8.70
CA ASN A 657 -1.54 25.48 7.49
C ASN A 657 -1.98 24.00 7.51
N ASP A 658 -3.21 23.68 7.07
CA ASP A 658 -3.63 22.26 6.97
C ASP A 658 -3.01 21.53 5.76
N ASP A 659 -2.50 22.31 4.80
CA ASP A 659 -1.84 21.91 3.55
C ASP A 659 -2.55 20.78 2.82
N CYS A 660 -3.76 21.09 2.37
CA CYS A 660 -4.65 20.16 1.67
C CYS A 660 -4.99 18.89 2.48
N GLY A 661 -4.93 18.96 3.81
CA GLY A 661 -5.24 17.85 4.71
C GLY A 661 -4.00 17.08 5.21
N GLN A 662 -2.78 17.55 4.95
CA GLN A 662 -1.56 16.90 5.44
C GLN A 662 -1.47 16.90 6.98
N MET A 663 -1.71 18.04 7.65
CA MET A 663 -1.77 18.12 9.11
C MET A 663 -2.86 17.22 9.69
N SER A 664 -4.06 17.27 9.09
CA SER A 664 -5.17 16.39 9.44
C SER A 664 -4.83 14.90 9.28
N ALA A 665 -4.14 14.51 8.21
CA ALA A 665 -3.71 13.14 7.99
C ALA A 665 -2.66 12.68 9.03
N TRP A 666 -1.77 13.58 9.46
CA TRP A 666 -0.84 13.31 10.55
C TRP A 666 -1.58 12.98 11.85
N TYR A 667 -2.59 13.78 12.20
CA TYR A 667 -3.41 13.54 13.38
C TYR A 667 -4.13 12.19 13.30
N ILE A 668 -4.76 11.85 12.17
CA ILE A 668 -5.49 10.60 11.98
C ILE A 668 -4.58 9.38 12.20
N PHE A 669 -3.43 9.34 11.54
CA PHE A 669 -2.45 8.25 11.72
C PHE A 669 -2.00 8.13 13.17
N THR A 670 -1.62 9.27 13.76
CA THR A 670 -1.17 9.32 15.15
C THR A 670 -2.25 8.85 16.11
N ALA A 671 -3.48 9.29 15.93
CA ALA A 671 -4.63 8.90 16.75
C ALA A 671 -4.94 7.39 16.64
N LEU A 672 -4.77 6.79 15.45
CA LEU A 672 -4.86 5.34 15.23
C LEU A 672 -3.68 4.55 15.84
N GLY A 673 -2.56 5.24 16.14
CA GLY A 673 -1.41 4.68 16.87
C GLY A 673 -0.22 4.30 16.01
N PHE A 674 -0.14 4.73 14.74
CA PHE A 674 1.00 4.47 13.84
C PHE A 674 1.13 5.50 12.72
N TYR A 675 2.34 5.72 12.17
CA TYR A 675 2.62 6.76 11.16
C TYR A 675 3.60 6.31 10.06
N PRO A 676 3.38 6.69 8.78
CA PRO A 676 4.28 6.37 7.67
C PRO A 676 5.51 7.31 7.64
N VAL A 677 6.55 6.99 8.41
CA VAL A 677 7.80 7.80 8.43
C VAL A 677 8.49 7.89 7.07
N CYS A 678 8.43 6.81 6.28
CA CYS A 678 9.06 6.73 4.97
C CYS A 678 8.03 6.23 3.94
N PRO A 679 7.19 7.12 3.35
CA PRO A 679 6.33 6.76 2.24
C PRO A 679 7.16 6.20 1.07
N GLY A 680 6.67 5.15 0.42
CA GLY A 680 7.47 4.30 -0.48
C GLY A 680 7.99 3.04 0.19
N SER A 681 7.97 2.98 1.52
CA SER A 681 8.13 1.74 2.28
C SER A 681 6.78 1.07 2.54
N ASP A 682 6.84 -0.21 2.92
CA ASP A 682 5.67 -0.96 3.36
C ASP A 682 5.40 -0.80 4.87
N GLU A 683 6.07 0.11 5.60
CA GLU A 683 6.07 0.15 7.08
C GLU A 683 5.35 1.39 7.66
N TYR A 684 4.51 1.16 8.68
CA TYR A 684 3.97 2.18 9.58
C TYR A 684 4.59 2.04 10.97
N ILE A 685 5.18 3.12 11.49
CA ILE A 685 5.90 3.14 12.75
C ILE A 685 4.93 3.39 13.90
N PHE A 686 4.98 2.61 14.98
CA PHE A 686 4.06 2.80 16.10
C PHE A 686 4.29 4.14 16.80
N GLY A 687 3.19 4.75 17.26
CA GLY A 687 3.14 6.07 17.88
C GLY A 687 2.45 6.05 19.24
N LEU A 688 1.56 7.01 19.47
CA LEU A 688 0.70 7.08 20.65
C LEU A 688 -0.76 7.14 20.20
N PRO A 689 -1.53 6.05 20.34
CA PRO A 689 -2.95 6.10 19.97
C PRO A 689 -3.72 7.04 20.90
N GLN A 690 -4.69 7.76 20.35
CA GLN A 690 -5.57 8.70 21.07
C GLN A 690 -7.02 8.22 21.19
N ILE A 691 -7.40 7.23 20.39
CA ILE A 691 -8.74 6.63 20.43
C ILE A 691 -8.80 5.44 21.39
N GLN A 692 -10.00 5.12 21.88
CA GLN A 692 -10.22 3.90 22.65
C GLN A 692 -10.45 2.69 21.75
N GLN A 693 -11.21 2.88 20.66
CA GLN A 693 -11.46 1.85 19.65
C GLN A 693 -11.56 2.49 18.26
N ALA A 694 -11.06 1.80 17.22
CA ALA A 694 -11.39 2.09 15.83
C ALA A 694 -11.76 0.82 15.08
N GLU A 695 -12.59 0.99 14.06
CA GLU A 695 -12.80 0.01 13.01
C GLU A 695 -12.60 0.69 11.65
N ILE A 696 -11.64 0.20 10.88
CA ILE A 696 -11.35 0.67 9.52
C ILE A 696 -11.88 -0.36 8.53
N SER A 697 -12.71 0.09 7.59
CA SER A 697 -13.21 -0.74 6.49
C SER A 697 -12.13 -0.88 5.42
N LEU A 698 -11.74 -2.11 5.13
CA LEU A 698 -10.69 -2.44 4.15
C LEU A 698 -11.30 -3.10 2.91
N LYS A 699 -10.47 -3.35 1.89
CA LYS A 699 -10.88 -4.08 0.67
C LYS A 699 -11.42 -5.49 1.00
N ALA A 700 -12.32 -5.98 0.13
CA ALA A 700 -12.92 -7.32 0.21
C ALA A 700 -13.74 -7.62 1.48
N GLY A 701 -14.31 -6.59 2.12
CA GLY A 701 -15.17 -6.74 3.31
C GLY A 701 -14.39 -7.02 4.61
N LYS A 702 -13.06 -6.90 4.56
CA LYS A 702 -12.19 -7.04 5.73
C LYS A 702 -12.27 -5.80 6.61
N LYS A 703 -11.95 -5.97 7.88
CA LYS A 703 -11.96 -4.91 8.88
C LYS A 703 -10.69 -4.97 9.71
N LEU A 704 -10.06 -3.82 9.91
CA LEU A 704 -9.02 -3.65 10.92
C LEU A 704 -9.68 -3.05 12.16
N LYS A 705 -9.60 -3.76 13.27
CA LYS A 705 -10.09 -3.30 14.57
C LYS A 705 -8.90 -2.91 15.43
N ILE A 706 -8.94 -1.71 15.97
CA ILE A 706 -7.94 -1.19 16.90
C ILE A 706 -8.62 -1.04 18.26
N GLN A 707 -7.97 -1.52 19.31
CA GLN A 707 -8.43 -1.37 20.69
C GLN A 707 -7.29 -0.88 21.57
N VAL A 708 -7.56 0.12 22.40
CA VAL A 708 -6.56 0.70 23.31
C VAL A 708 -7.05 0.52 24.73
N CYS A 709 -6.33 -0.30 25.50
CA CYS A 709 -6.66 -0.65 26.86
C CYS A 709 -5.90 0.24 27.85
N ASN A 710 -6.57 0.63 28.93
CA ASN A 710 -6.01 1.43 30.03
C ASN A 710 -5.47 2.80 29.61
N GLN A 711 -5.94 3.37 28.51
CA GLN A 711 -5.57 4.73 28.10
C GLN A 711 -6.10 5.77 29.10
N SER A 712 -5.25 6.71 29.50
CA SER A 712 -5.63 7.86 30.32
C SER A 712 -4.59 8.97 30.18
N GLU A 713 -4.86 10.14 30.75
CA GLU A 713 -3.86 11.21 30.88
C GLU A 713 -2.60 10.77 31.63
N GLU A 714 -2.65 9.77 32.50
CA GLU A 714 -1.43 9.25 33.16
C GLU A 714 -0.77 8.14 32.34
N ASN A 715 -1.56 7.33 31.63
CA ASN A 715 -1.11 6.14 30.92
C ASN A 715 -0.73 6.44 29.46
N LYS A 716 0.43 7.10 29.28
CA LYS A 716 0.95 7.58 27.99
C LYS A 716 1.96 6.64 27.31
N TYR A 717 2.26 5.49 27.90
CA TYR A 717 3.30 4.59 27.41
C TYR A 717 2.72 3.26 26.96
N ILE A 718 3.10 2.81 25.75
CA ILE A 718 2.78 1.47 25.28
C ILE A 718 3.55 0.44 26.12
N GLN A 719 2.83 -0.48 26.76
CA GLN A 719 3.36 -1.59 27.54
C GLN A 719 3.49 -2.85 26.70
N ALA A 720 2.49 -3.11 25.86
CA ALA A 720 2.45 -4.22 24.93
C ALA A 720 1.54 -3.90 23.74
N ILE A 721 1.82 -4.55 22.62
CA ILE A 721 0.96 -4.57 21.44
C ILE A 721 0.62 -6.03 21.16
N TYR A 722 -0.61 -6.29 20.73
CA TYR A 722 -1.05 -7.60 20.28
C TYR A 722 -1.65 -7.50 18.88
N TRP A 723 -1.26 -8.41 18.00
CA TRP A 723 -1.85 -8.60 16.68
C TRP A 723 -2.59 -9.93 16.67
N ASN A 724 -3.92 -9.90 16.49
CA ASN A 724 -4.78 -11.09 16.55
C ASN A 724 -4.58 -11.93 17.83
N GLY A 725 -4.40 -11.26 18.97
CA GLY A 725 -4.20 -11.90 20.29
C GLY A 725 -2.76 -12.31 20.59
N GLU A 726 -1.85 -12.26 19.61
CA GLU A 726 -0.44 -12.58 19.82
C GLU A 726 0.40 -11.35 20.12
N ARG A 727 1.29 -11.44 21.10
CA ARG A 727 2.22 -10.36 21.45
C ARG A 727 3.08 -9.98 20.24
N TYR A 728 3.03 -8.71 19.87
CA TYR A 728 3.72 -8.12 18.74
C TYR A 728 4.82 -7.18 19.23
N THR A 729 6.09 -7.51 18.94
CA THR A 729 7.27 -6.81 19.51
C THR A 729 8.03 -5.96 18.50
N LYS A 730 7.62 -5.95 17.22
CA LYS A 730 8.23 -5.07 16.22
C LYS A 730 7.82 -3.62 16.49
N ARG A 731 8.68 -2.68 16.07
CA ARG A 731 8.46 -1.24 16.23
C ARG A 731 7.60 -0.61 15.13
N PHE A 732 7.18 -1.44 14.18
CA PHE A 732 6.41 -1.07 13.01
C PHE A 732 5.43 -2.18 12.63
N ILE A 733 4.41 -1.85 11.84
CA ILE A 733 3.49 -2.79 11.22
C ILE A 733 3.41 -2.52 9.72
N SER A 734 3.41 -3.57 8.90
CA SER A 734 3.41 -3.38 7.45
C SER A 734 2.02 -3.07 6.89
N HIS A 735 1.91 -2.34 5.77
CA HIS A 735 0.64 -2.10 5.09
C HIS A 735 -0.04 -3.41 4.69
N HIS A 736 0.69 -4.37 4.12
CA HIS A 736 0.14 -5.68 3.75
C HIS A 736 -0.49 -6.42 4.93
N THR A 737 0.14 -6.37 6.11
CA THR A 737 -0.42 -6.93 7.35
C THR A 737 -1.72 -6.21 7.75
N LEU A 738 -1.74 -4.87 7.68
CA LEU A 738 -2.95 -4.10 8.04
C LEU A 738 -4.13 -4.40 7.13
N ILE A 739 -3.93 -4.45 5.80
CA ILE A 739 -5.01 -4.66 4.83
C ILE A 739 -5.55 -6.09 4.82
N GLU A 740 -4.87 -7.04 5.47
CA GLU A 740 -5.39 -8.38 5.70
C GLU A 740 -6.57 -8.39 6.68
N GLY A 741 -6.76 -7.32 7.46
CA GLY A 741 -7.75 -7.24 8.52
C GLY A 741 -7.33 -8.03 9.76
N GLY A 742 -7.90 -7.66 10.91
CA GLY A 742 -7.50 -8.25 12.19
C GLY A 742 -7.75 -7.32 13.37
N ASN A 743 -7.24 -7.72 14.54
CA ASN A 743 -7.34 -6.99 15.80
C ASN A 743 -5.95 -6.52 16.24
N LEU A 744 -5.75 -5.21 16.29
CA LEU A 744 -4.56 -4.56 16.85
C LEU A 744 -4.90 -3.99 18.23
N ILE A 745 -4.30 -4.55 19.29
CA ILE A 745 -4.61 -4.18 20.67
C ILE A 745 -3.39 -3.54 21.31
N TYR A 746 -3.56 -2.36 21.87
CA TYR A 746 -2.55 -1.65 22.67
C TYR A 746 -2.88 -1.79 24.16
N GLU A 747 -1.88 -2.09 24.98
CA GLU A 747 -1.95 -1.96 26.44
C GLU A 747 -1.13 -0.75 26.88
N MET A 748 -1.78 0.21 27.54
CA MET A 748 -1.15 1.46 27.98
C MET A 748 -0.79 1.41 29.48
N GLY A 749 0.20 2.22 29.88
CA GLY A 749 0.64 2.34 31.27
C GLY A 749 1.33 3.67 31.55
N ASN A 750 1.58 3.97 32.83
CA ASN A 750 2.10 5.26 33.30
C ASN A 750 3.62 5.36 33.39
N LYS A 751 4.34 4.32 32.99
CA LYS A 751 5.81 4.29 32.95
C LYS A 751 6.31 3.64 31.65
N PRO A 752 7.50 4.01 31.15
CA PRO A 752 8.14 3.32 30.05
C PRO A 752 8.27 1.81 30.25
N ALA A 753 7.94 1.02 29.22
CA ALA A 753 8.18 -0.41 29.19
C ALA A 753 9.42 -0.74 28.35
N GLU A 754 10.55 -1.04 29.01
CA GLU A 754 11.80 -1.39 28.33
C GLU A 754 11.73 -2.67 27.49
N THR A 755 10.72 -3.52 27.72
CA THR A 755 10.54 -4.82 27.05
C THR A 755 9.35 -4.86 26.08
N CYS A 756 8.69 -3.73 25.81
CA CYS A 756 7.57 -3.67 24.85
C CYS A 756 8.03 -4.08 23.45
N PHE A 757 9.12 -3.45 22.99
CA PHE A 757 9.70 -3.71 21.69
C PHE A 757 10.98 -4.50 21.81
N ASP A 758 11.19 -5.44 20.89
CA ASP A 758 12.48 -6.13 20.82
C ASP A 758 13.56 -5.19 20.23
N LYS A 759 14.82 -5.47 20.55
CA LYS A 759 15.96 -4.64 20.15
C LYS A 759 16.50 -4.95 18.74
N TYR A 760 15.98 -5.98 18.08
CA TYR A 760 16.48 -6.48 16.80
C TYR A 760 15.55 -6.12 15.62
N SER A 761 14.27 -5.86 15.90
CA SER A 761 13.23 -5.50 14.94
C SER A 761 13.11 -3.98 14.79
N LEU A 762 14.23 -3.34 14.46
CA LEU A 762 14.23 -1.93 14.08
C LEU A 762 13.48 -1.74 12.75
N PRO A 763 12.82 -0.60 12.54
CA PRO A 763 12.23 -0.33 11.24
C PRO A 763 13.31 -0.11 10.18
N TYR A 764 12.90 -0.15 8.92
CA TYR A 764 13.79 -0.17 7.76
C TYR A 764 14.77 1.03 7.73
N SER A 765 15.95 0.80 7.15
CA SER A 765 16.91 1.83 6.76
C SER A 765 17.76 1.32 5.60
N LEU A 766 18.03 2.15 4.59
CA LEU A 766 18.82 1.79 3.42
C LEU A 766 20.19 1.18 3.78
N SER A 767 20.89 1.76 4.75
CA SER A 767 22.19 1.26 5.22
C SER A 767 22.11 -0.16 5.84
N SER A 768 20.92 -0.64 6.23
CA SER A 768 20.76 -2.02 6.70
C SER A 768 20.84 -3.05 5.56
N GLU A 769 20.59 -2.64 4.32
CA GLU A 769 20.66 -3.52 3.16
C GLU A 769 22.11 -3.88 2.76
N ASP A 770 23.08 -3.06 3.18
CA ASP A 770 24.51 -3.25 2.92
C ASP A 770 25.13 -4.30 3.85
N ASN A 771 24.35 -4.89 4.76
CA ASN A 771 24.75 -6.01 5.61
C ASN A 771 24.95 -7.32 4.84
N HIS A 772 25.10 -7.33 3.51
CA HIS A 772 25.31 -8.55 2.72
C HIS A 772 24.21 -9.62 2.93
N ARG A 773 22.95 -9.18 3.12
CA ARG A 773 21.82 -10.09 3.34
C ARG A 773 21.72 -11.14 2.21
N ILE A 774 21.31 -12.35 2.54
CA ILE A 774 21.08 -13.43 1.56
C ILE A 774 19.65 -13.96 1.69
N ILE A 775 19.21 -14.83 0.78
CA ILE A 775 17.92 -15.51 0.88
C ILE A 775 18.11 -17.02 0.99
N PRO A 776 17.57 -17.67 2.02
CA PRO A 776 16.90 -17.06 3.17
C PRO A 776 17.87 -16.26 4.05
N ALA A 777 17.37 -15.20 4.71
CA ALA A 777 18.17 -14.44 5.67
C ALA A 777 18.65 -15.30 6.85
N VAL A 778 19.86 -15.04 7.32
CA VAL A 778 20.51 -15.85 8.37
C VAL A 778 20.02 -15.47 9.78
N GLN A 779 20.09 -16.42 10.73
CA GLN A 779 19.67 -16.18 12.10
C GLN A 779 20.54 -15.13 12.81
N GLU A 780 21.85 -15.25 12.74
CA GLU A 780 22.78 -14.31 13.35
C GLU A 780 23.89 -13.96 12.37
N GLN A 781 24.22 -12.67 12.27
CA GLN A 781 25.29 -12.18 11.43
C GLN A 781 26.03 -11.02 12.12
N GLN A 782 27.35 -11.08 12.07
CA GLN A 782 28.24 -10.01 12.50
C GLN A 782 29.18 -9.68 11.34
N VAL A 783 29.09 -8.46 10.80
CA VAL A 783 29.95 -8.00 9.70
C VAL A 783 31.19 -7.29 10.26
N TYR A 784 32.35 -7.56 9.67
CA TYR A 784 33.62 -6.89 9.95
C TYR A 784 33.96 -5.88 8.84
N ALA A 785 34.82 -4.90 9.11
CA ALA A 785 35.05 -3.75 8.24
C ALA A 785 35.92 -4.01 6.98
N SER A 786 36.10 -5.26 6.54
CA SER A 786 36.98 -5.58 5.40
C SER A 786 36.49 -6.79 4.58
N ASN A 787 37.09 -7.02 3.41
CA ASN A 787 36.75 -8.12 2.51
C ASN A 787 37.94 -9.07 2.31
N LEU A 788 37.66 -10.37 2.22
CA LEU A 788 38.61 -11.40 1.83
C LEU A 788 38.64 -11.53 0.30
N ASN A 789 39.78 -11.24 -0.31
CA ASN A 789 39.99 -11.38 -1.76
C ASN A 789 40.36 -12.83 -2.14
N LEU A 790 39.68 -13.40 -3.13
CA LEU A 790 39.86 -14.78 -3.62
C LEU A 790 40.54 -14.86 -5.00
N SER A 791 41.04 -13.75 -5.54
CA SER A 791 41.59 -13.66 -6.90
C SER A 791 42.85 -14.52 -7.12
N SER A 792 43.57 -14.89 -6.06
CA SER A 792 44.73 -15.81 -6.13
C SER A 792 44.33 -17.30 -6.18
N GLY A 793 43.03 -17.59 -6.26
CA GLY A 793 42.47 -18.93 -6.19
C GLY A 793 42.14 -19.38 -4.75
N TYR A 794 41.60 -20.58 -4.62
CA TYR A 794 41.17 -21.16 -3.34
C TYR A 794 41.77 -22.55 -3.11
N HIS A 795 41.83 -22.98 -1.86
CA HIS A 795 42.19 -24.34 -1.47
C HIS A 795 41.14 -24.90 -0.50
N ILE A 796 40.43 -25.97 -0.87
CA ILE A 796 39.44 -26.60 0.01
C ILE A 796 40.13 -27.63 0.90
N VAL A 797 39.96 -27.52 2.21
CA VAL A 797 40.50 -28.47 3.19
C VAL A 797 39.37 -29.16 3.94
N LEU A 798 39.35 -30.49 3.88
CA LEU A 798 38.45 -31.32 4.67
C LEU A 798 39.13 -31.76 5.97
N GLN A 799 38.42 -31.64 7.09
CA GLN A 799 38.84 -32.32 8.33
C GLN A 799 38.32 -33.76 8.41
N ASP A 800 37.32 -34.12 7.60
CA ASP A 800 36.68 -35.42 7.58
C ASP A 800 36.31 -35.82 6.14
N ASN A 801 36.67 -37.03 5.72
CA ASN A 801 36.40 -37.56 4.37
C ASN A 801 34.92 -37.78 4.08
N ARG A 802 34.05 -37.80 5.11
CA ARG A 802 32.59 -37.89 4.94
C ARG A 802 31.99 -36.68 4.22
N LEU A 803 32.74 -35.58 4.09
CA LEU A 803 32.32 -34.34 3.43
C LEU A 803 32.68 -34.27 1.93
N GLU A 804 33.00 -35.40 1.29
CA GLU A 804 33.46 -35.39 -0.11
C GLU A 804 32.37 -34.90 -1.07
N ASN A 805 31.11 -35.24 -0.83
CA ASN A 805 29.98 -34.72 -1.62
C ASN A 805 29.93 -33.18 -1.54
N GLU A 806 30.04 -32.63 -0.34
CA GLU A 806 30.02 -31.19 -0.07
C GLU A 806 31.23 -30.49 -0.70
N ARG A 807 32.41 -31.13 -0.67
CA ARG A 807 33.63 -30.64 -1.34
C ARG A 807 33.43 -30.51 -2.85
N LEU A 808 32.85 -31.54 -3.48
CA LEU A 808 32.61 -31.57 -4.92
C LEU A 808 31.61 -30.48 -5.35
N TRP A 809 30.54 -30.28 -4.57
CA TRP A 809 29.58 -29.21 -4.82
C TRP A 809 30.18 -27.82 -4.62
N LEU A 810 30.90 -27.58 -3.53
CA LEU A 810 31.61 -26.31 -3.32
C LEU A 810 32.56 -26.01 -4.48
N LYS A 811 33.37 -26.99 -4.89
CA LYS A 811 34.27 -26.86 -6.05
C LYS A 811 33.50 -26.51 -7.32
N LYS A 812 32.40 -27.23 -7.60
CA LYS A 812 31.53 -26.97 -8.76
C LYS A 812 30.99 -25.55 -8.76
N TYR A 813 30.50 -25.04 -7.63
CA TYR A 813 29.97 -23.66 -7.55
C TYR A 813 31.07 -22.61 -7.71
N LEU A 814 32.23 -22.78 -7.05
CA LEU A 814 33.36 -21.86 -7.17
C LEU A 814 33.87 -21.75 -8.62
N GLN A 815 33.88 -22.87 -9.35
CA GLN A 815 34.29 -22.91 -10.75
C GLN A 815 33.21 -22.36 -11.69
N ASN A 816 31.98 -22.85 -11.59
CA ASN A 816 30.95 -22.55 -12.58
C ASN A 816 30.35 -21.15 -12.40
N ASP A 817 30.14 -20.71 -11.16
CA ASP A 817 29.45 -19.44 -10.89
C ASP A 817 30.43 -18.26 -10.78
N PHE A 818 31.66 -18.53 -10.34
CA PHE A 818 32.64 -17.48 -10.01
C PHE A 818 33.95 -17.59 -10.78
N GLN A 819 34.13 -18.60 -11.64
CA GLN A 819 35.32 -18.81 -12.46
C GLN A 819 36.62 -18.88 -11.64
N LEU A 820 36.54 -19.31 -10.38
CA LEU A 820 37.71 -19.43 -9.50
C LEU A 820 38.47 -20.73 -9.74
N ILE A 821 39.80 -20.66 -9.64
CA ILE A 821 40.71 -21.78 -9.84
C ILE A 821 41.17 -22.33 -8.48
N GLU A 822 41.18 -23.65 -8.36
CA GLU A 822 41.73 -24.33 -7.19
C GLU A 822 43.27 -24.26 -7.24
N ASN A 823 43.88 -23.71 -6.18
CA ASN A 823 45.31 -23.46 -6.05
C ASN A 823 45.73 -23.73 -4.60
N SER A 824 46.74 -24.58 -4.38
CA SER A 824 47.23 -24.92 -3.04
C SER A 824 47.82 -23.72 -2.27
N GLN A 825 48.19 -22.64 -2.97
CA GLN A 825 48.64 -21.37 -2.37
C GLN A 825 47.51 -20.32 -2.28
N GLY A 826 46.28 -20.69 -2.65
CA GLY A 826 45.10 -19.86 -2.59
C GLY A 826 44.56 -19.68 -1.17
N LYS A 827 43.45 -18.93 -1.03
CA LYS A 827 42.79 -18.75 0.26
C LYS A 827 42.13 -20.07 0.71
N THR A 828 42.31 -20.42 1.97
CA THR A 828 41.80 -21.68 2.51
C THR A 828 40.30 -21.58 2.79
N ILE A 829 39.54 -22.59 2.35
CA ILE A 829 38.14 -22.81 2.73
C ILE A 829 38.08 -24.17 3.44
N ARG A 830 37.79 -24.15 4.75
CA ARG A 830 37.81 -25.34 5.61
C ARG A 830 36.40 -25.81 5.93
N LEU A 831 36.12 -27.08 5.67
CA LEU A 831 34.86 -27.74 6.05
C LEU A 831 35.11 -28.61 7.28
N ILE A 832 34.36 -28.34 8.36
CA ILE A 832 34.60 -28.90 9.70
C ILE A 832 33.35 -29.59 10.22
N LEU A 833 33.39 -30.93 10.30
CA LEU A 833 32.41 -31.69 11.08
C LEU A 833 32.77 -31.62 12.55
N GLN A 834 31.94 -30.92 13.32
CA GLN A 834 32.12 -30.81 14.77
C GLN A 834 30.79 -31.07 15.47
N SER A 835 30.70 -32.21 16.15
CA SER A 835 29.53 -32.58 16.95
C SER A 835 29.57 -31.86 18.31
N SER A 836 28.42 -31.34 18.73
CA SER A 836 28.16 -30.96 20.12
C SER A 836 26.87 -31.62 20.59
N SER A 837 26.70 -31.80 21.90
CA SER A 837 25.61 -32.59 22.49
C SER A 837 24.20 -32.02 22.31
N GLU A 838 24.05 -30.83 21.70
CA GLU A 838 22.79 -30.06 21.68
C GLU A 838 22.33 -29.57 20.29
N GLN A 839 23.09 -29.77 19.20
CA GLN A 839 22.79 -29.14 17.89
C GLN A 839 22.01 -30.03 16.91
N LYS A 840 21.15 -29.39 16.09
CA LYS A 840 20.31 -30.02 15.06
C LYS A 840 21.06 -30.19 13.74
N GLU A 841 20.64 -31.16 12.90
CA GLU A 841 21.30 -31.47 11.62
C GLU A 841 21.41 -30.28 10.64
N ASP A 842 20.50 -29.30 10.69
CA ASP A 842 20.46 -28.17 9.75
C ASP A 842 21.29 -26.95 10.21
N GLU A 843 21.90 -27.02 11.39
CA GLU A 843 22.63 -25.92 11.98
C GLU A 843 24.06 -25.81 11.42
N TYR A 844 24.53 -24.59 11.20
CA TYR A 844 25.91 -24.33 10.83
C TYR A 844 26.40 -22.96 11.30
N GLN A 845 27.72 -22.80 11.29
CA GLN A 845 28.42 -21.55 11.55
C GLN A 845 29.38 -21.27 10.40
N ILE A 846 29.55 -19.99 10.05
CA ILE A 846 30.56 -19.53 9.10
C ILE A 846 31.40 -18.46 9.77
N ASP A 847 32.72 -18.55 9.63
CA ASP A 847 33.68 -17.52 10.04
C ASP A 847 34.56 -17.17 8.84
N ILE A 848 34.46 -15.93 8.36
CA ILE A 848 35.20 -15.40 7.22
C ILE A 848 36.13 -14.29 7.73
N GLN A 849 37.43 -14.60 7.79
CA GLN A 849 38.48 -13.65 8.14
C GLN A 849 39.59 -13.74 7.08
N ASP A 850 40.78 -14.28 7.43
CA ASP A 850 41.86 -14.57 6.48
C ASP A 850 41.71 -15.93 5.77
N GLU A 851 40.95 -16.84 6.38
CA GLU A 851 40.43 -18.07 5.81
C GLU A 851 38.89 -18.13 6.01
N VAL A 852 38.22 -19.03 5.28
CA VAL A 852 36.80 -19.33 5.45
C VAL A 852 36.66 -20.64 6.22
N LYS A 853 35.88 -20.65 7.30
CA LYS A 853 35.50 -21.88 8.02
C LYS A 853 34.00 -22.09 7.94
N ILE A 854 33.58 -23.29 7.58
CA ILE A 854 32.18 -23.74 7.67
C ILE A 854 32.14 -24.90 8.65
N ILE A 855 31.37 -24.74 9.73
CA ILE A 855 31.33 -25.65 10.87
C ILE A 855 29.90 -26.14 11.07
N SER A 856 29.70 -27.45 11.18
CA SER A 856 28.37 -28.04 11.44
C SER A 856 28.49 -29.43 12.07
N PRO A 857 27.49 -29.90 12.83
CA PRO A 857 27.41 -31.28 13.28
C PRO A 857 27.08 -32.28 12.15
N SER A 858 26.63 -31.83 10.98
CA SER A 858 26.18 -32.72 9.89
C SER A 858 26.66 -32.27 8.50
N ALA A 859 26.68 -33.20 7.55
CA ALA A 859 26.96 -32.89 6.14
C ALA A 859 25.92 -31.92 5.53
N ARG A 860 24.64 -32.05 5.92
CA ARG A 860 23.55 -31.17 5.46
C ARG A 860 23.76 -29.73 5.92
N GLY A 861 24.17 -29.51 7.16
CA GLY A 861 24.48 -28.18 7.67
C GLY A 861 25.73 -27.59 7.01
N ILE A 862 26.78 -28.38 6.74
CA ILE A 862 27.92 -27.93 5.90
C ILE A 862 27.43 -27.50 4.52
N PHE A 863 26.56 -28.29 3.87
CA PHE A 863 26.01 -27.96 2.57
C PHE A 863 25.22 -26.64 2.58
N TYR A 864 24.39 -26.40 3.60
CA TYR A 864 23.70 -25.10 3.77
C TYR A 864 24.67 -23.95 4.03
N GLY A 865 25.75 -24.19 4.75
CA GLY A 865 26.86 -23.23 4.89
C GLY A 865 27.50 -22.90 3.54
N ILE A 866 27.68 -23.89 2.66
CA ILE A 866 28.18 -23.68 1.29
C ILE A 866 27.21 -22.83 0.48
N GLN A 867 25.90 -23.06 0.57
CA GLN A 867 24.90 -22.23 -0.14
C GLN A 867 24.91 -20.78 0.35
N THR A 868 25.13 -20.56 1.65
CA THR A 868 25.32 -19.22 2.22
C THR A 868 26.59 -18.55 1.70
N LEU A 869 27.72 -19.26 1.74
CA LEU A 869 28.98 -18.76 1.20
C LEU A 869 28.83 -18.36 -0.27
N ARG A 870 28.20 -19.23 -1.07
CA ARG A 870 27.91 -19.03 -2.49
C ARG A 870 27.14 -17.71 -2.71
N GLN A 871 26.12 -17.42 -1.90
CA GLN A 871 25.35 -16.17 -2.05
C GLN A 871 26.13 -14.92 -1.62
N LEU A 872 27.01 -15.02 -0.61
CA LEU A 872 27.84 -13.93 -0.10
C LEU A 872 28.95 -13.48 -1.06
N MET A 873 29.33 -14.30 -2.04
CA MET A 873 30.38 -13.97 -2.99
C MET A 873 29.99 -12.80 -3.90
N ILE A 874 30.88 -11.81 -3.97
CA ILE A 874 30.75 -10.61 -4.78
C ILE A 874 31.78 -10.66 -5.91
N THR A 875 31.32 -10.56 -7.16
CA THR A 875 32.19 -10.49 -8.33
C THR A 875 32.07 -9.10 -8.96
N THR A 876 33.16 -8.34 -8.92
CA THR A 876 33.22 -6.99 -9.52
C THR A 876 34.43 -6.92 -10.44
N ALA A 877 34.22 -6.54 -11.71
CA ALA A 877 35.28 -6.41 -12.71
C ALA A 877 36.21 -7.66 -12.81
N GLY A 878 35.64 -8.85 -12.68
CA GLY A 878 36.37 -10.13 -12.72
C GLY A 878 37.11 -10.52 -11.44
N GLN A 879 37.06 -9.70 -10.39
CA GLN A 879 37.60 -10.04 -9.06
C GLN A 879 36.49 -10.58 -8.15
N CYS A 880 36.74 -11.73 -7.52
CA CYS A 880 35.83 -12.32 -6.55
C CYS A 880 36.31 -12.04 -5.11
N SER A 881 35.39 -11.59 -4.27
CA SER A 881 35.65 -11.34 -2.85
C SER A 881 34.48 -11.77 -1.96
N LEU A 882 34.77 -11.93 -0.68
CA LEU A 882 33.80 -12.21 0.38
C LEU A 882 33.85 -11.10 1.43
N PRO A 883 32.71 -10.66 1.98
CA PRO A 883 32.72 -9.86 3.19
C PRO A 883 33.31 -10.66 4.34
N GLN A 884 34.16 -10.04 5.16
CA GLN A 884 34.56 -10.65 6.42
C GLN A 884 33.38 -10.57 7.39
N LEU A 885 32.97 -11.71 7.92
CA LEU A 885 31.81 -11.82 8.81
C LEU A 885 31.82 -13.14 9.58
N ALA A 886 31.01 -13.19 10.63
CA ALA A 886 30.63 -14.41 11.33
C ALA A 886 29.11 -14.63 11.24
N ILE A 887 28.69 -15.87 10.97
CA ILE A 887 27.29 -16.29 10.87
C ILE A 887 27.05 -17.49 11.78
N LYS A 888 25.91 -17.50 12.47
CA LYS A 888 25.31 -18.70 13.05
C LYS A 888 23.90 -18.83 12.52
N ASP A 889 23.55 -20.00 12.00
CA ASP A 889 22.32 -20.12 11.25
C ASP A 889 21.68 -21.49 11.38
N ARG A 890 20.35 -21.49 11.31
CA ARG A 890 19.48 -22.67 11.32
C ARG A 890 18.08 -22.29 10.82
N PRO A 891 17.34 -23.22 10.21
CA PRO A 891 15.96 -22.95 9.82
C PRO A 891 15.05 -22.81 11.05
N TYR A 892 13.99 -22.01 10.89
CA TYR A 892 12.93 -21.89 11.88
C TYR A 892 11.99 -23.11 11.85
N TYR A 893 11.58 -23.55 10.67
CA TYR A 893 10.75 -24.75 10.48
C TYR A 893 11.55 -25.91 9.88
N PRO A 894 11.42 -27.15 10.39
CA PRO A 894 12.10 -28.32 9.82
C PRO A 894 11.59 -28.72 8.44
N TRP A 895 10.36 -28.34 8.05
CA TRP A 895 9.75 -28.68 6.76
C TRP A 895 9.61 -27.48 5.83
N ARG A 896 10.32 -27.51 4.69
CA ARG A 896 10.36 -26.41 3.70
C ARG A 896 10.19 -27.02 2.31
N ALA A 897 8.94 -27.06 1.83
CA ALA A 897 8.57 -27.82 0.66
C ALA A 897 8.22 -26.98 -0.58
N TYR A 898 8.60 -27.50 -1.74
CA TYR A 898 8.08 -27.10 -3.05
C TYR A 898 7.42 -28.32 -3.68
N MET A 899 6.19 -28.15 -4.18
CA MET A 899 5.47 -29.19 -4.90
C MET A 899 5.42 -28.89 -6.40
N LEU A 900 5.70 -29.89 -7.22
CA LEU A 900 5.52 -29.84 -8.67
C LEU A 900 4.47 -30.87 -9.11
N ASP A 901 3.44 -30.39 -9.79
CA ASP A 901 2.47 -31.22 -10.51
C ASP A 901 3.02 -31.61 -11.89
N GLU A 902 3.42 -32.88 -12.02
CA GLU A 902 3.78 -33.50 -13.29
C GLU A 902 2.59 -34.28 -13.91
N SER A 903 1.57 -34.55 -13.11
CA SER A 903 0.43 -35.37 -13.48
C SER A 903 -0.39 -34.73 -14.61
N ARG A 904 -0.71 -33.44 -14.51
CA ARG A 904 -1.55 -32.73 -15.47
C ARG A 904 -0.76 -32.30 -16.70
N VAL A 905 0.46 -31.80 -16.50
CA VAL A 905 1.40 -31.39 -17.55
C VAL A 905 2.80 -31.87 -17.21
N PHE A 906 3.33 -32.78 -18.03
CA PHE A 906 4.64 -33.38 -17.83
C PHE A 906 5.78 -32.45 -18.30
N GLN A 907 6.62 -31.98 -17.38
CA GLN A 907 7.77 -31.11 -17.62
C GLN A 907 9.07 -31.90 -17.80
N GLY A 908 9.17 -33.09 -17.19
CA GLY A 908 10.27 -34.03 -17.41
C GLY A 908 11.53 -33.78 -16.56
N LYS A 909 12.54 -34.64 -16.74
CA LYS A 909 13.69 -34.78 -15.81
C LYS A 909 14.52 -33.51 -15.63
N GLU A 910 14.82 -32.81 -16.71
CA GLU A 910 15.69 -31.64 -16.66
C GLU A 910 15.01 -30.44 -15.96
N ALA A 911 13.69 -30.29 -16.12
CA ALA A 911 12.92 -29.30 -15.38
C ALA A 911 12.95 -29.58 -13.87
N VAL A 912 12.74 -30.83 -13.46
CA VAL A 912 12.84 -31.25 -12.05
C VAL A 912 14.23 -30.95 -11.48
N LYS A 913 15.31 -31.32 -12.18
CA LYS A 913 16.68 -31.03 -11.71
C LYS A 913 16.95 -29.53 -11.58
N SER A 914 16.45 -28.72 -12.51
CA SER A 914 16.56 -27.26 -12.43
C SER A 914 15.85 -26.67 -11.21
N ILE A 915 14.69 -27.21 -10.83
CA ILE A 915 13.99 -26.82 -9.60
C ILE A 915 14.77 -27.26 -8.35
N LEU A 916 15.31 -28.49 -8.35
CA LEU A 916 16.11 -29.00 -7.23
C LEU A 916 17.37 -28.15 -6.98
N ASP A 917 18.05 -27.70 -8.03
CA ASP A 917 19.20 -26.78 -7.92
C ASP A 917 18.82 -25.49 -7.20
N GLU A 918 17.63 -24.97 -7.49
CA GLU A 918 17.14 -23.74 -6.87
C GLU A 918 16.66 -23.96 -5.43
N MET A 919 15.95 -25.05 -5.18
CA MET A 919 15.60 -25.45 -3.82
C MET A 919 16.85 -25.60 -2.94
N ALA A 920 17.91 -26.21 -3.47
CA ALA A 920 19.18 -26.35 -2.78
C ALA A 920 19.79 -24.98 -2.45
N ARG A 921 19.83 -24.05 -3.42
CA ARG A 921 20.31 -22.67 -3.22
C ARG A 921 19.55 -21.95 -2.11
N LEU A 922 18.23 -22.13 -2.09
CA LEU A 922 17.29 -21.56 -1.14
C LEU A 922 17.16 -22.36 0.17
N LYS A 923 17.93 -23.44 0.32
CA LYS A 923 17.96 -24.33 1.50
C LYS A 923 16.59 -24.94 1.83
N MET A 924 15.76 -25.17 0.82
CA MET A 924 14.53 -25.95 0.91
C MET A 924 14.88 -27.44 0.89
N ASN A 925 14.17 -28.27 1.66
CA ASN A 925 14.61 -29.64 1.94
C ASN A 925 13.62 -30.72 1.50
N ILE A 926 12.38 -30.38 1.13
CA ILE A 926 11.36 -31.34 0.73
C ILE A 926 10.88 -31.02 -0.69
N PHE A 927 11.05 -31.96 -1.62
CA PHE A 927 10.43 -31.89 -2.94
C PHE A 927 9.21 -32.80 -2.96
N HIS A 928 8.02 -32.20 -2.99
CA HIS A 928 6.76 -32.94 -3.09
C HIS A 928 6.47 -33.19 -4.57
N TRP A 929 6.49 -34.45 -4.98
CA TRP A 929 6.39 -34.82 -6.39
C TRP A 929 5.03 -35.43 -6.69
N HIS A 930 4.16 -34.61 -7.28
CA HIS A 930 2.81 -35.00 -7.62
C HIS A 930 2.78 -35.69 -8.99
N LEU A 931 2.70 -37.02 -8.96
CA LEU A 931 3.00 -37.90 -10.10
C LEU A 931 1.77 -38.52 -10.76
N THR A 932 0.61 -38.44 -10.12
CA THR A 932 -0.61 -39.10 -10.57
C THR A 932 -1.81 -38.22 -10.27
N ASP A 933 -2.79 -38.18 -11.16
CA ASP A 933 -4.10 -37.55 -10.95
C ASP A 933 -5.07 -38.10 -12.02
N ASP A 934 -6.30 -37.59 -12.06
CA ASP A 934 -7.30 -37.92 -13.06
C ASP A 934 -6.74 -37.78 -14.47
N GLN A 935 -6.02 -36.70 -14.75
CA GLN A 935 -5.55 -36.35 -16.10
C GLN A 935 -4.22 -37.03 -16.49
N GLY A 936 -3.58 -37.80 -15.61
CA GLY A 936 -2.32 -38.44 -15.98
C GLY A 936 -1.68 -39.34 -14.93
N TRP A 937 -1.00 -40.37 -15.42
CA TRP A 937 -0.14 -41.25 -14.64
C TRP A 937 1.32 -41.13 -15.11
N ARG A 938 2.25 -40.69 -14.24
CA ARG A 938 3.61 -40.31 -14.64
C ARG A 938 4.74 -41.20 -14.11
N ILE A 939 4.43 -42.34 -13.50
CA ILE A 939 5.43 -43.23 -12.91
C ILE A 939 5.39 -44.64 -13.49
N GLU A 940 6.54 -45.18 -13.87
CA GLU A 940 6.62 -46.56 -14.36
C GLU A 940 6.41 -47.61 -13.23
N ILE A 941 5.28 -48.31 -13.28
CA ILE A 941 4.98 -49.50 -12.46
C ILE A 941 5.03 -50.73 -13.35
N LYS A 942 6.06 -51.56 -13.19
CA LYS A 942 6.32 -52.69 -14.10
C LYS A 942 5.23 -53.74 -14.04
N LYS A 943 4.62 -53.94 -12.87
CA LYS A 943 3.53 -54.90 -12.70
C LYS A 943 2.24 -54.47 -13.42
N TYR A 944 2.07 -53.16 -13.68
CA TYR A 944 0.86 -52.59 -14.29
C TYR A 944 1.20 -51.70 -15.51
N PRO A 945 1.71 -52.26 -16.62
CA PRO A 945 2.23 -51.47 -17.75
C PRO A 945 1.19 -50.60 -18.45
N LYS A 946 -0.11 -50.94 -18.38
CA LYS A 946 -1.17 -50.10 -18.97
C LYS A 946 -1.29 -48.72 -18.33
N LEU A 947 -0.78 -48.52 -17.11
CA LEU A 947 -0.76 -47.19 -16.50
C LEU A 947 0.07 -46.21 -17.35
N CYS A 948 1.21 -46.66 -17.90
CA CYS A 948 2.02 -45.84 -18.80
C CYS A 948 1.57 -45.91 -20.27
N GLN A 949 0.96 -47.01 -20.71
CA GLN A 949 0.50 -47.13 -22.10
C GLN A 949 -0.80 -46.37 -22.37
N ILE A 950 -1.66 -46.22 -21.35
CA ILE A 950 -2.98 -45.59 -21.44
C ILE A 950 -3.06 -44.39 -20.49
N GLY A 951 -2.85 -44.61 -19.19
CA GLY A 951 -3.02 -43.58 -18.15
C GLY A 951 -2.07 -42.38 -18.30
N ALA A 952 -0.92 -42.56 -18.93
CA ALA A 952 0.03 -41.48 -19.20
C ALA A 952 -0.34 -40.62 -20.41
N ARG A 953 -1.44 -40.88 -21.12
CA ARG A 953 -1.79 -40.17 -22.36
C ARG A 953 -3.23 -39.68 -22.33
N ARG A 954 -3.42 -38.38 -22.58
CA ARG A 954 -4.74 -37.78 -22.82
C ARG A 954 -4.78 -37.04 -24.16
N ASP A 955 -5.97 -36.99 -24.76
CA ASP A 955 -6.16 -36.49 -26.13
C ASP A 955 -6.01 -34.96 -26.23
N SER A 956 -6.31 -34.23 -25.15
CA SER A 956 -6.24 -32.76 -25.08
C SER A 956 -6.24 -32.25 -23.63
N THR A 957 -5.97 -30.95 -23.44
CA THR A 957 -6.19 -30.25 -22.16
C THR A 957 -7.19 -29.11 -22.29
N GLN A 958 -8.01 -28.92 -21.26
CA GLN A 958 -8.93 -27.80 -21.13
C GLN A 958 -8.16 -26.47 -21.04
N LEU A 959 -8.71 -25.43 -21.66
CA LEU A 959 -8.21 -24.06 -21.64
C LEU A 959 -9.20 -23.15 -20.89
N ASN A 960 -8.71 -22.01 -20.38
CA ASN A 960 -9.51 -21.00 -19.67
C ASN A 960 -10.11 -21.47 -18.32
N GLY A 961 -9.44 -22.41 -17.66
CA GLY A 961 -9.77 -22.88 -16.32
C GLY A 961 -11.05 -23.71 -16.21
N TRP A 962 -11.50 -23.93 -14.98
CA TRP A 962 -12.57 -24.87 -14.60
C TRP A 962 -13.94 -24.57 -15.23
N LYS A 963 -14.16 -23.34 -15.73
CA LYS A 963 -15.40 -22.93 -16.42
C LYS A 963 -15.26 -22.89 -17.95
N GLY A 964 -14.07 -23.13 -18.48
CA GLY A 964 -13.81 -23.10 -19.92
C GLY A 964 -14.35 -24.35 -20.61
N ASN A 965 -14.92 -24.21 -21.80
CA ASN A 965 -15.37 -25.36 -22.62
C ASN A 965 -14.48 -25.58 -23.85
N SER A 966 -13.31 -24.93 -23.89
CA SER A 966 -12.34 -24.99 -24.98
C SER A 966 -11.17 -25.90 -24.63
N PHE A 967 -10.60 -26.56 -25.64
CA PHE A 967 -9.51 -27.52 -25.50
C PHE A 967 -8.40 -27.21 -26.51
N ASP A 968 -7.14 -27.53 -26.18
CA ASP A 968 -5.98 -27.18 -27.00
C ASP A 968 -5.77 -28.06 -28.25
N GLY A 969 -6.49 -29.19 -28.33
CA GLY A 969 -6.39 -30.17 -29.40
C GLY A 969 -5.04 -30.92 -29.48
N LYS A 970 -4.20 -30.87 -28.45
CA LYS A 970 -2.86 -31.50 -28.46
C LYS A 970 -2.82 -32.69 -27.52
N VAL A 971 -2.18 -33.78 -27.95
CA VAL A 971 -1.93 -34.92 -27.06
C VAL A 971 -0.96 -34.50 -25.95
N HIS A 972 -1.32 -34.80 -24.70
CA HIS A 972 -0.44 -34.65 -23.54
C HIS A 972 -0.02 -36.04 -23.07
N GLU A 973 1.27 -36.32 -23.13
CA GLU A 973 1.84 -37.61 -22.76
C GLU A 973 3.22 -37.49 -22.10
N GLY A 974 3.68 -38.58 -21.49
CA GLY A 974 4.98 -38.64 -20.81
C GLY A 974 4.86 -39.30 -19.44
N TYR A 975 5.95 -39.95 -19.03
CA TYR A 975 6.12 -40.54 -17.70
C TYR A 975 7.61 -40.72 -17.42
N TYR A 976 7.98 -40.86 -16.15
CA TYR A 976 9.33 -41.18 -15.74
C TYR A 976 9.54 -42.68 -15.68
N THR A 977 10.61 -43.15 -16.33
CA THR A 977 11.10 -44.51 -16.14
C THR A 977 11.66 -44.69 -14.74
N GLN A 978 11.70 -45.93 -14.23
CA GLN A 978 12.33 -46.21 -12.94
C GLN A 978 13.81 -45.80 -12.89
N LYS A 979 14.49 -45.80 -14.04
CA LYS A 979 15.88 -45.33 -14.15
C LYS A 979 15.98 -43.81 -13.94
N GLU A 980 15.13 -43.03 -14.60
CA GLU A 980 15.12 -41.58 -14.45
C GLU A 980 14.74 -41.15 -13.04
N ILE A 981 13.79 -41.85 -12.40
CA ILE A 981 13.44 -41.60 -10.99
C ILE A 981 14.65 -41.80 -10.09
N LYS A 982 15.40 -42.90 -10.24
CA LYS A 982 16.63 -43.15 -9.47
C LYS A 982 17.68 -42.07 -9.71
N GLU A 983 17.90 -41.66 -10.96
CA GLU A 983 18.82 -40.56 -11.30
C GLU A 983 18.41 -39.23 -10.62
N ILE A 984 17.11 -38.93 -10.58
CA ILE A 984 16.58 -37.71 -9.93
C ILE A 984 16.73 -37.81 -8.41
N ILE A 985 16.45 -38.97 -7.81
CA ILE A 985 16.59 -39.20 -6.37
C ILE A 985 18.06 -39.09 -5.95
N GLU A 986 18.99 -39.73 -6.66
CA GLU A 986 20.42 -39.62 -6.39
C GLU A 986 20.90 -38.16 -6.49
N TYR A 987 20.40 -37.42 -7.49
CA TYR A 987 20.68 -36.00 -7.62
C TYR A 987 20.15 -35.19 -6.44
N ALA A 988 18.88 -35.36 -6.06
CA ALA A 988 18.27 -34.68 -4.93
C ALA A 988 18.98 -35.00 -3.59
N GLN A 989 19.35 -36.26 -3.39
CA GLN A 989 20.12 -36.69 -2.21
C GLN A 989 21.48 -36.01 -2.13
N SER A 990 22.20 -35.86 -3.26
CA SER A 990 23.47 -35.12 -3.30
C SER A 990 23.32 -33.65 -2.92
N LEU A 991 22.11 -33.09 -3.05
CA LEU A 991 21.72 -31.74 -2.67
C LEU A 991 21.06 -31.65 -1.28
N HIS A 992 21.00 -32.77 -0.54
CA HIS A 992 20.30 -32.89 0.75
C HIS A 992 18.80 -32.56 0.69
N ILE A 993 18.15 -32.88 -0.43
CA ILE A 993 16.70 -32.74 -0.63
C ILE A 993 16.04 -34.13 -0.60
N GLN A 994 15.01 -34.27 0.23
CA GLN A 994 14.19 -35.47 0.29
C GLN A 994 13.01 -35.35 -0.69
N ILE A 995 12.81 -36.37 -1.51
CA ILE A 995 11.67 -36.45 -2.43
C ILE A 995 10.54 -37.25 -1.78
N ILE A 996 9.36 -36.64 -1.68
CA ILE A 996 8.12 -37.30 -1.25
C ILE A 996 7.27 -37.55 -2.48
N PRO A 997 7.05 -38.81 -2.89
CA PRO A 997 6.14 -39.11 -3.99
C PRO A 997 4.69 -39.01 -3.52
N GLU A 998 3.82 -38.48 -4.39
CA GLU A 998 2.37 -38.53 -4.24
C GLU A 998 1.75 -39.46 -5.26
N ILE A 999 0.94 -40.41 -4.75
CA ILE A 999 0.19 -41.38 -5.54
C ILE A 999 -1.28 -41.29 -5.10
N GLU A 1000 -2.13 -40.75 -5.95
CA GLU A 1000 -3.52 -40.45 -5.67
C GLU A 1000 -4.35 -41.69 -5.39
N MET A 1001 -5.07 -41.67 -4.28
CA MET A 1001 -6.07 -42.67 -3.91
C MET A 1001 -7.01 -42.18 -2.79
N PRO A 1002 -8.29 -42.58 -2.76
CA PRO A 1002 -9.03 -43.31 -3.79
C PRO A 1002 -9.68 -42.37 -4.84
N GLY A 1003 -9.60 -41.06 -4.62
CA GLY A 1003 -9.98 -39.99 -5.56
C GLY A 1003 -8.92 -39.80 -6.64
N HIS A 1004 -9.15 -38.83 -7.54
CA HIS A 1004 -8.20 -38.44 -8.59
C HIS A 1004 -7.58 -39.62 -9.37
N SER A 1005 -8.38 -40.66 -9.62
CA SER A 1005 -7.93 -41.98 -10.08
C SER A 1005 -8.38 -42.31 -11.51
N SER A 1006 -8.92 -41.35 -12.26
CA SER A 1006 -9.44 -41.61 -13.61
C SER A 1006 -8.38 -42.15 -14.57
N ALA A 1007 -7.11 -41.75 -14.45
CA ALA A 1007 -6.02 -42.31 -15.26
C ALA A 1007 -5.79 -43.81 -14.99
N VAL A 1008 -5.93 -44.24 -13.73
CA VAL A 1008 -5.89 -45.66 -13.34
C VAL A 1008 -7.09 -46.40 -13.91
N ILE A 1009 -8.29 -45.83 -13.79
CA ILE A 1009 -9.54 -46.46 -14.25
C ILE A 1009 -9.60 -46.52 -15.78
N ALA A 1010 -9.05 -45.54 -16.50
CA ALA A 1010 -8.92 -45.61 -17.95
C ALA A 1010 -8.03 -46.79 -18.40
N ALA A 1011 -6.95 -47.06 -17.65
CA ALA A 1011 -6.03 -48.16 -17.92
C ALA A 1011 -6.59 -49.54 -17.47
N TYR A 1012 -7.33 -49.56 -16.36
CA TYR A 1012 -7.96 -50.75 -15.76
C TYR A 1012 -9.39 -50.43 -15.28
N PRO A 1013 -10.39 -50.45 -16.18
CA PRO A 1013 -11.78 -50.11 -15.85
C PRO A 1013 -12.37 -50.92 -14.70
N GLU A 1014 -11.91 -52.17 -14.53
CA GLU A 1014 -12.34 -53.06 -13.46
C GLU A 1014 -12.00 -52.55 -12.04
N PHE A 1015 -11.13 -51.53 -11.91
CA PHE A 1015 -10.78 -50.92 -10.63
C PHE A 1015 -11.73 -49.79 -10.21
N GLY A 1016 -12.43 -49.15 -11.14
CA GLY A 1016 -13.38 -48.09 -10.82
C GLY A 1016 -14.66 -48.61 -10.13
N THR A 1017 -15.36 -47.75 -9.38
CA THR A 1017 -16.62 -48.11 -8.71
C THR A 1017 -17.72 -48.52 -9.69
N THR A 1018 -17.79 -47.85 -10.85
CA THR A 1018 -18.81 -48.12 -11.88
C THR A 1018 -18.44 -49.26 -12.84
N LYS A 1019 -17.17 -49.68 -12.85
CA LYS A 1019 -16.60 -50.66 -13.80
C LYS A 1019 -16.70 -50.25 -15.28
N LYS A 1020 -16.95 -48.98 -15.58
CA LYS A 1020 -17.10 -48.49 -16.95
C LYS A 1020 -15.74 -48.19 -17.58
N GLN A 1021 -15.58 -48.52 -18.87
CA GLN A 1021 -14.44 -48.03 -19.65
C GLN A 1021 -14.59 -46.53 -19.88
N ILE A 1022 -13.58 -45.77 -19.47
CA ILE A 1022 -13.47 -44.33 -19.68
C ILE A 1022 -12.20 -43.99 -20.46
N LYS A 1023 -12.09 -42.74 -20.91
CA LYS A 1023 -10.83 -42.15 -21.38
C LYS A 1023 -10.18 -41.37 -20.24
N VAL A 1024 -8.88 -41.12 -20.35
CA VAL A 1024 -8.19 -40.16 -19.47
C VAL A 1024 -8.83 -38.77 -19.69
N PRO A 1025 -9.39 -38.13 -18.63
CA PRO A 1025 -10.07 -36.86 -18.73
C PRO A 1025 -9.20 -35.74 -19.33
N CYS A 1026 -9.84 -34.92 -20.18
CA CYS A 1026 -9.23 -33.71 -20.73
C CYS A 1026 -9.57 -32.45 -19.92
N SER A 1027 -10.63 -32.51 -19.09
CA SER A 1027 -11.10 -31.42 -18.23
C SER A 1027 -10.49 -31.48 -16.83
N PHE A 1028 -10.30 -30.31 -16.24
CA PHE A 1028 -10.03 -30.12 -14.81
C PHE A 1028 -11.36 -30.08 -14.06
N GLY A 1029 -11.33 -30.42 -12.78
CA GLY A 1029 -12.54 -30.75 -12.05
C GLY A 1029 -12.35 -32.03 -11.28
N VAL A 1030 -13.03 -32.13 -10.14
CA VAL A 1030 -13.28 -33.40 -9.49
C VAL A 1030 -14.09 -34.28 -10.44
N GLN A 1031 -13.41 -35.25 -11.04
CA GLN A 1031 -14.05 -36.23 -11.93
C GLN A 1031 -14.82 -37.25 -11.11
N TYR A 1032 -15.83 -37.85 -11.73
CA TYR A 1032 -16.77 -38.69 -10.99
C TYR A 1032 -16.21 -40.08 -10.65
N GLU A 1033 -15.22 -40.57 -11.39
CA GLU A 1033 -14.79 -41.97 -11.31
C GLU A 1033 -13.74 -42.19 -10.21
N VAL A 1034 -14.17 -42.86 -9.13
CA VAL A 1034 -13.33 -43.17 -7.95
C VAL A 1034 -13.08 -44.68 -7.83
N LEU A 1035 -11.97 -45.07 -7.19
CA LEU A 1035 -11.62 -46.48 -6.99
C LEU A 1035 -12.67 -47.22 -6.16
N ASP A 1036 -12.91 -48.48 -6.52
CA ASP A 1036 -13.78 -49.39 -5.77
C ASP A 1036 -13.04 -49.98 -4.56
N VAL A 1037 -13.05 -49.24 -3.46
CA VAL A 1037 -12.36 -49.63 -2.21
C VAL A 1037 -12.95 -50.89 -1.54
N SER A 1038 -14.09 -51.40 -2.00
CA SER A 1038 -14.63 -52.69 -1.53
C SER A 1038 -13.97 -53.91 -2.20
N SER A 1039 -13.24 -53.70 -3.30
CA SER A 1039 -12.64 -54.76 -4.09
C SER A 1039 -11.26 -55.15 -3.57
N GLN A 1040 -11.08 -56.41 -3.20
CA GLN A 1040 -9.76 -56.95 -2.83
C GLN A 1040 -8.72 -56.81 -3.95
N LYS A 1041 -9.16 -56.83 -5.22
CA LYS A 1041 -8.25 -56.63 -6.36
C LYS A 1041 -7.70 -55.20 -6.39
N VAL A 1042 -8.52 -54.20 -6.04
CA VAL A 1042 -8.10 -52.79 -5.97
C VAL A 1042 -7.11 -52.60 -4.81
N ILE A 1043 -7.39 -53.17 -3.65
CA ILE A 1043 -6.46 -53.12 -2.51
C ILE A 1043 -5.12 -53.79 -2.86
N GLN A 1044 -5.14 -54.96 -3.52
CA GLN A 1044 -3.91 -55.61 -3.97
C GLN A 1044 -3.15 -54.77 -5.01
N PHE A 1045 -3.86 -54.13 -5.95
CA PHE A 1045 -3.26 -53.21 -6.91
C PHE A 1045 -2.55 -52.06 -6.22
N LEU A 1046 -3.19 -51.40 -5.24
CA LEU A 1046 -2.58 -50.30 -4.48
C LEU A 1046 -1.35 -50.77 -3.71
N HIS A 1047 -1.42 -51.93 -3.06
CA HIS A 1047 -0.27 -52.52 -2.37
C HIS A 1047 0.91 -52.80 -3.31
N ASP A 1048 0.63 -53.35 -4.49
CA ASP A 1048 1.65 -53.64 -5.49
C ASP A 1048 2.31 -52.37 -6.03
N VAL A 1049 1.52 -51.33 -6.32
CA VAL A 1049 2.03 -50.01 -6.73
C VAL A 1049 2.92 -49.43 -5.62
N LEU A 1050 2.43 -49.44 -4.37
CA LEU A 1050 3.17 -48.93 -3.23
C LEU A 1050 4.46 -49.72 -2.97
N ASP A 1051 4.48 -51.04 -3.19
CA ASP A 1051 5.71 -51.85 -3.09
C ASP A 1051 6.77 -51.40 -4.10
N GLU A 1052 6.39 -51.14 -5.36
CA GLU A 1052 7.32 -50.60 -6.37
C GLU A 1052 7.75 -49.16 -6.04
N VAL A 1053 6.85 -48.30 -5.56
CA VAL A 1053 7.16 -46.93 -5.13
C VAL A 1053 8.13 -46.95 -3.94
N ILE A 1054 7.90 -47.79 -2.93
CA ILE A 1054 8.78 -47.94 -1.76
C ILE A 1054 10.18 -48.40 -2.18
N ALA A 1055 10.28 -49.27 -3.19
CA ALA A 1055 11.56 -49.73 -3.72
C ALA A 1055 12.33 -48.63 -4.49
N LEU A 1056 11.62 -47.62 -5.03
CA LEU A 1056 12.22 -46.49 -5.73
C LEU A 1056 12.58 -45.34 -4.78
N PHE A 1057 11.69 -45.01 -3.85
CA PHE A 1057 11.78 -43.81 -3.01
C PHE A 1057 12.32 -44.12 -1.60
N PRO A 1058 13.51 -43.61 -1.25
CA PRO A 1058 14.09 -43.84 0.08
C PRO A 1058 13.38 -43.07 1.20
N SER A 1059 12.60 -42.03 0.86
CA SER A 1059 11.83 -41.21 1.82
C SER A 1059 11.02 -42.09 2.78
N PRO A 1060 11.05 -41.83 4.10
CA PRO A 1060 10.17 -42.49 5.06
C PRO A 1060 8.70 -42.10 4.88
N ILE A 1061 8.36 -41.11 4.04
CA ILE A 1061 7.01 -40.59 3.86
C ILE A 1061 6.53 -40.85 2.43
N ILE A 1062 5.27 -41.26 2.29
CA ILE A 1062 4.53 -41.36 1.02
C ILE A 1062 3.24 -40.54 1.15
N HIS A 1063 3.01 -39.64 0.19
CA HIS A 1063 1.76 -38.88 0.10
C HIS A 1063 0.74 -39.68 -0.70
N ILE A 1064 -0.50 -39.77 -0.22
CA ILE A 1064 -1.56 -40.54 -0.89
C ILE A 1064 -2.60 -39.65 -1.60
N GLY A 1065 -2.40 -38.33 -1.54
CA GLY A 1065 -3.40 -37.34 -1.93
C GLY A 1065 -4.60 -37.42 -1.00
N GLY A 1066 -5.67 -38.01 -1.51
CA GLY A 1066 -6.85 -38.39 -0.72
C GLY A 1066 -7.87 -37.27 -0.57
N ASP A 1067 -7.75 -36.22 -1.39
CA ASP A 1067 -8.69 -35.11 -1.49
C ASP A 1067 -9.81 -35.33 -2.50
N GLU A 1068 -10.83 -34.47 -2.37
CA GLU A 1068 -11.93 -34.28 -3.30
C GLU A 1068 -12.70 -35.57 -3.70
N VAL A 1069 -12.78 -36.57 -2.81
CA VAL A 1069 -13.59 -37.77 -3.05
C VAL A 1069 -15.08 -37.39 -3.04
N LYS A 1070 -15.73 -37.49 -4.21
CA LYS A 1070 -17.18 -37.38 -4.33
C LYS A 1070 -17.85 -38.70 -3.98
N TYR A 1071 -18.71 -38.67 -2.97
CA TYR A 1071 -19.35 -39.89 -2.45
C TYR A 1071 -20.53 -40.39 -3.30
N ASP A 1072 -20.99 -39.64 -4.30
CA ASP A 1072 -22.15 -40.01 -5.14
C ASP A 1072 -22.02 -41.41 -5.75
N GLN A 1073 -20.83 -41.77 -6.27
CA GLN A 1073 -20.61 -43.10 -6.86
C GLN A 1073 -20.56 -44.21 -5.81
N TRP A 1074 -19.94 -43.94 -4.66
CA TRP A 1074 -19.92 -44.88 -3.54
C TRP A 1074 -21.32 -45.11 -2.99
N ASN A 1075 -22.12 -44.05 -2.85
CA ASN A 1075 -23.52 -44.11 -2.43
C ASN A 1075 -24.41 -44.85 -3.44
N ALA A 1076 -24.15 -44.69 -4.75
CA ALA A 1076 -24.86 -45.41 -5.80
C ALA A 1076 -24.43 -46.90 -5.93
N SER A 1077 -23.33 -47.31 -5.32
CA SER A 1077 -22.78 -48.66 -5.44
C SER A 1077 -23.31 -49.61 -4.37
N VAL A 1078 -23.99 -50.67 -4.81
CA VAL A 1078 -24.46 -51.75 -3.92
C VAL A 1078 -23.28 -52.47 -3.24
N ALA A 1079 -22.15 -52.63 -3.93
CA ALA A 1079 -20.97 -53.27 -3.37
C ALA A 1079 -20.37 -52.44 -2.22
N ILE A 1080 -20.23 -51.13 -2.43
CA ILE A 1080 -19.75 -50.20 -1.39
C ILE A 1080 -20.74 -50.10 -0.24
N SER A 1081 -22.05 -50.01 -0.52
CA SER A 1081 -23.09 -50.01 0.52
C SER A 1081 -23.03 -51.26 1.41
N ASN A 1082 -22.81 -52.44 0.82
CA ASN A 1082 -22.63 -53.68 1.57
C ASN A 1082 -21.30 -53.69 2.35
N TYR A 1083 -20.25 -53.08 1.80
CA TYR A 1083 -18.95 -52.97 2.45
C TYR A 1083 -18.98 -52.03 3.65
N ILE A 1084 -19.66 -50.88 3.56
CA ILE A 1084 -19.94 -49.96 4.68
C ILE A 1084 -20.63 -50.71 5.82
N LYS A 1085 -21.69 -51.48 5.51
CA LYS A 1085 -22.39 -52.31 6.50
C LYS A 1085 -21.48 -53.37 7.13
N LYS A 1086 -20.59 -53.98 6.33
CA LYS A 1086 -19.64 -54.99 6.80
C LYS A 1086 -18.59 -54.40 7.74
N LEU A 1087 -18.10 -53.19 7.46
CA LEU A 1087 -17.14 -52.47 8.30
C LEU A 1087 -17.78 -51.86 9.55
N GLY A 1088 -19.11 -51.67 9.54
CA GLY A 1088 -19.83 -51.06 10.66
C GLY A 1088 -19.67 -49.55 10.75
N VAL A 1089 -19.28 -48.89 9.65
CA VAL A 1089 -19.12 -47.44 9.55
C VAL A 1089 -20.43 -46.76 9.13
N ALA A 1090 -20.59 -45.49 9.48
CA ALA A 1090 -21.85 -44.76 9.37
C ALA A 1090 -22.13 -44.22 7.97
N ASN A 1091 -21.10 -43.74 7.26
CA ASN A 1091 -21.23 -43.02 6.01
C ASN A 1091 -19.95 -43.16 5.14
N PRO A 1092 -19.97 -42.67 3.89
CA PRO A 1092 -18.80 -42.68 3.00
C PRO A 1092 -17.55 -41.96 3.54
N ALA A 1093 -17.69 -40.90 4.34
CA ALA A 1093 -16.53 -40.24 4.95
C ALA A 1093 -15.81 -41.15 5.96
N GLU A 1094 -16.54 -41.90 6.78
CA GLU A 1094 -15.92 -42.92 7.64
C GLU A 1094 -15.30 -44.05 6.82
N LEU A 1095 -15.91 -44.46 5.70
CA LEU A 1095 -15.29 -45.42 4.79
C LEU A 1095 -13.95 -44.91 4.22
N GLN A 1096 -13.85 -43.62 3.87
CA GLN A 1096 -12.60 -43.02 3.42
C GLN A 1096 -11.53 -43.04 4.52
N ILE A 1097 -11.89 -42.74 5.77
CA ILE A 1097 -10.97 -42.83 6.91
C ILE A 1097 -10.49 -44.27 7.11
N GLU A 1098 -11.39 -45.27 7.07
CA GLU A 1098 -10.99 -46.67 7.21
C GLU A 1098 -10.09 -47.15 6.08
N PHE A 1099 -10.36 -46.72 4.84
CA PHE A 1099 -9.47 -46.98 3.70
C PHE A 1099 -8.09 -46.37 3.92
N THR A 1100 -8.04 -45.09 4.29
CA THR A 1100 -6.80 -44.36 4.58
C THR A 1100 -6.02 -45.01 5.73
N ASN A 1101 -6.71 -45.45 6.78
CA ASN A 1101 -6.09 -46.17 7.92
C ASN A 1101 -5.49 -47.51 7.49
N ALA A 1102 -6.17 -48.26 6.61
CA ALA A 1102 -5.65 -49.51 6.09
C ALA A 1102 -4.35 -49.32 5.28
N ILE A 1103 -4.29 -48.27 4.45
CA ILE A 1103 -3.06 -47.90 3.73
C ILE A 1103 -1.97 -47.44 4.71
N SER A 1104 -2.31 -46.65 5.72
CA SER A 1104 -1.37 -46.21 6.76
C SER A 1104 -0.71 -47.39 7.49
N GLU A 1105 -1.51 -48.37 7.94
CA GLU A 1105 -0.97 -49.57 8.61
C GLU A 1105 -0.14 -50.44 7.65
N TRP A 1106 -0.50 -50.52 6.37
CA TRP A 1106 0.31 -51.21 5.36
C TRP A 1106 1.69 -50.57 5.16
N LEU A 1107 1.74 -49.24 5.09
CA LEU A 1107 2.97 -48.45 4.98
C LEU A 1107 3.82 -48.57 6.24
N LYS A 1108 3.19 -48.52 7.42
CA LYS A 1108 3.84 -48.68 8.72
C LYS A 1108 4.54 -50.04 8.84
N GLY A 1109 3.92 -51.11 8.34
CA GLY A 1109 4.54 -52.45 8.26
C GLY A 1109 5.82 -52.50 7.42
N ARG A 1110 6.15 -51.45 6.66
CA ARG A 1110 7.35 -51.29 5.83
C ARG A 1110 8.24 -50.12 6.29
N ASN A 1111 8.07 -49.66 7.53
CA ASN A 1111 8.76 -48.50 8.09
C ASN A 1111 8.55 -47.21 7.27
N LYS A 1112 7.34 -47.02 6.73
CA LYS A 1112 6.92 -45.80 6.06
C LYS A 1112 5.78 -45.14 6.83
N HIS A 1113 5.67 -43.82 6.70
CA HIS A 1113 4.64 -42.97 7.27
C HIS A 1113 3.78 -42.41 6.16
N MET A 1114 2.48 -42.34 6.41
CA MET A 1114 1.52 -41.80 5.46
C MET A 1114 1.37 -40.29 5.63
N MET A 1115 1.19 -39.60 4.51
CA MET A 1115 0.80 -38.20 4.45
C MET A 1115 -0.38 -38.04 3.47
N GLY A 1116 -1.27 -37.10 3.71
CA GLY A 1116 -2.37 -36.80 2.78
C GLY A 1116 -2.99 -35.42 3.01
N TRP A 1117 -3.75 -34.95 2.02
CA TRP A 1117 -4.49 -33.69 2.11
C TRP A 1117 -5.59 -33.77 3.17
N ASN A 1118 -5.91 -32.66 3.82
CA ASN A 1118 -6.75 -32.63 5.02
C ASN A 1118 -8.19 -33.18 4.85
N ASP A 1119 -8.63 -33.43 3.63
CA ASP A 1119 -9.82 -34.23 3.29
C ASP A 1119 -9.80 -35.64 3.91
N ILE A 1120 -8.63 -36.26 4.09
CA ILE A 1120 -8.49 -37.60 4.69
C ILE A 1120 -9.02 -37.69 6.12
N MET A 1121 -9.29 -36.54 6.75
CA MET A 1121 -9.87 -36.45 8.09
C MET A 1121 -11.40 -36.62 8.10
N GLY A 1122 -12.05 -36.67 6.93
CA GLY A 1122 -13.50 -36.83 6.80
C GLY A 1122 -14.29 -35.61 7.30
N ASN A 1123 -13.69 -34.42 7.21
CA ASN A 1123 -14.35 -33.15 7.50
C ASN A 1123 -14.99 -32.56 6.24
N LYS A 1124 -16.16 -31.92 6.38
CA LYS A 1124 -16.80 -31.21 5.27
C LYS A 1124 -16.08 -29.90 4.95
N ILE A 1125 -15.16 -29.94 3.99
CA ILE A 1125 -14.46 -28.74 3.48
C ILE A 1125 -14.91 -28.33 2.06
N HIS A 1126 -15.81 -29.11 1.44
CA HIS A 1126 -16.34 -28.89 0.10
C HIS A 1126 -17.85 -28.70 0.09
N GLU A 1127 -18.32 -27.82 -0.80
CA GLU A 1127 -19.75 -27.47 -0.91
C GLU A 1127 -20.60 -28.60 -1.53
N TYR A 1128 -20.00 -29.45 -2.36
CA TYR A 1128 -20.72 -30.49 -3.13
C TYR A 1128 -21.04 -31.75 -2.33
N ASN A 1129 -20.39 -32.00 -1.19
CA ASN A 1129 -20.74 -33.12 -0.32
C ASN A 1129 -21.84 -32.71 0.68
N SER A 1130 -22.84 -33.58 0.87
CA SER A 1130 -23.93 -33.34 1.83
C SER A 1130 -23.38 -33.32 3.27
N ALA A 1131 -24.05 -32.60 4.19
CA ALA A 1131 -23.64 -32.59 5.60
C ALA A 1131 -23.80 -33.98 6.26
N GLU A 1132 -24.68 -34.82 5.73
CA GLU A 1132 -24.97 -36.18 6.22
C GLU A 1132 -23.86 -37.18 5.81
N ASP A 1133 -23.27 -36.98 4.63
CA ASP A 1133 -22.23 -37.87 4.08
C ASP A 1133 -20.80 -37.48 4.50
N ALA A 1134 -20.54 -36.20 4.83
CA ALA A 1134 -19.20 -35.62 4.96
C ALA A 1134 -18.74 -35.28 6.40
N ILE A 1135 -19.38 -35.88 7.42
CA ILE A 1135 -18.96 -35.73 8.81
C ILE A 1135 -18.66 -37.13 9.35
N ALA A 1136 -17.38 -37.40 9.62
CA ALA A 1136 -16.99 -38.57 10.39
C ALA A 1136 -17.48 -38.42 11.85
N LEU A 1137 -18.22 -39.41 12.34
CA LEU A 1137 -18.86 -39.37 13.66
C LEU A 1137 -18.09 -40.18 14.71
N LYS A 1138 -17.33 -41.20 14.28
CA LYS A 1138 -16.64 -42.17 15.17
C LYS A 1138 -15.20 -42.48 14.79
N SER A 1139 -14.85 -42.56 13.51
CA SER A 1139 -13.52 -43.00 13.07
C SER A 1139 -12.44 -41.94 13.30
N LYS A 1140 -11.24 -42.37 13.70
CA LYS A 1140 -10.05 -41.54 13.90
C LYS A 1140 -8.97 -41.97 12.91
N LEU A 1141 -8.26 -40.99 12.32
CA LEU A 1141 -7.12 -41.23 11.45
C LEU A 1141 -5.98 -41.95 12.21
N ALA A 1142 -5.22 -42.80 11.52
CA ALA A 1142 -4.14 -43.58 12.11
C ALA A 1142 -3.06 -42.68 12.74
N GLU A 1143 -2.58 -43.07 13.92
CA GLU A 1143 -1.54 -42.34 14.64
C GLU A 1143 -0.23 -42.27 13.83
N GLY A 1144 0.45 -41.13 13.89
CA GLY A 1144 1.67 -40.89 13.12
C GLY A 1144 1.44 -40.50 11.65
N THR A 1145 0.19 -40.30 11.22
CA THR A 1145 -0.14 -39.70 9.93
C THR A 1145 0.18 -38.21 9.93
N ILE A 1146 0.78 -37.72 8.85
CA ILE A 1146 1.02 -36.28 8.62
C ILE A 1146 -0.13 -35.73 7.80
N VAL A 1147 -0.71 -34.60 8.22
CA VAL A 1147 -1.82 -33.96 7.51
C VAL A 1147 -1.31 -32.71 6.78
N GLN A 1148 -1.49 -32.67 5.46
CA GLN A 1148 -1.20 -31.47 4.67
C GLN A 1148 -2.47 -30.64 4.48
N PHE A 1149 -2.46 -29.41 4.97
CA PHE A 1149 -3.63 -28.53 4.91
C PHE A 1149 -3.60 -27.66 3.68
N TRP A 1150 -4.66 -27.73 2.86
CA TRP A 1150 -4.80 -26.86 1.69
C TRP A 1150 -6.05 -25.98 1.74
N LYS A 1151 -7.16 -26.47 2.32
CA LYS A 1151 -8.48 -25.80 2.31
C LYS A 1151 -9.28 -26.11 3.58
N GLY A 1152 -10.22 -25.22 3.90
CA GLY A 1152 -11.11 -25.34 5.06
C GLY A 1152 -10.97 -24.15 6.00
N ASP A 1153 -11.66 -24.20 7.14
CA ASP A 1153 -11.48 -23.23 8.21
C ASP A 1153 -10.09 -23.37 8.83
N LEU A 1154 -9.45 -22.26 9.20
CA LEU A 1154 -8.14 -22.26 9.85
C LEU A 1154 -8.20 -22.90 11.26
N ASP A 1155 -9.37 -22.84 11.92
CA ASP A 1155 -9.59 -23.49 13.22
C ASP A 1155 -9.37 -25.02 13.14
N LEU A 1156 -9.58 -25.62 11.97
CA LEU A 1156 -9.38 -27.06 11.75
C LEU A 1156 -7.90 -27.47 11.90
N ILE A 1157 -6.95 -26.57 11.64
CA ILE A 1157 -5.53 -26.83 11.85
C ILE A 1157 -5.24 -27.07 13.34
N GLU A 1158 -5.82 -26.24 14.22
CA GLU A 1158 -5.64 -26.40 15.66
C GLU A 1158 -6.33 -27.66 16.18
N GLU A 1159 -7.55 -27.96 15.72
CA GLU A 1159 -8.23 -29.22 16.06
C GLU A 1159 -7.41 -30.46 15.68
N THR A 1160 -6.75 -30.42 14.53
CA THR A 1160 -5.88 -31.52 14.07
C THR A 1160 -4.62 -31.65 14.93
N ALA A 1161 -4.04 -30.53 15.35
CA ALA A 1161 -2.91 -30.54 16.27
C ALA A 1161 -3.31 -31.10 17.65
N GLN A 1162 -4.49 -30.74 18.17
CA GLN A 1162 -5.05 -31.28 19.42
C GLN A 1162 -5.26 -32.79 19.37
N LYS A 1163 -5.63 -33.34 18.20
CA LYS A 1163 -5.78 -34.79 17.98
C LYS A 1163 -4.43 -35.53 17.91
N GLY A 1164 -3.31 -34.79 17.91
CA GLY A 1164 -1.95 -35.31 18.01
C GLY A 1164 -1.20 -35.48 16.69
N TYR A 1165 -1.76 -35.04 15.56
CA TYR A 1165 -1.13 -35.19 14.25
C TYR A 1165 -0.11 -34.09 13.98
N ASP A 1166 0.91 -34.44 13.20
CA ASP A 1166 1.87 -33.46 12.67
C ASP A 1166 1.32 -32.86 11.37
N ILE A 1167 1.57 -31.58 11.15
CA ILE A 1167 0.88 -30.77 10.14
C ILE A 1167 1.87 -30.04 9.25
N VAL A 1168 1.60 -30.04 7.95
CA VAL A 1168 2.23 -29.14 6.98
C VAL A 1168 1.18 -28.17 6.47
N ASN A 1169 1.40 -26.87 6.63
CA ASN A 1169 0.43 -25.85 6.20
C ASN A 1169 0.74 -25.38 4.77
N SER A 1170 -0.23 -25.58 3.88
CA SER A 1170 -0.19 -25.29 2.44
C SER A 1170 -1.49 -24.61 1.99
N TYR A 1171 -2.03 -23.73 2.84
CA TYR A 1171 -3.32 -23.09 2.61
C TYR A 1171 -3.36 -22.30 1.30
N HIS A 1172 -4.29 -22.68 0.41
CA HIS A 1172 -4.26 -22.31 -1.00
C HIS A 1172 -4.35 -20.79 -1.27
N TYR A 1173 -4.95 -20.02 -0.36
CA TYR A 1173 -5.01 -18.55 -0.48
C TYR A 1173 -3.65 -17.85 -0.30
N GLY A 1174 -2.64 -18.56 0.19
CA GLY A 1174 -1.31 -18.03 0.48
C GLY A 1174 -0.15 -18.78 -0.17
N THR A 1175 -0.31 -20.03 -0.65
CA THR A 1175 0.81 -20.89 -1.08
C THR A 1175 0.72 -21.44 -2.50
N TYR A 1176 -0.38 -21.24 -3.22
CA TYR A 1176 -0.56 -21.74 -4.58
C TYR A 1176 0.11 -20.82 -5.59
N LEU A 1177 1.12 -21.35 -6.27
CA LEU A 1177 1.92 -20.62 -7.24
C LEU A 1177 1.23 -20.50 -8.59
N ASP A 1178 0.31 -21.39 -8.95
CA ASP A 1178 -0.48 -21.30 -10.19
C ASP A 1178 -1.51 -20.16 -10.16
N TYR A 1179 -1.80 -19.58 -8.99
CA TYR A 1179 -2.68 -18.43 -8.89
C TYR A 1179 -2.02 -17.18 -9.46
N ASP A 1180 -2.84 -16.40 -10.17
CA ASP A 1180 -2.46 -15.13 -10.76
C ASP A 1180 -1.78 -14.20 -9.74
N LYS A 1181 -0.75 -13.48 -10.19
CA LYS A 1181 0.07 -12.61 -9.33
C LYS A 1181 -0.72 -11.42 -8.76
N SER A 1182 -1.85 -11.03 -9.35
CA SER A 1182 -2.78 -10.07 -8.74
C SER A 1182 -3.48 -10.63 -7.50
N ARG A 1183 -3.67 -11.96 -7.42
CA ARG A 1183 -4.33 -12.64 -6.29
C ARG A 1183 -3.34 -13.00 -5.18
N ILE A 1184 -2.14 -13.45 -5.57
CA ILE A 1184 -1.05 -13.77 -4.64
C ILE A 1184 0.24 -13.07 -5.14
N PRO A 1185 0.38 -11.75 -4.90
CA PRO A 1185 1.60 -11.03 -5.22
C PRO A 1185 2.76 -11.50 -4.33
N LEU A 1186 3.98 -11.14 -4.70
CA LEU A 1186 5.19 -11.51 -3.96
C LEU A 1186 5.15 -11.09 -2.49
N ALA A 1187 4.67 -9.86 -2.20
CA ALA A 1187 4.55 -9.37 -0.82
C ALA A 1187 3.60 -10.24 0.02
N LYS A 1188 2.45 -10.65 -0.55
CA LYS A 1188 1.52 -11.56 0.11
C LYS A 1188 2.11 -12.97 0.28
N SER A 1189 2.85 -13.45 -0.73
CA SER A 1189 3.60 -14.72 -0.63
C SER A 1189 4.59 -14.65 0.53
N TYR A 1190 5.31 -13.53 0.67
CA TYR A 1190 6.24 -13.28 1.77
C TYR A 1190 5.53 -13.13 3.12
N ALA A 1191 4.31 -12.60 3.17
CA ALA A 1191 3.57 -12.37 4.41
C ALA A 1191 3.08 -13.66 5.09
N PHE A 1192 2.86 -14.75 4.34
CA PHE A 1192 2.35 -16.02 4.84
C PHE A 1192 3.09 -16.53 6.11
N ASN A 1193 2.32 -17.11 7.04
CA ASN A 1193 2.80 -17.74 8.27
C ASN A 1193 2.25 -19.16 8.37
N PRO A 1194 3.10 -20.21 8.51
CA PRO A 1194 2.63 -21.58 8.66
C PRO A 1194 1.79 -21.82 9.92
N ILE A 1195 2.02 -21.03 10.98
CA ILE A 1195 1.21 -21.07 12.20
C ILE A 1195 0.03 -20.09 12.05
N PRO A 1196 -1.23 -20.58 12.09
CA PRO A 1196 -2.41 -19.71 12.06
C PRO A 1196 -2.43 -18.74 13.24
N ALA A 1197 -2.93 -17.52 13.00
CA ALA A 1197 -3.04 -16.51 14.05
C ALA A 1197 -3.97 -16.97 15.16
N GLY A 1198 -3.53 -16.89 16.42
CA GLY A 1198 -4.33 -17.24 17.60
C GLY A 1198 -4.20 -18.69 18.06
N MET A 1199 -3.46 -19.53 17.34
CA MET A 1199 -3.24 -20.94 17.70
C MET A 1199 -2.51 -21.10 19.04
N ASP A 1200 -2.97 -22.01 19.91
CA ASP A 1200 -2.30 -22.30 21.19
C ASP A 1200 -0.81 -22.65 21.01
N LYS A 1201 0.06 -21.88 21.67
CA LYS A 1201 1.52 -22.08 21.69
C LYS A 1201 1.92 -23.48 22.12
N SER A 1202 1.13 -24.14 22.97
CA SER A 1202 1.39 -25.50 23.41
C SER A 1202 1.29 -26.52 22.27
N LEU A 1203 0.59 -26.18 21.18
CA LEU A 1203 0.35 -27.04 20.01
C LEU A 1203 1.18 -26.67 18.79
N GLN A 1204 1.78 -25.48 18.74
CA GLN A 1204 2.52 -24.98 17.57
C GLN A 1204 3.68 -25.89 17.13
N TYR A 1205 4.24 -26.70 18.04
CA TYR A 1205 5.28 -27.68 17.70
C TYR A 1205 4.81 -28.79 16.74
N LYS A 1206 3.48 -28.97 16.59
CA LYS A 1206 2.86 -29.87 15.62
C LYS A 1206 2.89 -29.34 14.19
N ILE A 1207 3.10 -28.03 14.00
CA ILE A 1207 3.28 -27.45 12.67
C ILE A 1207 4.73 -27.66 12.24
N LEU A 1208 4.96 -28.62 11.35
CA LEU A 1208 6.29 -28.95 10.84
C LEU A 1208 6.86 -27.85 9.93
N GLY A 1209 5.99 -27.09 9.26
CA GLY A 1209 6.36 -26.00 8.37
C GLY A 1209 5.36 -25.81 7.23
N LEU A 1210 5.88 -25.52 6.03
CA LEU A 1210 5.06 -25.18 4.86
C LEU A 1210 5.40 -25.96 3.60
N GLY A 1211 4.45 -25.96 2.67
CA GLY A 1211 4.70 -26.26 1.26
C GLY A 1211 4.05 -25.21 0.35
N CYS A 1212 4.74 -24.85 -0.73
CA CYS A 1212 4.17 -24.08 -1.84
C CYS A 1212 3.91 -24.98 -3.06
N GLN A 1213 2.76 -24.79 -3.71
CA GLN A 1213 2.22 -25.72 -4.70
C GLN A 1213 2.25 -25.11 -6.09
N MET A 1214 2.94 -25.74 -7.04
CA MET A 1214 2.83 -25.43 -8.46
C MET A 1214 1.93 -26.46 -9.13
N TRP A 1215 0.63 -26.17 -9.19
CA TRP A 1215 -0.34 -26.98 -9.91
C TRP A 1215 -0.28 -26.77 -11.43
N GLY A 1216 -0.60 -27.81 -12.19
CA GLY A 1216 -0.36 -27.88 -13.63
C GLY A 1216 -1.54 -27.52 -14.53
N GLU A 1217 -2.73 -27.17 -14.02
CA GLU A 1217 -3.96 -27.06 -14.81
C GLU A 1217 -3.81 -26.08 -15.99
N GLN A 1218 -3.17 -24.93 -15.75
CA GLN A 1218 -3.03 -23.88 -16.77
C GLN A 1218 -1.57 -23.62 -17.17
N ILE A 1219 -0.65 -24.43 -16.67
CA ILE A 1219 0.80 -24.22 -16.78
C ILE A 1219 1.36 -25.18 -17.83
N LEU A 1220 1.15 -24.83 -19.10
CA LEU A 1220 1.41 -25.74 -20.23
C LEU A 1220 2.88 -25.81 -20.67
N THR A 1221 3.75 -24.92 -20.18
CA THR A 1221 5.17 -24.86 -20.56
C THR A 1221 6.08 -24.59 -19.37
N ILE A 1222 7.34 -25.03 -19.46
CA ILE A 1222 8.39 -24.71 -18.49
C ILE A 1222 8.54 -23.19 -18.30
N GLU A 1223 8.39 -22.41 -19.37
CA GLU A 1223 8.44 -20.94 -19.28
C GLU A 1223 7.30 -20.39 -18.40
N SER A 1224 6.07 -20.85 -18.62
CA SER A 1224 4.93 -20.46 -17.78
C SER A 1224 5.07 -20.93 -16.33
N MET A 1225 5.64 -22.12 -16.11
CA MET A 1225 5.95 -22.62 -14.77
C MET A 1225 6.97 -21.71 -14.07
N ASN A 1226 8.08 -21.40 -14.73
CA ASN A 1226 9.10 -20.52 -14.17
C ASN A 1226 8.54 -19.13 -13.88
N ARG A 1227 7.69 -18.59 -14.75
CA ARG A 1227 7.00 -17.32 -14.54
C ARG A 1227 6.17 -17.31 -13.26
N MET A 1228 5.53 -18.43 -12.94
CA MET A 1228 4.68 -18.54 -11.76
C MET A 1228 5.49 -18.87 -10.49
N THR A 1229 6.53 -19.71 -10.60
CA THR A 1229 7.42 -20.08 -9.48
C THR A 1229 8.27 -18.91 -9.03
N PHE A 1230 8.87 -18.18 -9.97
CA PHE A 1230 9.80 -17.10 -9.69
C PHE A 1230 9.08 -15.73 -9.69
N PRO A 1231 9.36 -14.85 -8.72
CA PRO A 1231 10.32 -14.99 -7.62
C PRO A 1231 9.74 -15.60 -6.32
N ARG A 1232 8.48 -16.06 -6.33
CA ARG A 1232 7.73 -16.43 -5.11
C ARG A 1232 8.35 -17.59 -4.32
N ILE A 1233 9.04 -18.54 -4.96
CA ILE A 1233 9.76 -19.62 -4.26
C ILE A 1233 10.76 -19.10 -3.21
N ALA A 1234 11.46 -17.98 -3.50
CA ALA A 1234 12.39 -17.35 -2.58
C ALA A 1234 11.70 -16.79 -1.32
N ALA A 1235 10.47 -16.30 -1.46
CA ALA A 1235 9.67 -15.83 -0.33
C ALA A 1235 9.27 -17.00 0.60
N TYR A 1236 8.83 -18.13 0.04
CA TYR A 1236 8.50 -19.33 0.84
C TYR A 1236 9.72 -19.95 1.51
N ALA A 1237 10.88 -19.93 0.83
CA ALA A 1237 12.14 -20.33 1.45
C ALA A 1237 12.49 -19.45 2.66
N GLU A 1238 12.30 -18.14 2.55
CA GLU A 1238 12.51 -17.22 3.67
C GLU A 1238 11.53 -17.46 4.82
N ILE A 1239 10.26 -17.74 4.55
CA ILE A 1239 9.26 -18.10 5.57
C ILE A 1239 9.65 -19.38 6.32
N GLY A 1240 10.15 -20.39 5.60
CA GLY A 1240 10.61 -21.64 6.19
C GLY A 1240 11.83 -21.48 7.10
N TRP A 1241 12.62 -20.45 6.88
CA TRP A 1241 13.93 -20.28 7.51
C TRP A 1241 13.95 -19.20 8.59
N VAL A 1242 13.33 -18.05 8.36
CA VAL A 1242 13.41 -16.86 9.23
C VAL A 1242 12.23 -16.84 10.19
N SER A 1243 12.50 -16.55 11.47
CA SER A 1243 11.42 -16.39 12.45
C SER A 1243 10.44 -15.26 12.03
N PRO A 1244 9.13 -15.39 12.28
CA PRO A 1244 8.15 -14.37 11.89
C PRO A 1244 8.49 -12.96 12.40
N ALA A 1245 9.06 -12.86 13.60
CA ALA A 1245 9.51 -11.62 14.23
C ALA A 1245 10.66 -10.92 13.47
N ARG A 1246 11.41 -11.62 12.62
CA ARG A 1246 12.55 -11.05 11.87
C ARG A 1246 12.31 -10.86 10.38
N LYS A 1247 11.13 -11.25 9.89
CA LYS A 1247 10.73 -10.96 8.51
C LYS A 1247 10.69 -9.45 8.28
N ASN A 1248 11.41 -9.01 7.26
CA ASN A 1248 11.43 -7.63 6.77
C ASN A 1248 11.44 -7.66 5.24
N TYR A 1249 10.30 -7.31 4.63
CA TYR A 1249 10.12 -7.35 3.19
C TYR A 1249 11.00 -6.33 2.46
N MET A 1250 11.29 -5.20 3.10
CA MET A 1250 12.09 -4.13 2.51
C MET A 1250 13.54 -4.56 2.32
N GLU A 1251 14.08 -5.36 3.24
CA GLU A 1251 15.42 -5.95 3.13
C GLU A 1251 15.46 -7.21 2.23
N PHE A 1252 14.33 -7.92 2.08
CA PHE A 1252 14.20 -9.09 1.21
C PHE A 1252 14.37 -8.73 -0.29
N LEU A 1253 13.75 -7.64 -0.75
CA LEU A 1253 13.76 -7.26 -2.17
C LEU A 1253 15.17 -7.05 -2.77
N PRO A 1254 16.10 -6.28 -2.15
CA PRO A 1254 17.47 -6.18 -2.64
C PRO A 1254 18.23 -7.51 -2.64
N ALA A 1255 17.96 -8.38 -1.67
CA ALA A 1255 18.57 -9.71 -1.61
C ALA A 1255 18.06 -10.62 -2.73
N LEU A 1256 16.79 -10.48 -3.10
CA LEU A 1256 16.16 -11.20 -4.22
C LEU A 1256 16.82 -10.83 -5.55
N MET A 1257 17.08 -9.54 -5.78
CA MET A 1257 17.73 -9.09 -7.01
C MET A 1257 19.17 -9.63 -7.15
N ARG A 1258 19.84 -9.99 -6.05
CA ARG A 1258 21.15 -10.66 -6.13
C ARG A 1258 21.05 -12.11 -6.63
N LEU A 1259 19.87 -12.74 -6.60
CA LEU A 1259 19.68 -14.10 -7.14
C LEU A 1259 19.65 -14.13 -8.67
N VAL A 1260 19.38 -12.99 -9.33
CA VAL A 1260 19.44 -12.81 -10.79
C VAL A 1260 20.75 -13.34 -11.36
N LYS A 1261 21.89 -13.07 -10.68
CA LYS A 1261 23.23 -13.50 -11.13
C LYS A 1261 23.36 -15.01 -11.32
N PHE A 1262 22.47 -15.78 -10.69
CA PHE A 1262 22.46 -17.22 -10.77
C PHE A 1262 21.32 -17.80 -11.60
N ASN A 1263 20.20 -17.09 -11.68
CA ASN A 1263 19.03 -17.52 -12.44
C ASN A 1263 18.27 -16.28 -12.94
N LYS A 1264 18.29 -16.07 -14.26
CA LYS A 1264 17.59 -14.96 -14.92
C LYS A 1264 16.07 -14.99 -14.74
N HIS A 1265 15.48 -16.09 -14.29
CA HIS A 1265 14.05 -16.11 -13.96
C HIS A 1265 13.69 -15.21 -12.76
N TYR A 1266 14.69 -14.72 -12.02
CA TYR A 1266 14.53 -13.65 -11.03
C TYR A 1266 14.58 -12.23 -11.65
N GLU A 1267 14.99 -12.06 -12.91
CA GLU A 1267 14.87 -10.80 -13.66
C GLU A 1267 13.41 -10.61 -14.07
N THR A 1268 12.55 -10.37 -13.10
CA THR A 1268 11.14 -10.23 -13.42
C THR A 1268 10.90 -8.81 -13.91
N GLY A 1269 10.82 -8.63 -15.22
CA GLY A 1269 10.07 -7.52 -15.85
C GLY A 1269 8.55 -7.64 -15.63
N GLU A 1270 8.15 -8.17 -14.46
CA GLU A 1270 6.78 -8.52 -14.10
C GLU A 1270 6.45 -7.94 -12.74
N ARG A 1271 5.64 -6.88 -12.77
CA ARG A 1271 4.51 -6.72 -11.87
C ARG A 1271 3.33 -6.27 -12.72
#